data_AF-A0A9N7TZ51-F1
#
_entry.id   AF-A0A9N7TZ51-F1
#
_cell.length_a   1.000
_cell.length_b   1.000
_cell.length_c   1.000
_cell.angle_alpha   90.00
_cell.angle_beta   90.00
_cell.angle_gamma   90.00
#
_symmetry.space_group_name_H-M   'P 1'
#
loop_
_entity.id
_entity.type
_entity.pdbx_description
1 polymer ?
#
loop_
_entity_poly.entity_id
_entity_poly.type
_entity_poly.pdbx_seq_one_letter_code
_entity_poly.pdbx_strand_id
1 'polypeptide(L)'
;MLGSAPGKDEADSKTASPWKELNNHWRSLQQLAEERSNMLGSAHEVQRFHRDADETKEWIEEKNQALNTDNYGHDLASVQALQRKHEGFERDLAALGDKVNSLGETAERLIQSHPEAVDDIQEKCTELNSAWSSLVGRADQRKDKLGNSHDLQRFLSDFRDLMSWINGIRGLVSSEELAKDVTGAEALLERHQEHRTEIDARAGTFQAFEQFGQQLLARGHYASPEIQQKLEALDRERADLEKAWVQRRMMLDQCLELQLFNRDCEQAENWMAAREAFLASDDKGDSLDSVEALIKKHEDFDKAINVQEEKIAALQSFADQLVGADHYAKPEIFNRRNEVLDRWRRLKAQMIEKRSKLGESQTLQQFSRDVDEIEAWISEKLQTATDESYKDPTNIQLSKLLSKHQKHQAFEAELHANADRIRGVIDTGNTLIQRGACAGSEDAVKARLSALDEQWQFLVNKSAEKSQKLKEANKQQNFNTGIKDFDFWLSEVEALLASEDYGKDLASVNNLLKKHQLLEADISAHEDRLKDLNGQADSLMGSSAFDTTLVKEKRDAVNGRFAKIKSMAAGRRAKLNESHRLHQFFRDLDDEESWIKEKKLLKHKRLEAELGAHEPAIQSVLDTGKKLSDDNTIGQDEIQQRLAQFVDHWKELKDLSGARGQRLEESLEYQQFVANVEEEEAWINEKLNLVGSEDYGDTLAAVQGLLKKHEAFETDFTVHRDRVNDVCSNGEELINKNNHHVDSISAKMSALRGKVSELERAAAQRKAKLDENSAFLQFNWKADVVESWIGEKENSLKTDDYGRDLSSVQTLLTKQETFDAGLQAFQQEGITNITALMDQLLAAQHVQSKAIEARHAALMKRWNQLLSNSASRKKKLLEAQEHFRKVEDLFLTFAKKASAFNSWFENAEEDLTDPVRCNSLEEIRALREAHEAFRSSLSSAQADFNQLAELDQQIKSYQVVSNPYTWFTMEALEETWRNLQKIIKERELELQKEQRRQEENDKLRQEFAQHANAFHQWLQETRTYLLDGSCMVEESGTLESQLEATKRKHQEIRAMRSQLKKIEDLGAAMEEALILDNKYTEHSTVGLAQQWDQLDQLGMRMQHNLEQQIQARNTTGVTEEALKEFSMMFKHFDKEKSGRLNHQEFKSCLRSLGYDLPMVEEGEPDPEFEAILDTVDPNRDGNVSLQEYMAFMISRETENVKSSEEIESAFRALSVENRPYVTKEELYQNLSKEQADYCLSHMKPYLDTKGRELPSAFDFVEFTRSLFVN
;
A
#
# COMPACT_ATOMS: atom_id res chain seq x y z
N MET A 1 116.40 31.52 -70.40
CA MET A 1 116.73 30.42 -71.36
C MET A 1 115.75 30.54 -72.51
N LEU A 2 116.06 30.52 -73.80
CA LEU A 2 117.28 30.50 -74.63
C LEU A 2 116.79 30.94 -76.03
N GLY A 3 117.29 32.06 -76.57
CA GLY A 3 117.93 32.13 -77.91
C GLY A 3 116.96 32.34 -79.09
N SER A 4 117.18 33.18 -80.11
CA SER A 4 118.35 33.93 -80.56
C SER A 4 117.94 35.05 -81.54
N ALA A 5 118.69 36.16 -81.48
CA ALA A 5 118.81 37.27 -82.45
C ALA A 5 119.53 36.79 -83.76
N PRO A 6 119.99 37.63 -84.75
CA PRO A 6 120.20 39.10 -84.82
C PRO A 6 119.79 39.73 -86.19
N GLY A 7 119.93 41.00 -86.56
CA GLY A 7 120.47 42.24 -85.99
C GLY A 7 120.61 43.32 -87.11
N LYS A 8 120.79 44.59 -86.69
CA LYS A 8 121.53 45.72 -87.34
C LYS A 8 120.96 46.37 -88.62
N ASP A 9 121.05 47.67 -88.90
CA ASP A 9 121.63 48.88 -88.28
C ASP A 9 120.98 50.14 -88.93
N GLU A 10 121.22 51.30 -88.32
CA GLU A 10 120.90 52.73 -88.65
C GLU A 10 121.09 53.14 -90.14
N ALA A 11 120.55 54.22 -90.72
CA ALA A 11 120.39 55.61 -90.26
C ALA A 11 119.53 56.48 -91.22
N ASP A 12 119.22 57.70 -90.75
CA ASP A 12 118.92 58.97 -91.47
C ASP A 12 117.52 59.35 -92.01
N SER A 13 116.84 60.18 -91.19
CA SER A 13 116.43 61.58 -91.45
C SER A 13 115.55 61.97 -92.66
N LYS A 14 114.39 62.56 -92.28
CA LYS A 14 113.49 63.54 -92.95
C LYS A 14 112.35 62.99 -93.83
N THR A 15 111.11 63.08 -93.32
CA THR A 15 109.96 63.89 -93.84
C THR A 15 108.68 63.60 -93.02
N ALA A 16 107.77 64.58 -92.94
CA ALA A 16 106.58 64.61 -92.05
C ALA A 16 105.27 64.07 -92.70
N SER A 17 104.21 63.89 -91.86
CA SER A 17 102.78 63.55 -92.15
C SER A 17 102.43 62.03 -92.16
N PRO A 18 101.17 61.51 -92.07
CA PRO A 18 99.85 61.90 -91.51
C PRO A 18 99.28 60.86 -90.47
N TRP A 19 100.11 59.96 -89.92
CA TRP A 19 99.67 58.79 -89.12
C TRP A 19 99.11 59.07 -87.71
N LYS A 20 99.37 60.27 -87.15
CA LYS A 20 98.94 60.63 -85.80
C LYS A 20 97.44 60.96 -85.71
N GLU A 21 96.85 61.50 -86.77
CA GLU A 21 95.41 61.82 -86.82
C GLU A 21 94.55 60.56 -86.95
N LEU A 22 94.98 59.58 -87.73
CA LEU A 22 94.27 58.30 -87.88
C LEU A 22 94.18 57.53 -86.55
N ASN A 23 95.24 57.55 -85.76
CA ASN A 23 95.29 56.86 -84.48
C ASN A 23 94.42 57.53 -83.40
N ASN A 24 94.21 58.84 -83.49
CA ASN A 24 93.28 59.58 -82.63
C ASN A 24 91.82 59.31 -83.03
N HIS A 25 91.51 59.23 -84.33
CA HIS A 25 90.17 58.85 -84.80
C HIS A 25 89.79 57.42 -84.42
N TRP A 26 90.72 56.45 -84.47
CA TRP A 26 90.48 55.07 -84.04
C TRP A 26 90.14 54.96 -82.54
N ARG A 27 90.88 55.67 -81.68
CA ARG A 27 90.56 55.72 -80.23
C ARG A 27 89.22 56.38 -79.95
N SER A 28 88.88 57.44 -80.69
CA SER A 28 87.58 58.10 -80.55
C SER A 28 86.42 57.19 -80.99
N LEU A 29 86.61 56.39 -82.04
CA LEU A 29 85.62 55.40 -82.48
C LEU A 29 85.46 54.25 -81.47
N GLN A 30 86.58 53.78 -80.89
CA GLN A 30 86.57 52.72 -79.88
C GLN A 30 85.86 53.19 -78.61
N GLN A 31 86.11 54.42 -78.17
CA GLN A 31 85.40 55.05 -77.06
C GLN A 31 83.91 55.24 -77.38
N LEU A 32 83.54 55.70 -78.58
CA LEU A 32 82.14 55.80 -79.01
C LEU A 32 81.44 54.44 -79.10
N ALA A 33 82.15 53.38 -79.50
CA ALA A 33 81.62 52.01 -79.55
C ALA A 33 81.42 51.43 -78.14
N GLU A 34 82.32 51.75 -77.21
CA GLU A 34 82.24 51.35 -75.79
C GLU A 34 81.15 52.14 -75.06
N GLU A 35 81.04 53.45 -75.30
CA GLU A 35 79.93 54.30 -74.86
C GLU A 35 78.59 53.80 -75.43
N ARG A 36 78.55 53.39 -76.71
CA ARG A 36 77.35 52.82 -77.33
C ARG A 36 77.02 51.41 -76.83
N SER A 37 78.02 50.58 -76.53
CA SER A 37 77.84 49.27 -75.91
C SER A 37 77.28 49.41 -74.49
N ASN A 38 77.79 50.36 -73.72
CA ASN A 38 77.30 50.65 -72.37
C ASN A 38 75.88 51.22 -72.40
N MET A 39 75.57 52.13 -73.33
CA MET A 39 74.19 52.62 -73.54
C MET A 39 73.23 51.49 -73.97
N LEU A 40 73.67 50.56 -74.82
CA LEU A 40 72.85 49.42 -75.24
C LEU A 40 72.66 48.39 -74.13
N GLY A 41 73.69 48.13 -73.31
CA GLY A 41 73.60 47.25 -72.14
C GLY A 41 72.67 47.82 -71.07
N SER A 42 72.80 49.12 -70.80
CA SER A 42 71.91 49.89 -69.94
C SER A 42 70.45 49.86 -70.42
N ALA A 43 70.20 50.17 -71.69
CA ALA A 43 68.87 50.07 -72.27
C ALA A 43 68.31 48.64 -72.25
N HIS A 44 69.17 47.62 -72.39
CA HIS A 44 68.76 46.22 -72.30
C HIS A 44 68.32 45.82 -70.89
N GLU A 45 68.97 46.32 -69.83
CA GLU A 45 68.57 46.07 -68.44
C GLU A 45 67.18 46.65 -68.13
N VAL A 46 66.91 47.89 -68.56
CA VAL A 46 65.59 48.53 -68.43
C VAL A 46 64.52 47.79 -69.23
N GLN A 47 64.83 47.40 -70.47
CA GLN A 47 63.89 46.63 -71.31
C GLN A 47 63.59 45.24 -70.76
N ARG A 48 64.59 44.58 -70.16
CA ARG A 48 64.38 43.29 -69.48
C ARG A 48 63.45 43.45 -68.29
N PHE A 49 63.62 44.50 -67.48
CA PHE A 49 62.69 44.81 -66.40
C PHE A 49 61.26 45.06 -66.90
N HIS A 50 61.09 45.87 -67.96
CA HIS A 50 59.77 46.10 -68.56
C HIS A 50 59.10 44.80 -69.01
N ARG A 51 59.82 43.94 -69.72
CA ARG A 51 59.29 42.65 -70.15
C ARG A 51 58.93 41.76 -68.96
N ASP A 52 59.83 41.61 -67.98
CA ASP A 52 59.60 40.75 -66.83
C ASP A 52 58.45 41.29 -65.94
N ALA A 53 58.25 42.62 -65.88
CA ALA A 53 57.11 43.27 -65.21
C ALA A 53 55.80 43.09 -65.98
N ASP A 54 55.81 43.20 -67.31
CA ASP A 54 54.64 42.97 -68.16
C ASP A 54 54.20 41.49 -68.14
N GLU A 55 55.14 40.55 -68.23
CA GLU A 55 54.87 39.11 -68.07
C GLU A 55 54.26 38.81 -66.69
N THR A 56 54.80 39.42 -65.62
CA THR A 56 54.26 39.24 -64.26
C THR A 56 52.87 39.88 -64.12
N LYS A 57 52.62 41.02 -64.77
CA LYS A 57 51.31 41.67 -64.82
C LYS A 57 50.27 40.83 -65.56
N GLU A 58 50.63 40.23 -66.69
CA GLU A 58 49.77 39.28 -67.42
C GLU A 58 49.38 38.09 -66.53
N TRP A 59 50.33 37.53 -65.77
CA TRP A 59 50.05 36.45 -64.82
C TRP A 59 49.13 36.89 -63.68
N ILE A 60 49.32 38.11 -63.15
CA ILE A 60 48.41 38.70 -62.16
C ILE A 60 47.00 38.83 -62.75
N GLU A 61 46.87 39.30 -64.00
CA GLU A 61 45.58 39.44 -64.67
C GLU A 61 44.91 38.09 -64.93
N GLU A 62 45.66 37.05 -65.32
CA GLU A 62 45.15 35.69 -65.47
C GLU A 62 44.59 35.15 -64.14
N LYS A 63 45.36 35.28 -63.05
CA LYS A 63 44.92 34.89 -61.69
C LYS A 63 43.72 35.72 -61.24
N ASN A 64 43.67 37.00 -61.60
CA ASN A 64 42.55 37.89 -61.31
C ASN A 64 41.26 37.49 -62.05
N GLN A 65 41.37 37.00 -63.29
CA GLN A 65 40.25 36.42 -64.03
C GLN A 65 39.78 35.10 -63.41
N ALA A 66 40.69 34.27 -62.91
CA ALA A 66 40.34 33.02 -62.23
C ALA A 66 39.51 33.22 -60.95
N LEU A 67 39.59 34.39 -60.31
CA LEU A 67 38.77 34.76 -59.16
C LEU A 67 37.35 35.23 -59.53
N ASN A 68 37.03 35.39 -60.82
CA ASN A 68 35.77 35.96 -61.30
C ASN A 68 34.58 34.98 -61.28
N THR A 69 34.52 34.13 -60.26
CA THR A 69 33.46 33.14 -60.07
C THR A 69 32.65 33.44 -58.81
N ASP A 70 31.33 33.52 -58.93
CA ASP A 70 30.42 33.68 -57.79
C ASP A 70 29.95 32.36 -57.17
N ASN A 71 30.64 31.26 -57.47
CA ASN A 71 30.35 29.98 -56.82
C ASN A 71 31.06 29.91 -55.45
N TYR A 72 30.25 29.86 -54.39
CA TYR A 72 30.70 29.74 -53.00
C TYR A 72 30.27 28.43 -52.33
N GLY A 73 29.76 27.44 -53.09
CA GLY A 73 29.29 26.15 -52.58
C GLY A 73 27.81 26.16 -52.16
N HIS A 74 27.18 24.97 -52.14
CA HIS A 74 25.74 24.81 -51.85
C HIS A 74 25.47 23.80 -50.71
N ASP A 75 26.51 23.15 -50.21
CA ASP A 75 26.50 22.26 -49.05
C ASP A 75 27.88 22.31 -48.36
N LEU A 76 27.99 21.79 -47.13
CA LEU A 76 29.21 21.90 -46.35
C LEU A 76 30.44 21.31 -47.06
N ALA A 77 30.28 20.17 -47.74
CA ALA A 77 31.37 19.49 -48.44
C ALA A 77 31.88 20.29 -49.65
N SER A 78 30.98 20.86 -50.44
CA SER A 78 31.29 21.69 -51.61
C SER A 78 31.96 23.00 -51.21
N VAL A 79 31.53 23.64 -50.12
CA VAL A 79 32.21 24.85 -49.60
C VAL A 79 33.63 24.50 -49.12
N GLN A 80 33.80 23.43 -48.35
CA GLN A 80 35.12 22.99 -47.86
C GLN A 80 36.07 22.64 -49.03
N ALA A 81 35.56 22.01 -50.09
CA ALA A 81 36.34 21.75 -51.29
C ALA A 81 36.78 23.04 -51.99
N LEU A 82 35.89 24.04 -52.06
CA LEU A 82 36.21 25.36 -52.62
C LEU A 82 37.18 26.15 -51.73
N GLN A 83 37.09 26.03 -50.41
CA GLN A 83 38.07 26.60 -49.47
C GLN A 83 39.46 25.99 -49.67
N ARG A 84 39.59 24.65 -49.74
CA ARG A 84 40.89 23.99 -50.02
C ARG A 84 41.46 24.41 -51.38
N LYS A 85 40.61 24.56 -52.40
CA LYS A 85 41.02 25.06 -53.71
C LYS A 85 41.51 26.51 -53.62
N HIS A 86 40.86 27.34 -52.82
CA HIS A 86 41.24 28.73 -52.59
C HIS A 86 42.52 28.86 -51.76
N GLU A 87 42.74 28.02 -50.74
CA GLU A 87 44.01 27.92 -50.01
C GLU A 87 45.16 27.50 -50.94
N GLY A 88 44.89 26.64 -51.92
CA GLY A 88 45.82 26.34 -53.01
C GLY A 88 46.16 27.57 -53.85
N PHE A 89 45.13 28.36 -54.19
CA PHE A 89 45.31 29.62 -54.91
C PHE A 89 46.08 30.67 -54.08
N GLU A 90 45.84 30.79 -52.76
CA GLU A 90 46.60 31.68 -51.88
C GLU A 90 48.10 31.30 -51.80
N ARG A 91 48.40 29.99 -51.84
CA ARG A 91 49.80 29.51 -51.93
C ARG A 91 50.47 29.91 -53.25
N ASP A 92 49.74 29.83 -54.37
CA ASP A 92 50.23 30.33 -55.66
C ASP A 92 50.46 31.84 -55.63
N LEU A 93 49.56 32.59 -54.97
CA LEU A 93 49.71 34.03 -54.79
C LEU A 93 50.98 34.36 -53.99
N ALA A 94 51.32 33.62 -52.94
CA ALA A 94 52.53 33.90 -52.17
C ALA A 94 53.80 33.93 -53.06
N ALA A 95 53.95 32.94 -53.95
CA ALA A 95 55.07 32.89 -54.89
C ALA A 95 55.05 34.04 -55.92
N LEU A 96 53.85 34.44 -56.38
CA LEU A 96 53.69 35.59 -57.27
C LEU A 96 54.00 36.92 -56.56
N GLY A 97 53.66 37.03 -55.28
CA GLY A 97 54.00 38.15 -54.40
C GLY A 97 55.52 38.30 -54.21
N ASP A 98 56.24 37.19 -53.99
CA ASP A 98 57.70 37.20 -53.92
C ASP A 98 58.33 37.70 -55.23
N LYS A 99 57.74 37.32 -56.38
CA LYS A 99 58.18 37.80 -57.70
C LYS A 99 57.91 39.30 -57.89
N VAL A 100 56.75 39.81 -57.46
CA VAL A 100 56.42 41.25 -57.48
C VAL A 100 57.39 42.05 -56.58
N ASN A 101 57.68 41.54 -55.37
CA ASN A 101 58.64 42.15 -54.46
C ASN A 101 60.05 42.21 -55.06
N SER A 102 60.52 41.10 -55.64
CA SER A 102 61.82 41.05 -56.32
C SER A 102 61.90 42.03 -57.50
N LEU A 103 60.81 42.18 -58.28
CA LEU A 103 60.74 43.17 -59.34
C LEU A 103 60.76 44.61 -58.80
N GLY A 104 60.10 44.86 -57.66
CA GLY A 104 60.22 46.12 -56.92
C GLY A 104 61.66 46.45 -56.53
N GLU A 105 62.40 45.50 -55.97
CA GLU A 105 63.83 45.68 -55.64
C GLU A 105 64.69 45.94 -56.88
N THR A 106 64.39 45.29 -58.02
CA THR A 106 65.09 45.57 -59.28
C THR A 106 64.76 46.96 -59.82
N ALA A 107 63.51 47.41 -59.69
CA ALA A 107 63.09 48.76 -60.07
C ALA A 107 63.83 49.83 -59.25
N GLU A 108 63.91 49.66 -57.92
CA GLU A 108 64.66 50.56 -57.03
C GLU A 108 66.14 50.66 -57.41
N ARG A 109 66.76 49.54 -57.78
CA ARG A 109 68.15 49.51 -58.25
C ARG A 109 68.31 50.24 -59.59
N LEU A 110 67.40 50.01 -60.53
CA LEU A 110 67.45 50.62 -61.86
C LEU A 110 67.19 52.13 -61.83
N ILE A 111 66.33 52.61 -60.93
CA ILE A 111 66.10 54.05 -60.69
C ILE A 111 67.39 54.77 -60.25
N GLN A 112 68.25 54.10 -59.47
CA GLN A 112 69.51 54.67 -59.02
C GLN A 112 70.59 54.69 -60.11
N SER A 113 70.61 53.69 -61.00
CA SER A 113 71.61 53.57 -62.06
C SER A 113 71.23 54.24 -63.38
N HIS A 114 69.94 54.51 -63.61
CA HIS A 114 69.40 55.04 -64.87
C HIS A 114 68.43 56.23 -64.67
N PRO A 115 68.95 57.44 -64.34
CA PRO A 115 68.14 58.64 -64.10
C PRO A 115 67.24 59.04 -65.27
N GLU A 116 67.61 58.68 -66.49
CA GLU A 116 66.89 58.96 -67.74
C GLU A 116 65.62 58.12 -67.94
N ALA A 117 65.46 57.01 -67.20
CA ALA A 117 64.33 56.07 -67.33
C ALA A 117 63.48 55.96 -66.05
N VAL A 118 63.69 56.85 -65.08
CA VAL A 118 63.04 56.78 -63.75
C VAL A 118 61.52 56.84 -63.86
N ASP A 119 60.98 57.76 -64.65
CA ASP A 119 59.53 57.95 -64.79
C ASP A 119 58.86 56.67 -65.35
N ASP A 120 59.44 56.06 -66.39
CA ASP A 120 58.94 54.83 -67.02
C ASP A 120 59.02 53.61 -66.07
N ILE A 121 60.15 53.45 -65.38
CA ILE A 121 60.36 52.35 -64.41
C ILE A 121 59.39 52.49 -63.23
N GLN A 122 59.16 53.72 -62.76
CA GLN A 122 58.25 53.99 -61.66
C GLN A 122 56.79 53.79 -62.08
N GLU A 123 56.40 54.19 -63.28
CA GLU A 123 55.07 53.90 -63.84
C GLU A 123 54.81 52.39 -63.86
N LYS A 124 55.72 51.59 -64.45
CA LYS A 124 55.59 50.12 -64.48
C LYS A 124 55.52 49.48 -63.10
N CYS A 125 56.31 49.96 -62.15
CA CYS A 125 56.26 49.49 -60.76
C CYS A 125 54.92 49.81 -60.09
N THR A 126 54.37 51.02 -60.32
CA THR A 126 53.05 51.40 -59.77
C THR A 126 51.91 50.61 -60.39
N GLU A 127 51.94 50.34 -61.70
CA GLU A 127 50.96 49.49 -62.37
C GLU A 127 50.96 48.07 -61.81
N LEU A 128 52.15 47.47 -61.65
CA LEU A 128 52.32 46.12 -61.12
C LEU A 128 51.82 46.02 -59.67
N ASN A 129 52.19 46.98 -58.82
CA ASN A 129 51.75 47.02 -57.42
C ASN A 129 50.24 47.27 -57.27
N SER A 130 49.64 48.08 -58.15
CA SER A 130 48.19 48.30 -58.18
C SER A 130 47.44 47.03 -58.61
N ALA A 131 47.92 46.35 -59.66
CA ALA A 131 47.35 45.08 -60.13
C ALA A 131 47.45 44.00 -59.04
N TRP A 132 48.61 43.91 -58.38
CA TRP A 132 48.85 43.00 -57.24
C TRP A 132 47.90 43.29 -56.07
N SER A 133 47.80 44.55 -55.63
CA SER A 133 46.91 44.94 -54.53
C SER A 133 45.43 44.62 -54.84
N SER A 134 45.02 44.81 -56.09
CA SER A 134 43.66 44.44 -56.53
C SER A 134 43.43 42.91 -56.51
N LEU A 135 44.42 42.10 -56.91
CA LEU A 135 44.32 40.65 -56.89
C LEU A 135 44.22 40.12 -55.46
N VAL A 136 45.09 40.60 -54.55
CA VAL A 136 45.06 40.25 -53.12
C VAL A 136 43.72 40.65 -52.50
N GLY A 137 43.26 41.88 -52.71
CA GLY A 137 41.97 42.33 -52.19
C GLY A 137 40.77 41.50 -52.68
N ARG A 138 40.79 41.01 -53.93
CA ARG A 138 39.76 40.11 -54.45
C ARG A 138 39.88 38.68 -53.91
N ALA A 139 41.10 38.20 -53.67
CA ALA A 139 41.33 36.92 -53.03
C ALA A 139 40.78 36.93 -51.59
N ASP A 140 41.10 37.97 -50.82
CA ASP A 140 40.59 38.16 -49.45
C ASP A 140 39.06 38.25 -49.42
N GLN A 141 38.45 39.03 -50.32
CA GLN A 141 36.98 39.09 -50.44
C GLN A 141 36.36 37.73 -50.77
N ARG A 142 37.01 36.93 -51.63
CA ARG A 142 36.55 35.58 -51.93
C ARG A 142 36.68 34.67 -50.71
N LYS A 143 37.78 34.76 -49.96
CA LYS A 143 38.00 34.02 -48.71
C LYS A 143 36.91 34.31 -47.69
N ASP A 144 36.59 35.58 -47.47
CA ASP A 144 35.53 36.00 -46.54
C ASP A 144 34.15 35.47 -46.96
N LYS A 145 33.83 35.54 -48.26
CA LYS A 145 32.56 34.98 -48.79
C LYS A 145 32.50 33.45 -48.66
N LEU A 146 33.61 32.74 -48.90
CA LEU A 146 33.70 31.29 -48.70
C LEU A 146 33.58 30.93 -47.21
N GLY A 147 34.16 31.73 -46.31
CA GLY A 147 34.02 31.58 -44.86
C GLY A 147 32.57 31.75 -44.40
N ASN A 148 31.91 32.82 -44.84
CA ASN A 148 30.48 33.06 -44.57
C ASN A 148 29.60 31.92 -45.12
N SER A 149 29.84 31.48 -46.36
CA SER A 149 29.14 30.34 -46.96
C SER A 149 29.35 29.06 -46.15
N HIS A 150 30.56 28.80 -45.66
CA HIS A 150 30.88 27.64 -44.83
C HIS A 150 30.10 27.67 -43.52
N ASP A 151 30.10 28.80 -42.83
CA ASP A 151 29.39 28.98 -41.56
C ASP A 151 27.88 28.80 -41.74
N LEU A 152 27.30 29.33 -42.82
CA LEU A 152 25.90 29.10 -43.16
C LEU A 152 25.60 27.63 -43.45
N GLN A 153 26.42 26.96 -44.28
CA GLN A 153 26.18 25.56 -44.63
C GLN A 153 26.36 24.62 -43.42
N ARG A 154 27.29 24.96 -42.51
CA ARG A 154 27.42 24.28 -41.22
C ARG A 154 26.16 24.47 -40.37
N PHE A 155 25.69 25.70 -40.21
CA PHE A 155 24.46 26.00 -39.49
C PHE A 155 23.25 25.25 -40.08
N LEU A 156 23.08 25.25 -41.40
CA LEU A 156 21.99 24.53 -42.07
C LEU A 156 22.13 23.00 -41.97
N SER A 157 23.35 22.46 -41.85
CA SER A 157 23.59 21.05 -41.54
C SER A 157 23.12 20.72 -40.12
N ASP A 158 23.62 21.46 -39.13
CA ASP A 158 23.27 21.26 -37.72
C ASP A 158 21.75 21.39 -37.49
N PHE A 159 21.10 22.35 -38.16
CA PHE A 159 19.64 22.51 -38.15
C PHE A 159 18.91 21.26 -38.66
N ARG A 160 19.36 20.69 -39.80
CA ARG A 160 18.75 19.48 -40.39
C ARG A 160 18.90 18.27 -39.46
N ASP A 161 20.07 18.12 -38.85
CA ASP A 161 20.34 17.03 -37.92
C ASP A 161 19.47 17.12 -36.67
N LEU A 162 19.35 18.32 -36.08
CA LEU A 162 18.49 18.56 -34.92
C LEU A 162 17.01 18.38 -35.24
N MET A 163 16.53 18.86 -36.39
CA MET A 163 15.15 18.65 -36.83
C MET A 163 14.83 17.17 -37.08
N SER A 164 15.76 16.43 -37.69
CA SER A 164 15.60 14.99 -37.90
C SER A 164 15.47 14.25 -36.57
N TRP A 165 16.33 14.58 -35.61
CA TRP A 165 16.27 14.01 -34.26
C TRP A 165 14.97 14.37 -33.51
N ILE A 166 14.53 15.64 -33.55
CA ILE A 166 13.24 16.05 -32.94
C ILE A 166 12.10 15.22 -33.51
N ASN A 167 12.05 15.04 -34.83
CA ASN A 167 11.00 14.26 -35.48
C ASN A 167 11.05 12.78 -35.09
N GLY A 168 12.25 12.21 -34.95
CA GLY A 168 12.45 10.84 -34.45
C GLY A 168 11.88 10.65 -33.05
N ILE A 169 12.29 11.50 -32.09
CA ILE A 169 11.83 11.42 -30.70
C ILE A 169 10.35 11.75 -30.57
N ARG A 170 9.84 12.72 -31.32
CA ARG A 170 8.41 13.01 -31.37
C ARG A 170 7.61 11.77 -31.79
N GLY A 171 8.10 11.00 -32.76
CA GLY A 171 7.48 9.74 -33.16
C GLY A 171 7.38 8.72 -32.01
N LEU A 172 8.40 8.62 -31.18
CA LEU A 172 8.42 7.72 -30.01
C LEU A 172 7.48 8.20 -28.89
N VAL A 173 7.56 9.50 -28.58
CA VAL A 173 6.77 10.16 -27.53
C VAL A 173 5.28 10.24 -27.87
N SER A 174 4.92 10.21 -29.15
CA SER A 174 3.52 10.30 -29.61
C SER A 174 2.83 8.94 -29.79
N SER A 175 3.41 7.85 -29.27
CA SER A 175 2.75 6.54 -29.28
C SER A 175 1.40 6.60 -28.53
N GLU A 176 0.39 5.89 -29.03
CA GLU A 176 -0.94 5.77 -28.40
C GLU A 176 -1.08 4.52 -27.52
N GLU A 177 -0.04 3.68 -27.43
CA GLU A 177 -0.09 2.42 -26.69
C GLU A 177 -0.39 2.63 -25.20
N LEU A 178 -1.33 1.86 -24.64
CA LEU A 178 -1.64 1.88 -23.20
C LEU A 178 -1.63 0.45 -22.67
N ALA A 179 -1.10 0.29 -21.45
CA ALA A 179 -1.04 -1.01 -20.81
C ALA A 179 -2.40 -1.43 -20.24
N LYS A 180 -2.54 -2.75 -20.03
CA LYS A 180 -3.74 -3.38 -19.45
C LYS A 180 -3.50 -3.96 -18.05
N ASP A 181 -2.32 -3.75 -17.52
CA ASP A 181 -1.91 -4.15 -16.18
C ASP A 181 -0.92 -3.13 -15.61
N VAL A 182 -0.69 -3.22 -14.29
CA VAL A 182 0.16 -2.28 -13.53
C VAL A 182 1.60 -2.33 -14.03
N THR A 183 2.15 -3.54 -14.20
CA THR A 183 3.55 -3.74 -14.59
C THR A 183 3.86 -3.18 -15.98
N GLY A 184 2.95 -3.38 -16.94
CA GLY A 184 3.06 -2.81 -18.28
C GLY A 184 2.95 -1.28 -18.27
N ALA A 185 2.10 -0.71 -17.40
CA ALA A 185 1.97 0.74 -17.27
C ALA A 185 3.24 1.37 -16.68
N GLU A 186 3.83 0.74 -15.65
CA GLU A 186 5.12 1.13 -15.07
C GLU A 186 6.26 1.04 -16.10
N ALA A 187 6.34 -0.05 -16.86
CA ALA A 187 7.36 -0.21 -17.91
C ALA A 187 7.24 0.84 -19.02
N LEU A 188 6.01 1.21 -19.41
CA LEU A 188 5.79 2.30 -20.38
C LEU A 188 6.21 3.66 -19.81
N LEU A 189 5.98 3.92 -18.52
CA LEU A 189 6.42 5.14 -17.84
C LEU A 189 7.95 5.22 -17.73
N GLU A 190 8.61 4.10 -17.42
CA GLU A 190 10.06 4.00 -17.36
C GLU A 190 10.68 4.26 -18.74
N ARG A 191 10.18 3.59 -19.79
CA ARG A 191 10.62 3.85 -21.17
C ARG A 191 10.37 5.30 -21.61
N HIS A 192 9.25 5.90 -21.19
CA HIS A 192 8.98 7.31 -21.47
C HIS A 192 9.93 8.26 -20.72
N GLN A 193 10.41 7.85 -19.54
CA GLN A 193 11.45 8.55 -18.78
C GLN A 193 12.82 8.42 -19.45
N GLU A 194 13.15 7.28 -20.08
CA GLU A 194 14.36 7.16 -20.90
C GLU A 194 14.34 8.18 -22.05
N HIS A 195 13.21 8.34 -22.74
CA HIS A 195 13.06 9.37 -23.77
C HIS A 195 13.25 10.78 -23.21
N ARG A 196 12.88 11.04 -21.95
CA ARG A 196 13.18 12.32 -21.28
C ARG A 196 14.68 12.53 -21.14
N THR A 197 15.40 11.51 -20.68
CA THR A 197 16.86 11.61 -20.52
C THR A 197 17.56 11.89 -21.85
N GLU A 198 17.08 11.30 -22.95
CA GLU A 198 17.61 11.59 -24.29
C GLU A 198 17.36 13.05 -24.70
N ILE A 199 16.16 13.58 -24.40
CA ILE A 199 15.83 14.99 -24.66
C ILE A 199 16.74 15.93 -23.88
N ASP A 200 16.95 15.65 -22.60
CA ASP A 200 17.78 16.46 -21.71
C ASP A 200 19.27 16.41 -22.10
N ALA A 201 19.78 15.23 -22.47
CA ALA A 201 21.17 15.06 -22.92
C ALA A 201 21.49 15.90 -24.16
N ARG A 202 20.48 16.21 -24.99
CA ARG A 202 20.62 17.04 -26.20
C ARG A 202 20.55 18.54 -25.94
N ALA A 203 20.20 18.98 -24.72
CA ALA A 203 20.04 20.40 -24.38
C ALA A 203 21.28 21.25 -24.70
N GLY A 204 22.48 20.72 -24.44
CA GLY A 204 23.74 21.40 -24.74
C GLY A 204 23.96 21.60 -26.25
N THR A 205 23.55 20.64 -27.09
CA THR A 205 23.63 20.76 -28.55
C THR A 205 22.69 21.83 -29.09
N PHE A 206 21.46 21.92 -28.56
CA PHE A 206 20.53 23.00 -28.92
C PHE A 206 21.07 24.37 -28.53
N GLN A 207 21.64 24.49 -27.33
CA GLN A 207 22.24 25.74 -26.87
C GLN A 207 23.44 26.16 -27.73
N ALA A 208 24.31 25.21 -28.11
CA ALA A 208 25.43 25.49 -28.99
C ALA A 208 24.98 25.95 -30.39
N PHE A 209 23.95 25.31 -30.95
CA PHE A 209 23.34 25.71 -32.21
C PHE A 209 22.74 27.12 -32.15
N GLU A 210 21.99 27.43 -31.08
CA GLU A 210 21.40 28.74 -30.85
C GLU A 210 22.48 29.82 -30.72
N GLN A 211 23.52 29.57 -29.91
CA GLN A 211 24.65 30.48 -29.76
C GLN A 211 25.39 30.72 -31.08
N PHE A 212 25.59 29.67 -31.88
CA PHE A 212 26.23 29.80 -33.19
C PHE A 212 25.37 30.65 -34.14
N GLY A 213 24.06 30.40 -34.20
CA GLY A 213 23.12 31.22 -34.96
C GLY A 213 23.12 32.70 -34.52
N GLN A 214 23.05 32.95 -33.21
CA GLN A 214 23.10 34.29 -32.63
C GLN A 214 24.43 35.01 -32.95
N GLN A 215 25.56 34.31 -32.93
CA GLN A 215 26.85 34.87 -33.33
C GLN A 215 26.87 35.30 -34.81
N LEU A 216 26.29 34.50 -35.71
CA LEU A 216 26.19 34.86 -37.13
C LEU A 216 25.30 36.09 -37.35
N LEU A 217 24.19 36.19 -36.60
CA LEU A 217 23.33 37.38 -36.63
C LEU A 217 24.06 38.62 -36.11
N ALA A 218 24.81 38.50 -35.01
CA ALA A 218 25.56 39.61 -34.43
C ALA A 218 26.67 40.13 -35.37
N ARG A 219 27.26 39.25 -36.19
CA ARG A 219 28.26 39.61 -37.22
C ARG A 219 27.64 40.19 -38.50
N GLY A 220 26.31 40.28 -38.60
CA GLY A 220 25.63 40.79 -39.78
C GLY A 220 25.78 39.87 -41.01
N HIS A 221 25.76 38.55 -40.79
CA HIS A 221 25.89 37.56 -41.86
C HIS A 221 24.85 37.78 -42.98
N TYR A 222 25.22 37.60 -44.26
CA TYR A 222 24.34 37.93 -45.40
C TYR A 222 23.00 37.16 -45.40
N ALA A 223 22.98 35.97 -44.82
CA ALA A 223 21.80 35.11 -44.68
C ALA A 223 21.08 35.26 -43.33
N SER A 224 21.25 36.38 -42.62
CA SER A 224 20.62 36.62 -41.31
C SER A 224 19.09 36.35 -41.26
N PRO A 225 18.28 36.72 -42.27
CA PRO A 225 16.84 36.40 -42.26
C PRO A 225 16.56 34.89 -42.26
N GLU A 226 17.34 34.11 -43.01
CA GLU A 226 17.21 32.65 -43.04
C GLU A 226 17.64 32.03 -41.71
N ILE A 227 18.78 32.47 -41.15
CA ILE A 227 19.29 32.00 -39.86
C ILE A 227 18.26 32.24 -38.75
N GLN A 228 17.68 33.45 -38.67
CA GLN A 228 16.65 33.79 -37.70
C GLN A 228 15.41 32.89 -37.86
N GLN A 229 14.93 32.69 -39.09
CA GLN A 229 13.78 31.83 -39.36
C GLN A 229 14.03 30.38 -38.89
N LYS A 230 15.24 29.85 -39.10
CA LYS A 230 15.60 28.49 -38.69
C LYS A 230 15.72 28.35 -37.17
N LEU A 231 16.26 29.35 -36.47
CA LEU A 231 16.27 29.41 -35.00
C LEU A 231 14.84 29.35 -34.45
N GLU A 232 13.96 30.24 -34.92
CA GLU A 232 12.55 30.29 -34.48
C GLU A 232 11.75 29.03 -34.83
N ALA A 233 12.07 28.38 -35.95
CA ALA A 233 11.47 27.11 -36.30
C ALA A 233 11.89 26.01 -35.32
N LEU A 234 13.20 25.91 -35.02
CA LEU A 234 13.71 24.89 -34.13
C LEU A 234 13.18 25.06 -32.70
N ASP A 235 13.09 26.30 -32.21
CA ASP A 235 12.55 26.60 -30.88
C ASP A 235 11.08 26.20 -30.75
N ARG A 236 10.26 26.46 -31.77
CA ARG A 236 8.86 26.02 -31.80
C ARG A 236 8.75 24.51 -31.78
N GLU A 237 9.52 23.81 -32.61
CA GLU A 237 9.48 22.35 -32.70
C GLU A 237 9.97 21.68 -31.42
N ARG A 238 10.95 22.27 -30.73
CA ARG A 238 11.40 21.84 -29.40
C ARG A 238 10.32 22.05 -28.34
N ALA A 239 9.65 23.21 -28.33
CA ALA A 239 8.56 23.48 -27.41
C ALA A 239 7.37 22.53 -27.62
N ASP A 240 7.05 22.18 -28.87
CA ASP A 240 5.98 21.24 -29.17
C ASP A 240 6.35 19.80 -28.81
N LEU A 241 7.62 19.40 -28.94
CA LEU A 241 8.11 18.11 -28.42
C LEU A 241 7.94 18.03 -26.90
N GLU A 242 8.29 19.08 -26.16
CA GLU A 242 8.11 19.14 -24.70
C GLU A 242 6.63 18.97 -24.30
N LYS A 243 5.72 19.69 -24.99
CA LYS A 243 4.28 19.55 -24.76
C LYS A 243 3.80 18.12 -25.05
N ALA A 244 4.23 17.52 -26.15
CA ALA A 244 3.87 16.15 -26.50
C ALA A 244 4.36 15.15 -25.42
N TRP A 245 5.57 15.35 -24.90
CA TRP A 245 6.13 14.53 -23.82
C TRP A 245 5.30 14.63 -22.54
N VAL A 246 4.94 15.85 -22.12
CA VAL A 246 4.11 16.08 -20.92
C VAL A 246 2.71 15.49 -21.09
N GLN A 247 2.08 15.67 -22.25
CA GLN A 247 0.76 15.10 -22.55
C GLN A 247 0.78 13.57 -22.51
N ARG A 248 1.80 12.95 -23.12
CA ARG A 248 1.98 11.51 -23.07
C ARG A 248 2.21 11.00 -21.66
N ARG A 249 3.04 11.70 -20.88
CA ARG A 249 3.30 11.38 -19.47
C ARG A 249 2.01 11.36 -18.66
N MET A 250 1.20 12.41 -18.78
CA MET A 250 -0.10 12.50 -18.12
C MET A 250 -1.03 11.33 -18.48
N MET A 251 -1.06 10.92 -19.76
CA MET A 251 -1.86 9.78 -20.20
C MET A 251 -1.36 8.45 -19.63
N LEU A 252 -0.05 8.26 -19.56
CA LEU A 252 0.55 7.05 -18.99
C LEU A 252 0.36 6.97 -17.46
N ASP A 253 0.49 8.09 -16.75
CA ASP A 253 0.21 8.17 -15.31
C ASP A 253 -1.27 7.84 -15.04
N GLN A 254 -2.20 8.41 -15.82
CA GLN A 254 -3.63 8.03 -15.75
C GLN A 254 -3.84 6.54 -16.08
N CYS A 255 -3.13 6.00 -17.06
CA CYS A 255 -3.22 4.57 -17.38
C CYS A 255 -2.81 3.71 -16.18
N LEU A 256 -1.72 4.06 -15.49
CA LEU A 256 -1.29 3.38 -14.26
C LEU A 256 -2.35 3.48 -13.16
N GLU A 257 -2.92 4.68 -12.93
CA GLU A 257 -4.00 4.89 -11.96
C GLU A 257 -5.21 3.99 -12.23
N LEU A 258 -5.62 3.87 -13.51
CA LEU A 258 -6.69 2.96 -13.93
C LEU A 258 -6.35 1.49 -13.64
N GLN A 259 -5.13 1.04 -13.94
CA GLN A 259 -4.74 -0.35 -13.71
C GLN A 259 -4.60 -0.68 -12.22
N LEU A 260 -4.13 0.26 -11.40
CA LEU A 260 -4.14 0.13 -9.93
C LEU A 260 -5.57 0.01 -9.40
N PHE A 261 -6.47 0.87 -9.88
CA PHE A 261 -7.89 0.80 -9.51
C PHE A 261 -8.54 -0.52 -9.92
N ASN A 262 -8.29 -1.01 -11.14
CA ASN A 262 -8.81 -2.29 -11.61
C ASN A 262 -8.28 -3.47 -10.79
N ARG A 263 -6.98 -3.50 -10.48
CA ARG A 263 -6.37 -4.52 -9.62
C ARG A 263 -7.04 -4.54 -8.24
N ASP A 264 -7.25 -3.36 -7.64
CA ASP A 264 -7.86 -3.26 -6.31
C ASP A 264 -9.35 -3.67 -6.35
N CYS A 265 -10.07 -3.37 -7.44
CA CYS A 265 -11.41 -3.89 -7.69
C CYS A 265 -11.42 -5.42 -7.77
N GLU A 266 -10.52 -6.03 -8.54
CA GLU A 266 -10.42 -7.48 -8.66
C GLU A 266 -10.08 -8.15 -7.32
N GLN A 267 -9.17 -7.56 -6.53
CA GLN A 267 -8.86 -8.05 -5.19
C GLN A 267 -10.10 -8.01 -4.27
N ALA A 268 -10.85 -6.90 -4.29
CA ALA A 268 -12.10 -6.78 -3.55
C ALA A 268 -13.14 -7.80 -4.00
N GLU A 269 -13.31 -7.99 -5.30
CA GLU A 269 -14.26 -8.95 -5.86
C GLU A 269 -13.90 -10.41 -5.56
N ASN A 270 -12.64 -10.78 -5.68
CA ASN A 270 -12.16 -12.13 -5.34
C ASN A 270 -12.36 -12.40 -3.84
N TRP A 271 -12.11 -11.39 -3.00
CA TRP A 271 -12.38 -11.49 -1.57
C TRP A 271 -13.88 -11.70 -1.30
N MET A 272 -14.75 -10.92 -1.94
CA MET A 272 -16.21 -11.05 -1.81
C MET A 272 -16.69 -12.42 -2.30
N ALA A 273 -16.25 -12.86 -3.48
CA ALA A 273 -16.63 -14.14 -4.09
C ALA A 273 -16.36 -15.33 -3.17
N ALA A 274 -15.21 -15.36 -2.51
CA ALA A 274 -14.86 -16.42 -1.57
C ALA A 274 -15.83 -16.51 -0.37
N ARG A 275 -16.45 -15.39 0.05
CA ARG A 275 -17.42 -15.39 1.15
C ARG A 275 -18.87 -15.46 0.72
N GLU A 276 -19.22 -14.97 -0.47
CA GLU A 276 -20.51 -15.27 -1.10
C GLU A 276 -20.70 -16.79 -1.20
N ALA A 277 -19.64 -17.52 -1.57
CA ALA A 277 -19.65 -18.99 -1.59
C ALA A 277 -19.94 -19.62 -0.20
N PHE A 278 -19.44 -19.02 0.88
CA PHE A 278 -19.72 -19.48 2.25
C PHE A 278 -21.17 -19.17 2.67
N LEU A 279 -21.66 -17.96 2.36
CA LEU A 279 -23.03 -17.55 2.68
C LEU A 279 -24.08 -18.33 1.88
N ALA A 280 -23.72 -18.83 0.70
CA ALA A 280 -24.59 -19.65 -0.14
C ALA A 280 -24.91 -21.04 0.48
N SER A 281 -24.13 -21.49 1.46
CA SER A 281 -24.44 -22.70 2.22
C SER A 281 -25.74 -22.51 3.02
N ASP A 282 -26.69 -23.44 2.90
CA ASP A 282 -27.93 -23.42 3.70
C ASP A 282 -27.78 -24.17 5.04
N ASP A 283 -26.54 -24.47 5.46
CA ASP A 283 -26.24 -25.11 6.74
C ASP A 283 -26.61 -24.18 7.91
N LYS A 284 -27.57 -24.62 8.73
CA LYS A 284 -28.10 -23.87 9.87
C LYS A 284 -27.70 -24.51 11.20
N GLY A 285 -26.90 -25.58 11.19
CA GLY A 285 -26.55 -26.37 12.38
C GLY A 285 -27.71 -27.27 12.84
N ASP A 286 -27.38 -28.51 13.19
CA ASP A 286 -28.32 -29.58 13.60
C ASP A 286 -28.37 -29.80 15.12
N SER A 287 -27.50 -29.12 15.87
CA SER A 287 -27.35 -29.19 17.33
C SER A 287 -26.91 -27.84 17.87
N LEU A 288 -27.16 -27.56 19.16
CA LEU A 288 -26.79 -26.27 19.77
C LEU A 288 -25.30 -25.95 19.58
N ASP A 289 -24.41 -26.92 19.80
CA ASP A 289 -22.95 -26.76 19.62
C ASP A 289 -22.58 -26.45 18.15
N SER A 290 -23.26 -27.08 17.19
CA SER A 290 -23.07 -26.86 15.76
C SER A 290 -23.53 -25.45 15.35
N VAL A 291 -24.69 -25.01 15.85
CA VAL A 291 -25.20 -23.65 15.62
C VAL A 291 -24.28 -22.60 16.24
N GLU A 292 -23.82 -22.80 17.48
CA GLU A 292 -22.89 -21.89 18.15
C GLU A 292 -21.56 -21.78 17.40
N ALA A 293 -21.04 -22.88 16.87
CA ALA A 293 -19.85 -22.87 16.02
C ALA A 293 -20.06 -22.08 14.72
N LEU A 294 -21.24 -22.19 14.10
CA LEU A 294 -21.61 -21.41 12.90
C LEU A 294 -21.81 -19.92 13.22
N ILE A 295 -22.41 -19.59 14.37
CA ILE A 295 -22.53 -18.21 14.87
C ILE A 295 -21.15 -17.62 15.11
N LYS A 296 -20.24 -18.36 15.76
CA LYS A 296 -18.86 -17.91 15.98
C LYS A 296 -18.12 -17.66 14.66
N LYS A 297 -18.28 -18.54 13.66
CA LYS A 297 -17.74 -18.32 12.31
C LYS A 297 -18.35 -17.07 11.65
N HIS A 298 -19.63 -16.81 11.88
CA HIS A 298 -20.31 -15.60 11.41
C HIS A 298 -19.77 -14.33 12.10
N GLU A 299 -19.51 -14.36 13.41
CA GLU A 299 -18.87 -13.26 14.15
C GLU A 299 -17.46 -12.95 13.65
N ASP A 300 -16.67 -13.99 13.33
CA ASP A 300 -15.35 -13.81 12.72
C ASP A 300 -15.47 -13.21 11.32
N PHE A 301 -16.55 -13.53 10.60
CA PHE A 301 -16.87 -12.89 9.34
C PHE A 301 -17.29 -11.42 9.51
N ASP A 302 -18.03 -11.06 10.57
CA ASP A 302 -18.41 -9.67 10.90
C ASP A 302 -17.16 -8.81 11.13
N LYS A 303 -16.16 -9.35 11.83
CA LYS A 303 -14.86 -8.68 12.01
C LYS A 303 -14.16 -8.46 10.67
N ALA A 304 -14.16 -9.45 9.80
CA ALA A 304 -13.52 -9.36 8.48
C ALA A 304 -14.23 -8.36 7.55
N ILE A 305 -15.56 -8.25 7.63
CA ILE A 305 -16.35 -7.26 6.90
C ILE A 305 -15.97 -5.84 7.31
N ASN A 306 -15.81 -5.56 8.61
CA ASN A 306 -15.41 -4.22 9.07
C ASN A 306 -14.04 -3.79 8.50
N VAL A 307 -13.06 -4.69 8.47
CA VAL A 307 -11.74 -4.41 7.87
C VAL A 307 -11.85 -4.17 6.36
N GLN A 308 -12.69 -4.94 5.68
CA GLN A 308 -12.89 -4.80 4.25
C GLN A 308 -13.70 -3.54 3.89
N GLU A 309 -14.61 -3.07 4.76
CA GLU A 309 -15.38 -1.84 4.58
C GLU A 309 -14.45 -0.63 4.38
N GLU A 310 -13.39 -0.51 5.16
CA GLU A 310 -12.39 0.56 5.01
C GLU A 310 -11.70 0.50 3.64
N LYS A 311 -11.39 -0.71 3.15
CA LYS A 311 -10.78 -0.90 1.83
C LYS A 311 -11.74 -0.55 0.70
N ILE A 312 -13.02 -0.92 0.81
CA ILE A 312 -14.05 -0.56 -0.16
C ILE A 312 -14.27 0.97 -0.17
N ALA A 313 -14.24 1.61 1.00
CA ALA A 313 -14.34 3.07 1.10
C ALA A 313 -13.13 3.78 0.47
N ALA A 314 -11.91 3.26 0.67
CA ALA A 314 -10.71 3.77 0.03
C ALA A 314 -10.77 3.62 -1.50
N LEU A 315 -11.22 2.46 -1.99
CA LEU A 315 -11.43 2.20 -3.43
C LEU A 315 -12.47 3.15 -4.02
N GLN A 316 -13.57 3.40 -3.31
CA GLN A 316 -14.57 4.39 -3.72
C GLN A 316 -13.98 5.80 -3.79
N SER A 317 -13.26 6.23 -2.75
CA SER A 317 -12.63 7.54 -2.71
C SER A 317 -11.61 7.72 -3.83
N PHE A 318 -10.82 6.69 -4.14
CA PHE A 318 -9.86 6.72 -5.23
C PHE A 318 -10.59 6.87 -6.58
N ALA A 319 -11.63 6.07 -6.84
CA ALA A 319 -12.45 6.21 -8.03
C ALA A 319 -13.08 7.62 -8.17
N ASP A 320 -13.60 8.16 -7.07
CA ASP A 320 -14.23 9.49 -7.05
C ASP A 320 -13.21 10.59 -7.34
N GLN A 321 -11.97 10.46 -6.85
CA GLN A 321 -10.86 11.35 -7.16
C GLN A 321 -10.49 11.30 -8.64
N LEU A 322 -10.33 10.09 -9.21
CA LEU A 322 -10.01 9.93 -10.64
C LEU A 322 -11.10 10.52 -11.53
N VAL A 323 -12.37 10.27 -11.23
CA VAL A 323 -13.50 10.85 -11.96
C VAL A 323 -13.54 12.38 -11.81
N GLY A 324 -13.26 12.90 -10.61
CA GLY A 324 -13.19 14.34 -10.34
C GLY A 324 -12.02 15.05 -11.03
N ALA A 325 -10.92 14.35 -11.28
CA ALA A 325 -9.74 14.83 -11.99
C ALA A 325 -9.87 14.78 -13.53
N ASP A 326 -11.05 14.45 -14.05
CA ASP A 326 -11.34 14.28 -15.49
C ASP A 326 -10.45 13.23 -16.17
N HIS A 327 -10.18 12.13 -15.48
CA HIS A 327 -9.43 11.00 -15.98
C HIS A 327 -10.01 10.46 -17.32
N TYR A 328 -9.16 10.07 -18.27
CA TYR A 328 -9.59 9.68 -19.63
C TYR A 328 -10.63 8.54 -19.62
N ALA A 329 -10.48 7.57 -18.71
CA ALA A 329 -11.40 6.45 -18.50
C ALA A 329 -12.52 6.69 -17.47
N LYS A 330 -12.88 7.95 -17.17
CA LYS A 330 -13.91 8.27 -16.15
C LYS A 330 -15.22 7.46 -16.23
N PRO A 331 -15.80 7.14 -17.42
CA PRO A 331 -17.05 6.39 -17.46
C PRO A 331 -16.86 4.93 -17.04
N GLU A 332 -15.73 4.31 -17.42
CA GLU A 332 -15.39 2.95 -17.01
C GLU A 332 -15.14 2.86 -15.51
N ILE A 333 -14.36 3.79 -14.95
CA ILE A 333 -14.07 3.87 -13.51
C ILE A 333 -15.37 4.01 -12.71
N PHE A 334 -16.26 4.92 -13.13
CA PHE A 334 -17.54 5.14 -12.47
C PHE A 334 -18.42 3.89 -12.48
N ASN A 335 -18.53 3.21 -13.62
CA ASN A 335 -19.33 1.99 -13.74
C ASN A 335 -18.75 0.87 -12.87
N ARG A 336 -17.43 0.66 -12.94
CA ARG A 336 -16.73 -0.38 -12.19
C ARG A 336 -16.84 -0.17 -10.67
N ARG A 337 -16.68 1.08 -10.22
CA ARG A 337 -16.92 1.47 -8.82
C ARG A 337 -18.31 1.07 -8.36
N ASN A 338 -19.34 1.38 -9.16
CA ASN A 338 -20.72 1.04 -8.79
C ASN A 338 -20.97 -0.47 -8.76
N GLU A 339 -20.40 -1.25 -9.68
CA GLU A 339 -20.49 -2.71 -9.67
C GLU A 339 -19.95 -3.31 -8.36
N VAL A 340 -18.76 -2.87 -7.94
CA VAL A 340 -18.12 -3.31 -6.68
C VAL A 340 -18.96 -2.90 -5.47
N LEU A 341 -19.44 -1.66 -5.42
CA LEU A 341 -20.30 -1.17 -4.33
C LEU A 341 -21.65 -1.89 -4.25
N ASP A 342 -22.25 -2.21 -5.39
CA ASP A 342 -23.50 -2.96 -5.46
C ASP A 342 -23.32 -4.40 -4.98
N ARG A 343 -22.21 -5.04 -5.37
CA ARG A 343 -21.86 -6.38 -4.88
C ARG A 343 -21.59 -6.37 -3.39
N TRP A 344 -20.86 -5.37 -2.89
CA TRP A 344 -20.60 -5.17 -1.46
C TRP A 344 -21.91 -5.03 -0.65
N ARG A 345 -22.85 -4.23 -1.14
CA ARG A 345 -24.18 -4.10 -0.52
C ARG A 345 -24.96 -5.41 -0.49
N ARG A 346 -24.92 -6.20 -1.57
CA ARG A 346 -25.56 -7.52 -1.62
C ARG A 346 -24.93 -8.51 -0.64
N LEU A 347 -23.60 -8.54 -0.54
CA LEU A 347 -22.90 -9.40 0.42
C LEU A 347 -23.32 -9.09 1.86
N LYS A 348 -23.33 -7.82 2.24
CA LYS A 348 -23.79 -7.39 3.59
C LYS A 348 -25.25 -7.81 3.85
N ALA A 349 -26.13 -7.69 2.86
CA ALA A 349 -27.51 -8.13 2.99
C ALA A 349 -27.64 -9.65 3.22
N GLN A 350 -26.92 -10.46 2.42
CA GLN A 350 -26.89 -11.93 2.59
C GLN A 350 -26.34 -12.34 3.96
N MET A 351 -25.36 -11.60 4.47
CA MET A 351 -24.78 -11.85 5.77
C MET A 351 -25.77 -11.60 6.91
N ILE A 352 -26.53 -10.50 6.85
CA ILE A 352 -27.59 -10.19 7.81
C ILE A 352 -28.66 -11.29 7.78
N GLU A 353 -29.06 -11.74 6.59
CA GLU A 353 -30.03 -12.82 6.43
C GLU A 353 -29.51 -14.13 7.06
N LYS A 354 -28.24 -14.50 6.82
CA LYS A 354 -27.63 -15.69 7.42
C LYS A 354 -27.59 -15.60 8.96
N ARG A 355 -27.30 -14.42 9.52
CA ARG A 355 -27.32 -14.18 10.98
C ARG A 355 -28.70 -14.42 11.57
N SER A 356 -29.75 -13.91 10.90
CA SER A 356 -31.15 -14.12 11.31
C SER A 356 -31.47 -15.62 11.34
N LYS A 357 -31.16 -16.34 10.26
CA LYS A 357 -31.41 -17.80 10.15
C LYS A 357 -30.64 -18.61 11.21
N LEU A 358 -29.40 -18.23 11.52
CA LEU A 358 -28.61 -18.89 12.58
C LEU A 358 -29.19 -18.61 13.97
N GLY A 359 -29.65 -17.39 14.25
CA GLY A 359 -30.31 -17.05 15.51
C GLY A 359 -31.65 -17.77 15.70
N GLU A 360 -32.43 -17.94 14.63
CA GLU A 360 -33.64 -18.77 14.64
C GLU A 360 -33.30 -20.23 14.96
N SER A 361 -32.28 -20.80 14.30
CA SER A 361 -31.80 -22.15 14.57
C SER A 361 -31.31 -22.34 16.00
N GLN A 362 -30.58 -21.36 16.56
CA GLN A 362 -30.09 -21.40 17.94
C GLN A 362 -31.26 -21.45 18.93
N THR A 363 -32.28 -20.62 18.69
CA THR A 363 -33.49 -20.58 19.52
C THR A 363 -34.24 -21.92 19.49
N LEU A 364 -34.33 -22.55 18.30
CA LEU A 364 -34.96 -23.86 18.13
C LEU A 364 -34.19 -24.99 18.83
N GLN A 365 -32.86 -25.00 18.73
CA GLN A 365 -32.01 -26.00 19.38
C GLN A 365 -31.99 -25.84 20.91
N GLN A 366 -31.95 -24.59 21.41
CA GLN A 366 -32.06 -24.31 22.84
C GLN A 366 -33.42 -24.76 23.39
N PHE A 367 -34.51 -24.44 22.69
CA PHE A 367 -35.85 -24.91 23.04
C PHE A 367 -35.90 -26.44 23.15
N SER A 368 -35.33 -27.15 22.18
CA SER A 368 -35.32 -28.62 22.18
C SER A 368 -34.63 -29.19 23.42
N ARG A 369 -33.48 -28.63 23.80
CA ARG A 369 -32.74 -29.00 25.02
C ARG A 369 -33.51 -28.67 26.30
N ASP A 370 -34.12 -27.49 26.37
CA ASP A 370 -34.90 -27.07 27.54
C ASP A 370 -36.11 -27.99 27.75
N VAL A 371 -36.77 -28.42 26.67
CA VAL A 371 -37.84 -29.41 26.71
C VAL A 371 -37.34 -30.76 27.21
N ASP A 372 -36.22 -31.27 26.67
CA ASP A 372 -35.62 -32.54 27.13
C ASP A 372 -35.33 -32.53 28.64
N GLU A 373 -34.74 -31.44 29.15
CA GLU A 373 -34.42 -31.28 30.57
C GLU A 373 -35.67 -31.24 31.46
N ILE A 374 -36.72 -30.55 31.01
CA ILE A 374 -37.99 -30.49 31.75
C ILE A 374 -38.72 -31.83 31.70
N GLU A 375 -38.77 -32.52 30.56
CA GLU A 375 -39.39 -33.86 30.43
C GLU A 375 -38.71 -34.87 31.37
N ALA A 376 -37.37 -34.82 31.47
CA ALA A 376 -36.61 -35.63 32.41
C ALA A 376 -36.94 -35.29 33.87
N TRP A 377 -37.00 -34.00 34.22
CA TRP A 377 -37.36 -33.55 35.57
C TRP A 377 -38.79 -33.94 35.96
N ILE A 378 -39.77 -33.73 35.08
CA ILE A 378 -41.17 -34.14 35.33
C ILE A 378 -41.24 -35.65 35.58
N SER A 379 -40.52 -36.44 34.77
CA SER A 379 -40.46 -37.89 34.92
C SER A 379 -39.89 -38.32 36.30
N GLU A 380 -38.85 -37.66 36.78
CA GLU A 380 -38.28 -37.90 38.11
C GLU A 380 -39.29 -37.57 39.23
N LYS A 381 -39.92 -36.38 39.17
CA LYS A 381 -40.87 -35.92 40.19
C LYS A 381 -42.14 -36.76 40.22
N LEU A 382 -42.55 -37.32 39.08
CA LEU A 382 -43.71 -38.21 39.00
C LEU A 382 -43.53 -39.49 39.82
N GLN A 383 -42.30 -40.00 39.97
CA GLN A 383 -42.03 -41.14 40.86
C GLN A 383 -42.32 -40.80 42.33
N THR A 384 -42.03 -39.56 42.75
CA THR A 384 -42.28 -39.09 44.12
C THR A 384 -43.76 -38.84 44.39
N ALA A 385 -44.48 -38.27 43.41
CA ALA A 385 -45.91 -37.99 43.51
C ALA A 385 -46.77 -39.27 43.54
N THR A 386 -46.31 -40.34 42.87
CA THR A 386 -47.02 -41.63 42.77
C THR A 386 -46.70 -42.60 43.92
N ASP A 387 -45.73 -42.28 44.80
CA ASP A 387 -45.40 -43.13 45.95
C ASP A 387 -46.58 -43.28 46.94
N GLU A 388 -47.08 -44.51 47.06
CA GLU A 388 -48.20 -44.90 47.94
C GLU A 388 -47.79 -45.40 49.34
N SER A 389 -46.52 -45.23 49.74
CA SER A 389 -45.99 -45.68 51.04
C SER A 389 -46.73 -45.13 52.28
N TYR A 390 -47.63 -44.16 52.11
CA TYR A 390 -48.50 -43.63 53.17
C TYR A 390 -49.68 -44.55 53.53
N LYS A 391 -49.97 -45.60 52.74
CA LYS A 391 -51.04 -46.58 53.01
C LYS A 391 -50.63 -47.75 53.93
N ASP A 392 -49.36 -47.85 54.31
CA ASP A 392 -48.86 -48.95 55.17
C ASP A 392 -49.35 -48.81 56.63
N PRO A 393 -50.06 -49.81 57.19
CA PRO A 393 -50.58 -49.78 58.57
C PRO A 393 -49.53 -49.62 59.67
N THR A 394 -48.26 -49.96 59.42
CA THR A 394 -47.17 -49.78 60.40
C THR A 394 -46.66 -48.33 60.53
N ASN A 395 -47.13 -47.43 59.66
CA ASN A 395 -46.77 -46.01 59.64
C ASN A 395 -47.75 -45.07 60.37
N ILE A 396 -48.75 -45.58 61.09
CA ILE A 396 -49.85 -44.82 61.75
C ILE A 396 -49.41 -44.07 63.05
N GLN A 397 -48.12 -44.09 63.42
CA GLN A 397 -47.64 -43.24 64.52
C GLN A 397 -47.71 -41.74 64.14
N LEU A 398 -48.32 -40.93 65.01
CA LEU A 398 -48.55 -39.48 64.83
C LEU A 398 -47.30 -38.72 64.31
N SER A 399 -46.12 -39.03 64.84
CA SER A 399 -44.85 -38.39 64.46
C SER A 399 -44.41 -38.71 63.02
N LYS A 400 -44.68 -39.92 62.51
CA LYS A 400 -44.32 -40.33 61.14
C LYS A 400 -45.28 -39.75 60.10
N LEU A 401 -46.57 -39.67 60.42
CA LEU A 401 -47.59 -39.07 59.54
C LEU A 401 -47.35 -37.57 59.35
N LEU A 402 -47.02 -36.85 60.43
CA LEU A 402 -46.63 -35.43 60.40
C LEU A 402 -45.37 -35.19 59.56
N SER A 403 -44.33 -36.02 59.71
CA SER A 403 -43.10 -35.92 58.91
C SER A 403 -43.36 -36.14 57.41
N LYS A 404 -44.20 -37.13 57.04
CA LYS A 404 -44.57 -37.35 55.63
C LYS A 404 -45.40 -36.19 55.05
N HIS A 405 -46.30 -35.60 55.83
CA HIS A 405 -47.07 -34.43 55.41
C HIS A 405 -46.17 -33.21 55.16
N GLN A 406 -45.22 -32.92 56.06
CA GLN A 406 -44.26 -31.83 55.90
C GLN A 406 -43.34 -32.00 54.68
N LYS A 407 -42.85 -33.23 54.41
CA LYS A 407 -42.04 -33.52 53.22
C LYS A 407 -42.83 -33.32 51.92
N HIS A 408 -44.10 -33.72 51.90
CA HIS A 408 -44.97 -33.50 50.74
C HIS A 408 -45.28 -32.00 50.52
N GLN A 409 -45.41 -31.22 51.59
CA GLN A 409 -45.58 -29.77 51.52
C GLN A 409 -44.34 -29.07 50.91
N ALA A 410 -43.13 -29.55 51.21
CA ALA A 410 -41.91 -29.06 50.59
C ALA A 410 -41.83 -29.42 49.09
N PHE A 411 -42.28 -30.62 48.71
CA PHE A 411 -42.39 -31.04 47.30
C PHE A 411 -43.39 -30.16 46.52
N GLU A 412 -44.54 -29.80 47.10
CA GLU A 412 -45.50 -28.89 46.45
C GLU A 412 -44.92 -27.47 46.25
N ALA A 413 -44.09 -26.99 47.18
CA ALA A 413 -43.39 -25.71 47.00
C ALA A 413 -42.36 -25.77 45.85
N GLU A 414 -41.65 -26.89 45.70
CA GLU A 414 -40.72 -27.12 44.57
C GLU A 414 -41.46 -27.16 43.23
N LEU A 415 -42.64 -27.81 43.15
CA LEU A 415 -43.48 -27.78 41.96
C LEU A 415 -43.92 -26.35 41.62
N HIS A 416 -44.35 -25.57 42.62
CA HIS A 416 -44.80 -24.20 42.40
C HIS A 416 -43.67 -23.29 41.88
N ALA A 417 -42.45 -23.42 42.40
CA ALA A 417 -41.30 -22.66 41.96
C ALA A 417 -40.85 -22.98 40.52
N ASN A 418 -41.14 -24.20 40.02
CA ASN A 418 -40.79 -24.62 38.66
C ASN A 418 -41.93 -24.39 37.63
N ALA A 419 -43.12 -23.96 38.06
CA ALA A 419 -44.26 -23.74 37.18
C ALA A 419 -43.98 -22.67 36.11
N ASP A 420 -43.31 -21.59 36.49
CA ASP A 420 -42.94 -20.51 35.57
C ASP A 420 -41.91 -20.96 34.52
N ARG A 421 -41.00 -21.86 34.88
CA ARG A 421 -40.00 -22.43 33.96
C ARG A 421 -40.68 -23.24 32.85
N ILE A 422 -41.66 -24.08 33.21
CA ILE A 422 -42.43 -24.89 32.25
C ILE A 422 -43.26 -24.00 31.34
N ARG A 423 -43.91 -22.97 31.92
CA ARG A 423 -44.65 -21.99 31.14
C ARG A 423 -43.76 -21.22 30.16
N GLY A 424 -42.58 -20.81 30.59
CA GLY A 424 -41.59 -20.13 29.74
C GLY A 424 -41.16 -20.97 28.54
N VAL A 425 -40.93 -22.28 28.72
CA VAL A 425 -40.59 -23.18 27.59
C VAL A 425 -41.78 -23.37 26.65
N ILE A 426 -43.01 -23.47 27.18
CA ILE A 426 -44.23 -23.53 26.37
C ILE A 426 -44.42 -22.24 25.55
N ASP A 427 -44.23 -21.08 26.16
CA ASP A 427 -44.35 -19.78 25.49
C ASP A 427 -43.27 -19.60 24.41
N THR A 428 -42.04 -20.08 24.68
CA THR A 428 -40.93 -20.07 23.72
C THR A 428 -41.25 -20.95 22.51
N GLY A 429 -41.75 -22.17 22.73
CA GLY A 429 -42.17 -23.07 21.64
C GLY A 429 -43.35 -22.51 20.83
N ASN A 430 -44.35 -21.92 21.48
CA ASN A 430 -45.47 -21.27 20.79
C ASN A 430 -45.01 -20.06 19.95
N THR A 431 -44.04 -19.30 20.45
CA THR A 431 -43.44 -18.18 19.72
C THR A 431 -42.68 -18.66 18.48
N LEU A 432 -41.94 -19.77 18.58
CA LEU A 432 -41.25 -20.40 17.45
C LEU A 432 -42.25 -20.85 16.36
N ILE A 433 -43.38 -21.44 16.75
CA ILE A 433 -44.45 -21.83 15.83
C ILE A 433 -45.07 -20.59 15.16
N GLN A 434 -45.39 -19.56 15.94
CA GLN A 434 -46.04 -18.34 15.42
C GLN A 434 -45.17 -17.60 14.40
N ARG A 435 -43.85 -17.63 14.59
CA ARG A 435 -42.88 -16.99 13.68
C ARG A 435 -42.50 -17.86 12.47
N GLY A 436 -42.95 -19.11 12.42
CA GLY A 436 -42.53 -20.07 11.38
C GLY A 436 -41.04 -20.44 11.48
N ALA A 437 -40.45 -20.34 12.67
CA ALA A 437 -39.02 -20.52 12.93
C ALA A 437 -38.68 -21.95 13.38
N CYS A 438 -39.52 -22.94 13.05
CA CYS A 438 -39.29 -24.34 13.42
C CYS A 438 -38.64 -25.15 12.29
N ALA A 439 -38.11 -24.50 11.25
CA ALA A 439 -37.45 -25.16 10.12
C ALA A 439 -38.30 -26.27 9.45
N GLY A 440 -39.63 -26.14 9.44
CA GLY A 440 -40.55 -27.15 8.89
C GLY A 440 -40.99 -28.23 9.88
N SER A 441 -40.57 -28.15 11.15
CA SER A 441 -40.95 -29.08 12.23
C SER A 441 -42.02 -28.52 13.17
N GLU A 442 -42.83 -27.56 12.72
CA GLU A 442 -43.86 -26.87 13.53
C GLU A 442 -44.82 -27.87 14.19
N ASP A 443 -45.25 -28.90 13.44
CA ASP A 443 -46.15 -29.94 13.95
C ASP A 443 -45.48 -30.80 15.04
N ALA A 444 -44.19 -31.08 14.90
CA ALA A 444 -43.43 -31.84 15.90
C ALA A 444 -43.24 -31.05 17.19
N VAL A 445 -42.89 -29.75 17.08
CA VAL A 445 -42.79 -28.83 18.22
C VAL A 445 -44.14 -28.73 18.93
N LYS A 446 -45.23 -28.58 18.17
CA LYS A 446 -46.59 -28.50 18.72
C LYS A 446 -47.00 -29.77 19.46
N ALA A 447 -46.74 -30.94 18.88
CA ALA A 447 -47.03 -32.23 19.54
C ALA A 447 -46.25 -32.37 20.85
N ARG A 448 -44.99 -31.92 20.86
CA ARG A 448 -44.12 -31.98 22.04
C ARG A 448 -44.57 -31.04 23.15
N LEU A 449 -44.99 -29.81 22.81
CA LEU A 449 -45.59 -28.87 23.75
C LEU A 449 -46.86 -29.42 24.40
N SER A 450 -47.74 -30.03 23.62
CA SER A 450 -48.95 -30.68 24.14
C SER A 450 -48.60 -31.82 25.10
N ALA A 451 -47.64 -32.67 24.75
CA ALA A 451 -47.19 -33.76 25.61
C ALA A 451 -46.59 -33.24 26.92
N LEU A 452 -45.80 -32.16 26.86
CA LEU A 452 -45.20 -31.53 28.04
C LEU A 452 -46.27 -30.96 28.99
N ASP A 453 -47.28 -30.26 28.44
CA ASP A 453 -48.40 -29.74 29.25
C ASP A 453 -49.21 -30.87 29.88
N GLU A 454 -49.52 -31.93 29.14
CA GLU A 454 -50.23 -33.11 29.67
C GLU A 454 -49.47 -33.78 30.82
N GLN A 455 -48.15 -34.00 30.67
CA GLN A 455 -47.31 -34.58 31.71
C GLN A 455 -47.25 -33.70 32.96
N TRP A 456 -47.15 -32.37 32.79
CA TRP A 456 -47.17 -31.42 33.89
C TRP A 456 -48.50 -31.43 34.65
N GLN A 457 -49.63 -31.36 33.93
CA GLN A 457 -50.96 -31.44 34.54
C GLN A 457 -51.15 -32.75 35.30
N PHE A 458 -50.67 -33.87 34.75
CA PHE A 458 -50.74 -35.16 35.42
C PHE A 458 -49.93 -35.20 36.73
N LEU A 459 -48.71 -34.65 36.74
CA LEU A 459 -47.87 -34.53 37.93
C LEU A 459 -48.55 -33.70 39.03
N VAL A 460 -49.09 -32.53 38.67
CA VAL A 460 -49.80 -31.63 39.59
C VAL A 460 -51.02 -32.34 40.19
N ASN A 461 -51.82 -33.01 39.35
CA ASN A 461 -53.00 -33.76 39.80
C ASN A 461 -52.62 -34.88 40.78
N LYS A 462 -51.57 -35.67 40.49
CA LYS A 462 -51.10 -36.74 41.37
C LYS A 462 -50.58 -36.22 42.71
N SER A 463 -49.88 -35.08 42.72
CA SER A 463 -49.45 -34.43 43.96
C SER A 463 -50.65 -33.98 44.81
N ALA A 464 -51.66 -33.38 44.18
CA ALA A 464 -52.87 -32.93 44.86
C ALA A 464 -53.67 -34.09 45.49
N GLU A 465 -53.82 -35.21 44.77
CA GLU A 465 -54.47 -36.43 45.29
C GLU A 465 -53.77 -36.97 46.56
N LYS A 466 -52.43 -36.98 46.58
CA LYS A 466 -51.63 -37.44 47.73
C LYS A 466 -51.76 -36.49 48.93
N SER A 467 -51.80 -35.18 48.68
CA SER A 467 -52.01 -34.14 49.71
C SER A 467 -53.39 -34.27 50.39
N GLN A 468 -54.44 -34.57 49.62
CA GLN A 468 -55.78 -34.79 50.16
C GLN A 468 -55.84 -36.02 51.08
N LYS A 469 -55.32 -37.16 50.63
CA LYS A 469 -55.35 -38.43 51.40
C LYS A 469 -54.56 -38.34 52.72
N LEU A 470 -53.43 -37.62 52.74
CA LEU A 470 -52.66 -37.37 53.96
C LEU A 470 -53.41 -36.48 54.97
N LYS A 471 -54.19 -35.49 54.49
CA LYS A 471 -55.03 -34.64 55.35
C LYS A 471 -56.18 -35.41 55.98
N GLU A 472 -56.81 -36.32 55.24
CA GLU A 472 -57.90 -37.18 55.73
C GLU A 472 -57.43 -38.13 56.84
N ALA A 473 -56.28 -38.78 56.67
CA ALA A 473 -55.68 -39.64 57.70
C ALA A 473 -55.36 -38.88 59.00
N ASN A 474 -54.93 -37.61 58.92
CA ASN A 474 -54.67 -36.77 60.08
C ASN A 474 -55.95 -36.42 60.87
N LYS A 475 -57.07 -36.17 60.17
CA LYS A 475 -58.36 -35.83 60.81
C LYS A 475 -58.91 -36.98 61.67
N GLN A 476 -58.81 -38.23 61.20
CA GLN A 476 -59.27 -39.42 61.93
C GLN A 476 -58.54 -39.62 63.28
N GLN A 477 -57.24 -39.30 63.34
CA GLN A 477 -56.43 -39.43 64.55
C GLN A 477 -56.86 -38.42 65.64
N ASN A 478 -57.22 -37.19 65.25
CA ASN A 478 -57.66 -36.14 66.16
C ASN A 478 -59.02 -36.47 66.81
N PHE A 479 -59.98 -36.99 66.03
CA PHE A 479 -61.29 -37.41 66.54
C PHE A 479 -61.17 -38.51 67.63
N ASN A 480 -60.33 -39.52 67.39
CA ASN A 480 -60.12 -40.62 68.34
C ASN A 480 -59.51 -40.17 69.68
N THR A 481 -58.75 -39.07 69.68
CA THR A 481 -58.18 -38.49 70.90
C THR A 481 -59.25 -37.71 71.67
N GLY A 482 -60.03 -36.87 70.97
CA GLY A 482 -61.07 -36.06 71.60
C GLY A 482 -62.21 -36.86 72.26
N ILE A 483 -62.57 -38.03 71.73
CA ILE A 483 -63.57 -38.93 72.34
C ILE A 483 -63.10 -39.48 73.71
N LYS A 484 -61.81 -39.78 73.88
CA LYS A 484 -61.28 -40.33 75.14
C LYS A 484 -61.36 -39.32 76.28
N ASP A 485 -61.05 -38.05 76.00
CA ASP A 485 -61.07 -36.99 77.01
C ASP A 485 -62.50 -36.67 77.49
N PHE A 486 -63.49 -36.75 76.58
CA PHE A 486 -64.88 -36.43 76.91
C PHE A 486 -65.56 -37.52 77.76
N ASP A 487 -65.21 -38.80 77.56
CA ASP A 487 -65.75 -39.92 78.33
C ASP A 487 -65.29 -39.92 79.81
N PHE A 488 -64.11 -39.36 80.08
CA PHE A 488 -63.61 -39.15 81.44
C PHE A 488 -64.49 -38.16 82.22
N TRP A 489 -64.79 -37.00 81.63
CA TRP A 489 -65.61 -35.95 82.26
C TRP A 489 -67.04 -36.42 82.58
N LEU A 490 -67.68 -37.17 81.67
CA LEU A 490 -69.04 -37.71 81.88
C LEU A 490 -69.17 -38.53 83.16
N SER A 491 -68.11 -39.22 83.57
CA SER A 491 -68.12 -40.10 84.74
C SER A 491 -68.09 -39.33 86.07
N GLU A 492 -67.51 -38.11 86.10
CA GLU A 492 -67.47 -37.28 87.32
C GLU A 492 -68.83 -36.62 87.62
N VAL A 493 -69.54 -36.18 86.59
CA VAL A 493 -70.84 -35.49 86.73
C VAL A 493 -71.96 -36.43 87.18
N GLU A 494 -71.97 -37.68 86.71
CA GLU A 494 -72.94 -38.70 87.13
C GLU A 494 -72.94 -38.92 88.66
N ALA A 495 -71.78 -38.79 89.31
CA ALA A 495 -71.63 -38.98 90.76
C ALA A 495 -72.22 -37.83 91.60
N LEU A 496 -72.25 -36.60 91.09
CA LEU A 496 -72.70 -35.41 91.84
C LEU A 496 -74.23 -35.27 91.91
N LEU A 497 -74.98 -35.83 90.94
CA LEU A 497 -76.43 -35.65 90.81
C LEU A 497 -77.30 -36.54 91.74
N ALA A 498 -76.71 -37.38 92.60
CA ALA A 498 -77.43 -38.41 93.37
C ALA A 498 -77.93 -38.00 94.80
N SER A 499 -77.98 -36.71 95.15
CA SER A 499 -78.36 -36.22 96.49
C SER A 499 -79.90 -36.08 96.71
N GLU A 500 -80.42 -35.92 97.96
CA GLU A 500 -81.87 -35.84 98.30
C GLU A 500 -82.32 -34.69 99.28
N ASP A 501 -81.57 -33.60 99.47
CA ASP A 501 -81.92 -32.46 100.38
C ASP A 501 -82.67 -31.28 99.69
N TYR A 502 -83.73 -30.69 100.32
CA TYR A 502 -84.67 -29.71 99.71
C TYR A 502 -85.06 -28.41 100.50
N GLY A 503 -84.57 -28.12 101.71
CA GLY A 503 -84.75 -26.82 102.42
C GLY A 503 -86.02 -26.62 103.30
N LYS A 504 -86.03 -25.60 104.20
CA LYS A 504 -87.07 -25.36 105.23
C LYS A 504 -87.60 -23.90 105.35
N ASP A 505 -87.00 -22.96 104.63
CA ASP A 505 -87.37 -21.54 104.57
C ASP A 505 -86.86 -20.91 103.24
N LEU A 506 -87.24 -19.66 102.93
CA LEU A 506 -86.84 -19.00 101.69
C LEU A 506 -85.30 -18.90 101.54
N ALA A 507 -84.52 -18.85 102.62
CA ALA A 507 -83.06 -18.71 102.56
C ALA A 507 -82.33 -20.05 102.27
N SER A 508 -82.76 -21.14 102.90
CA SER A 508 -82.19 -22.49 102.75
C SER A 508 -82.51 -23.11 101.39
N VAL A 509 -83.72 -22.92 100.88
CA VAL A 509 -84.12 -23.34 99.53
C VAL A 509 -83.31 -22.60 98.45
N ASN A 510 -83.04 -21.30 98.64
CA ASN A 510 -82.23 -20.50 97.72
C ASN A 510 -80.75 -20.93 97.65
N ASN A 511 -80.15 -21.39 98.75
CA ASN A 511 -78.76 -21.87 98.74
C ASN A 511 -78.58 -23.22 98.03
N LEU A 512 -79.55 -24.14 98.18
CA LEU A 512 -79.54 -25.43 97.47
C LEU A 512 -79.81 -25.25 95.97
N LEU A 513 -80.70 -24.33 95.58
CA LEU A 513 -80.90 -23.93 94.19
C LEU A 513 -79.62 -23.36 93.56
N LYS A 514 -78.88 -22.49 94.25
CA LYS A 514 -77.61 -21.93 93.74
C LYS A 514 -76.54 -23.00 93.47
N LYS A 515 -76.38 -24.00 94.34
CA LYS A 515 -75.41 -25.09 94.13
C LYS A 515 -75.80 -25.98 92.94
N HIS A 516 -77.08 -26.29 92.79
CA HIS A 516 -77.60 -27.06 91.64
C HIS A 516 -77.45 -26.30 90.31
N GLN A 517 -77.62 -24.97 90.34
CA GLN A 517 -77.50 -24.10 89.17
C GLN A 517 -76.07 -24.05 88.60
N LEU A 518 -75.03 -24.16 89.43
CA LEU A 518 -73.63 -24.24 88.97
C LEU A 518 -73.32 -25.56 88.26
N LEU A 519 -73.86 -26.68 88.74
CA LEU A 519 -73.70 -27.98 88.10
C LEU A 519 -74.44 -28.06 86.76
N GLU A 520 -75.62 -27.46 86.66
CA GLU A 520 -76.35 -27.33 85.37
C GLU A 520 -75.59 -26.44 84.36
N ALA A 521 -74.90 -25.39 84.83
CA ALA A 521 -74.07 -24.56 83.97
C ALA A 521 -72.86 -25.31 83.40
N ASP A 522 -72.19 -26.15 84.21
CA ASP A 522 -71.05 -26.97 83.76
C ASP A 522 -71.48 -28.04 82.73
N ILE A 523 -72.63 -28.67 82.94
CA ILE A 523 -73.24 -29.61 81.98
C ILE A 523 -73.57 -28.90 80.66
N SER A 524 -74.10 -27.67 80.73
CA SER A 524 -74.42 -26.88 79.54
C SER A 524 -73.18 -26.41 78.78
N ALA A 525 -72.08 -26.08 79.47
CA ALA A 525 -70.84 -25.60 78.84
C ALA A 525 -70.13 -26.69 78.02
N HIS A 526 -70.27 -27.96 78.40
CA HIS A 526 -69.68 -29.09 77.69
C HIS A 526 -70.50 -29.56 76.47
N GLU A 527 -71.68 -28.98 76.23
CA GLU A 527 -72.55 -29.30 75.10
C GLU A 527 -71.92 -28.91 73.74
N ASP A 528 -71.23 -27.77 73.68
CA ASP A 528 -70.55 -27.31 72.46
C ASP A 528 -69.39 -28.25 72.09
N ARG A 529 -68.66 -28.76 73.08
CA ARG A 529 -67.55 -29.71 72.84
C ARG A 529 -68.05 -31.09 72.36
N LEU A 530 -69.22 -31.52 72.82
CA LEU A 530 -69.90 -32.70 72.27
C LEU A 530 -70.39 -32.46 70.83
N LYS A 531 -70.91 -31.26 70.55
CA LYS A 531 -71.34 -30.85 69.20
C LYS A 531 -70.17 -30.83 68.21
N ASP A 532 -69.00 -30.35 68.63
CA ASP A 532 -67.77 -30.38 67.83
C ASP A 532 -67.28 -31.80 67.56
N LEU A 533 -67.30 -32.69 68.56
CA LEU A 533 -66.95 -34.10 68.37
C LEU A 533 -67.95 -34.82 67.45
N ASN A 534 -69.24 -34.51 67.55
CA ASN A 534 -70.27 -35.00 66.64
C ASN A 534 -70.03 -34.48 65.21
N GLY A 535 -69.71 -33.20 65.04
CA GLY A 535 -69.36 -32.62 63.73
C GLY A 535 -68.12 -33.25 63.11
N GLN A 536 -67.10 -33.57 63.91
CA GLN A 536 -65.92 -34.31 63.45
C GLN A 536 -66.27 -35.75 63.05
N ALA A 537 -67.11 -36.45 63.81
CA ALA A 537 -67.60 -37.78 63.48
C ALA A 537 -68.40 -37.80 62.17
N ASP A 538 -69.31 -36.84 62.00
CA ASP A 538 -70.16 -36.72 60.81
C ASP A 538 -69.33 -36.40 59.56
N SER A 539 -68.32 -35.53 59.68
CA SER A 539 -67.37 -35.25 58.59
C SER A 539 -66.53 -36.48 58.19
N LEU A 540 -66.18 -37.34 59.15
CA LEU A 540 -65.40 -38.56 58.88
C LEU A 540 -66.29 -39.65 58.28
N MET A 541 -67.54 -39.76 58.74
CA MET A 541 -68.55 -40.69 58.20
C MET A 541 -69.01 -40.33 56.77
N GLY A 542 -68.89 -39.06 56.37
CA GLY A 542 -69.16 -38.63 54.99
C GLY A 542 -68.08 -39.06 53.97
N SER A 543 -66.90 -39.49 54.43
CA SER A 543 -65.81 -39.98 53.57
C SER A 543 -65.85 -41.52 53.46
N SER A 544 -65.77 -42.07 52.25
CA SER A 544 -65.83 -43.54 52.02
C SER A 544 -64.55 -44.30 52.41
N ALA A 545 -63.56 -43.61 52.99
CA ALA A 545 -62.20 -44.10 53.16
C ALA A 545 -61.94 -44.89 54.45
N PHE A 546 -62.85 -44.90 55.44
CA PHE A 546 -62.61 -45.48 56.78
C PHE A 546 -63.82 -46.26 57.35
N ASP A 547 -63.57 -47.04 58.41
CA ASP A 547 -64.59 -47.84 59.11
C ASP A 547 -65.59 -46.95 59.87
N THR A 548 -66.60 -46.48 59.14
CA THR A 548 -67.66 -45.57 59.63
C THR A 548 -68.50 -46.18 60.75
N THR A 549 -68.55 -47.51 60.84
CA THR A 549 -69.26 -48.27 61.88
C THR A 549 -68.67 -47.98 63.26
N LEU A 550 -67.34 -48.03 63.38
CA LEU A 550 -66.63 -47.88 64.65
C LEU A 550 -66.62 -46.41 65.16
N VAL A 551 -66.64 -45.44 64.23
CA VAL A 551 -66.80 -44.01 64.52
C VAL A 551 -68.20 -43.71 65.05
N LYS A 552 -69.23 -44.29 64.43
CA LYS A 552 -70.63 -44.12 64.82
C LYS A 552 -70.93 -44.71 66.20
N GLU A 553 -70.44 -45.92 66.49
CA GLU A 553 -70.64 -46.57 67.80
C GLU A 553 -70.09 -45.73 68.97
N LYS A 554 -68.88 -45.18 68.82
CA LYS A 554 -68.27 -44.31 69.84
C LYS A 554 -69.03 -42.99 70.03
N ARG A 555 -69.48 -42.37 68.93
CA ARG A 555 -70.30 -41.16 68.95
C ARG A 555 -71.62 -41.39 69.68
N ASP A 556 -72.31 -42.47 69.35
CA ASP A 556 -73.64 -42.76 69.90
C ASP A 556 -73.56 -43.13 71.39
N ALA A 557 -72.50 -43.83 71.83
CA ALA A 557 -72.26 -44.15 73.25
C ALA A 557 -72.07 -42.91 74.14
N VAL A 558 -71.26 -41.93 73.70
CA VAL A 558 -71.01 -40.69 74.44
C VAL A 558 -72.27 -39.81 74.50
N ASN A 559 -73.01 -39.69 73.39
CA ASN A 559 -74.28 -38.94 73.37
C ASN A 559 -75.34 -39.54 74.30
N GLY A 560 -75.43 -40.88 74.37
CA GLY A 560 -76.37 -41.58 75.25
C GLY A 560 -76.13 -41.29 76.74
N ARG A 561 -74.86 -41.28 77.18
CA ARG A 561 -74.48 -40.94 78.57
C ARG A 561 -74.76 -39.47 78.91
N PHE A 562 -74.49 -38.54 78.00
CA PHE A 562 -74.76 -37.11 78.20
C PHE A 562 -76.27 -36.80 78.35
N ALA A 563 -77.15 -37.49 77.60
CA ALA A 563 -78.59 -37.31 77.74
C ALA A 563 -79.12 -37.75 79.12
N LYS A 564 -78.52 -38.80 79.70
CA LYS A 564 -78.90 -39.34 81.01
C LYS A 564 -78.63 -38.35 82.15
N ILE A 565 -77.48 -37.67 82.15
CA ILE A 565 -77.15 -36.66 83.18
C ILE A 565 -78.07 -35.43 83.12
N LYS A 566 -78.47 -34.97 81.92
CA LYS A 566 -79.45 -33.87 81.76
C LYS A 566 -80.80 -34.20 82.40
N SER A 567 -81.28 -35.43 82.25
CA SER A 567 -82.54 -35.89 82.86
C SER A 567 -82.47 -35.90 84.39
N MET A 568 -81.37 -36.40 84.96
CA MET A 568 -81.16 -36.43 86.41
C MET A 568 -81.11 -35.04 87.04
N ALA A 569 -80.48 -34.07 86.37
CA ALA A 569 -80.43 -32.67 86.81
C ALA A 569 -81.82 -32.01 86.86
N ALA A 570 -82.64 -32.21 85.82
CA ALA A 570 -83.98 -31.62 85.73
C ALA A 570 -84.93 -32.12 86.84
N GLY A 571 -84.87 -33.41 87.19
CA GLY A 571 -85.71 -34.01 88.24
C GLY A 571 -85.46 -33.43 89.64
N ARG A 572 -84.21 -33.08 89.96
CA ARG A 572 -83.84 -32.47 91.24
C ARG A 572 -84.30 -31.01 91.36
N ARG A 573 -84.29 -30.25 90.27
CA ARG A 573 -84.72 -28.84 90.21
C ARG A 573 -86.22 -28.64 90.47
N ALA A 574 -87.07 -29.54 89.97
CA ALA A 574 -88.52 -29.44 90.12
C ALA A 574 -88.98 -29.44 91.59
N LYS A 575 -88.39 -30.30 92.42
CA LYS A 575 -88.72 -30.42 93.86
C LYS A 575 -88.26 -29.22 94.70
N LEU A 576 -87.16 -28.56 94.33
CA LEU A 576 -86.68 -27.35 95.01
C LEU A 576 -87.57 -26.11 94.74
N ASN A 577 -88.20 -26.02 93.56
CA ASN A 577 -89.00 -24.86 93.15
C ASN A 577 -90.41 -24.81 93.78
N GLU A 578 -91.00 -25.96 94.11
CA GLU A 578 -92.35 -26.03 94.70
C GLU A 578 -92.37 -25.44 96.12
N SER A 579 -91.31 -25.70 96.90
CA SER A 579 -91.10 -25.11 98.23
C SER A 579 -90.87 -23.58 98.20
N HIS A 580 -90.36 -23.04 97.09
CA HIS A 580 -90.12 -21.59 96.93
C HIS A 580 -91.41 -20.78 96.69
N ARG A 581 -92.40 -21.32 95.95
CA ARG A 581 -93.58 -20.57 95.48
C ARG A 581 -94.52 -20.10 96.59
N LEU A 582 -94.69 -20.90 97.64
CA LEU A 582 -95.60 -20.59 98.75
C LEU A 582 -95.15 -19.36 99.56
N HIS A 583 -93.83 -19.17 99.71
CA HIS A 583 -93.26 -18.08 100.50
C HIS A 583 -93.09 -16.77 99.72
N GLN A 584 -93.26 -16.79 98.40
CA GLN A 584 -93.12 -15.60 97.53
C GLN A 584 -94.41 -14.75 97.48
N PHE A 585 -95.59 -15.38 97.46
CA PHE A 585 -96.87 -14.68 97.24
C PHE A 585 -97.24 -13.62 98.31
N PHE A 586 -96.98 -13.87 99.59
CA PHE A 586 -97.28 -12.90 100.66
C PHE A 586 -96.43 -11.62 100.59
N ARG A 587 -95.30 -11.66 99.87
CA ARG A 587 -94.43 -10.49 99.69
C ARG A 587 -94.94 -9.56 98.58
N ASP A 588 -95.47 -10.14 97.50
CA ASP A 588 -95.85 -9.40 96.30
C ASP A 588 -97.12 -8.54 96.51
N LEU A 589 -97.98 -8.83 97.50
CA LEU A 589 -99.19 -8.05 97.80
C LEU A 589 -98.91 -6.78 98.62
N ASP A 590 -97.88 -6.78 99.47
CA ASP A 590 -97.48 -5.62 100.28
C ASP A 590 -96.66 -4.58 99.47
N ASP A 591 -95.99 -5.01 98.40
CA ASP A 591 -95.16 -4.15 97.56
C ASP A 591 -95.99 -3.22 96.65
N GLU A 592 -97.11 -3.67 96.10
CA GLU A 592 -97.96 -2.86 95.20
C GLU A 592 -98.80 -1.80 95.94
N GLU A 593 -99.23 -2.07 97.18
CA GLU A 593 -99.96 -1.11 98.02
C GLU A 593 -99.08 0.11 98.42
N SER A 594 -97.76 -0.07 98.41
CA SER A 594 -96.76 0.97 98.65
C SER A 594 -96.49 1.85 97.42
N TRP A 595 -96.54 1.28 96.21
CA TRP A 595 -96.29 2.01 94.95
C TRP A 595 -97.33 3.13 94.68
N ILE A 596 -98.61 2.88 94.95
CA ILE A 596 -99.69 3.86 94.74
C ILE A 596 -99.52 5.10 95.65
N LYS A 597 -99.02 4.91 96.88
CA LYS A 597 -98.78 6.02 97.82
C LYS A 597 -97.55 6.85 97.45
N GLU A 598 -96.52 6.25 96.86
CA GLU A 598 -95.27 6.92 96.51
C GLU A 598 -95.42 7.88 95.29
N LYS A 599 -96.29 7.55 94.33
CA LYS A 599 -96.39 8.28 93.05
C LYS A 599 -97.20 9.59 93.09
N LYS A 600 -97.90 9.90 94.18
CA LYS A 600 -98.56 11.22 94.39
C LYS A 600 -97.56 12.40 94.47
N LEU A 601 -96.24 12.15 94.54
CA LEU A 601 -95.22 13.16 94.91
C LEU A 601 -94.06 13.39 93.88
N LEU A 602 -94.09 12.84 92.65
CA LEU A 602 -92.93 12.87 91.71
C LEU A 602 -93.08 13.76 90.45
N LYS A 603 -91.92 14.19 89.89
CA LYS A 603 -91.78 15.17 88.78
C LYS A 603 -92.07 14.60 87.37
N HIS A 604 -92.45 15.52 86.46
CA HIS A 604 -93.33 15.39 85.29
C HIS A 604 -92.93 14.46 84.12
N LYS A 605 -91.65 14.20 83.79
CA LYS A 605 -91.33 13.59 82.47
C LYS A 605 -91.61 12.08 82.32
N ARG A 606 -92.03 11.38 83.39
CA ARG A 606 -92.30 9.92 83.38
C ARG A 606 -93.71 9.52 83.85
N LEU A 607 -94.49 10.44 84.41
CA LEU A 607 -95.74 10.09 85.11
C LEU A 607 -96.87 9.64 84.15
N GLU A 608 -96.97 10.21 82.95
CA GLU A 608 -98.05 9.84 82.00
C GLU A 608 -97.82 8.50 81.30
N ALA A 609 -96.56 8.18 80.96
CA ALA A 609 -96.21 6.89 80.38
C ALA A 609 -96.25 5.75 81.43
N GLU A 610 -95.86 6.03 82.68
CA GLU A 610 -95.93 5.06 83.78
C GLU A 610 -97.38 4.75 84.21
N LEU A 611 -98.30 5.73 84.20
CA LEU A 611 -99.72 5.49 84.49
C LEU A 611 -100.37 4.52 83.48
N GLY A 612 -100.02 4.64 82.20
CA GLY A 612 -100.51 3.72 81.15
C GLY A 612 -99.87 2.33 81.20
N ALA A 613 -98.62 2.23 81.65
CA ALA A 613 -97.86 0.97 81.70
C ALA A 613 -98.13 0.11 82.95
N HIS A 614 -98.58 0.71 84.08
CA HIS A 614 -98.84 -0.02 85.33
C HIS A 614 -100.26 -0.59 85.48
N GLU A 615 -101.21 -0.18 84.62
CA GLU A 615 -102.60 -0.66 84.62
C GLU A 615 -102.73 -2.22 84.52
N PRO A 616 -101.88 -2.96 83.77
CA PRO A 616 -101.91 -4.43 83.75
C PRO A 616 -101.39 -5.11 85.03
N ALA A 617 -100.45 -4.49 85.75
CA ALA A 617 -99.86 -5.06 86.97
C ALA A 617 -100.85 -5.01 88.16
N ILE A 618 -101.58 -3.90 88.28
CA ILE A 618 -102.72 -3.74 89.19
C ILE A 618 -103.77 -4.85 88.95
N GLN A 619 -104.06 -5.15 87.69
CA GLN A 619 -105.01 -6.21 87.30
C GLN A 619 -104.48 -7.63 87.57
N SER A 620 -103.17 -7.86 87.42
CA SER A 620 -102.51 -9.15 87.67
C SER A 620 -102.50 -9.56 89.15
N VAL A 621 -102.35 -8.61 90.08
CA VAL A 621 -102.43 -8.88 91.54
C VAL A 621 -103.87 -9.24 91.94
N LEU A 622 -104.86 -8.56 91.34
CA LEU A 622 -106.29 -8.90 91.52
C LEU A 622 -106.61 -10.31 91.00
N ASP A 623 -106.03 -10.73 89.87
CA ASP A 623 -106.26 -12.05 89.26
C ASP A 623 -105.50 -13.19 89.99
N THR A 624 -104.30 -12.92 90.53
CA THR A 624 -103.45 -13.90 91.24
C THR A 624 -103.99 -14.21 92.64
N GLY A 625 -104.50 -13.19 93.36
CA GLY A 625 -105.23 -13.39 94.62
C GLY A 625 -106.52 -14.20 94.45
N LYS A 626 -107.17 -14.09 93.28
CA LYS A 626 -108.36 -14.87 92.93
C LYS A 626 -108.04 -16.35 92.67
N LYS A 627 -106.92 -16.65 91.99
CA LYS A 627 -106.49 -18.04 91.71
C LYS A 627 -105.93 -18.78 92.94
N LEU A 628 -105.16 -18.10 93.81
CA LEU A 628 -104.62 -18.73 95.03
C LEU A 628 -105.69 -18.97 96.11
N SER A 629 -106.82 -18.27 96.03
CA SER A 629 -108.03 -18.55 96.80
C SER A 629 -108.74 -19.84 96.34
N ASP A 630 -108.55 -20.31 95.11
CA ASP A 630 -109.25 -21.48 94.55
C ASP A 630 -108.46 -22.80 94.69
N ASP A 631 -107.11 -22.76 94.77
CA ASP A 631 -106.24 -23.94 94.68
C ASP A 631 -105.52 -24.38 95.99
N ASN A 632 -105.73 -23.72 97.14
CA ASN A 632 -104.94 -23.99 98.36
C ASN A 632 -105.78 -24.02 99.65
N THR A 633 -105.52 -24.95 100.58
CA THR A 633 -106.24 -25.10 101.87
C THR A 633 -105.61 -24.32 103.04
N ILE A 634 -104.62 -23.46 102.79
CA ILE A 634 -103.90 -22.68 103.82
C ILE A 634 -104.10 -21.17 103.55
N GLY A 635 -104.83 -20.44 104.41
CA GLY A 635 -104.81 -18.96 104.50
C GLY A 635 -105.88 -18.15 103.72
N GLN A 636 -107.08 -18.71 103.46
CA GLN A 636 -108.07 -18.17 102.50
C GLN A 636 -108.77 -16.84 102.90
N ASP A 637 -109.12 -16.63 104.18
CA ASP A 637 -109.90 -15.45 104.63
C ASP A 637 -109.09 -14.13 104.60
N GLU A 638 -107.77 -14.21 104.74
CA GLU A 638 -106.87 -13.05 104.81
C GLU A 638 -106.64 -12.40 103.42
N ILE A 639 -106.90 -13.14 102.34
CA ILE A 639 -106.72 -12.70 100.95
C ILE A 639 -107.88 -11.78 100.49
N GLN A 640 -109.10 -11.98 101.00
CA GLN A 640 -110.29 -11.29 100.48
C GLN A 640 -110.45 -9.84 100.97
N GLN A 641 -109.98 -9.49 102.16
CA GLN A 641 -110.16 -8.17 102.77
C GLN A 641 -109.23 -7.10 102.15
N ARG A 642 -108.00 -7.47 101.76
CA ARG A 642 -106.97 -6.55 101.26
C ARG A 642 -107.26 -6.04 99.83
N LEU A 643 -107.98 -6.80 99.01
CA LEU A 643 -108.23 -6.45 97.59
C LEU A 643 -109.18 -5.24 97.40
N ALA A 644 -110.05 -4.94 98.36
CA ALA A 644 -111.06 -3.88 98.22
C ALA A 644 -110.52 -2.45 98.42
N GLN A 645 -109.47 -2.25 99.23
CA GLN A 645 -108.88 -0.93 99.52
C GLN A 645 -107.95 -0.41 98.41
N PHE A 646 -107.48 -1.31 97.55
CA PHE A 646 -106.51 -1.02 96.49
C PHE A 646 -107.11 -0.23 95.30
N VAL A 647 -108.42 -0.37 95.05
CA VAL A 647 -109.10 0.18 93.86
C VAL A 647 -109.40 1.69 93.96
N ASP A 648 -109.72 2.22 95.14
CA ASP A 648 -110.12 3.63 95.30
C ASP A 648 -108.95 4.62 95.13
N HIS A 649 -107.71 4.22 95.45
CA HIS A 649 -106.54 5.10 95.41
C HIS A 649 -106.04 5.42 93.99
N TRP A 650 -106.35 4.58 93.00
CA TRP A 650 -105.90 4.76 91.61
C TRP A 650 -106.59 5.91 90.88
N LYS A 651 -107.84 6.21 91.25
CA LYS A 651 -108.71 7.15 90.53
C LYS A 651 -108.32 8.62 90.73
N GLU A 652 -107.71 8.95 91.86
CA GLU A 652 -107.35 10.32 92.27
C GLU A 652 -106.05 10.83 91.59
N LEU A 653 -105.19 9.93 91.10
CA LEU A 653 -103.86 10.27 90.55
C LEU A 653 -103.91 10.79 89.09
N LYS A 654 -104.98 10.49 88.33
CA LYS A 654 -105.11 10.88 86.90
C LYS A 654 -105.40 12.37 86.69
N ASP A 655 -106.05 13.05 87.63
CA ASP A 655 -106.55 14.44 87.42
C ASP A 655 -105.47 15.53 87.60
N LEU A 656 -104.34 15.26 88.27
CA LEU A 656 -103.30 16.26 88.59
C LEU A 656 -102.21 16.46 87.51
N SER A 657 -102.11 15.58 86.49
CA SER A 657 -101.03 15.59 85.50
C SER A 657 -101.13 16.72 84.45
N GLY A 658 -102.34 17.03 83.99
CA GLY A 658 -102.55 17.85 82.78
C GLY A 658 -102.12 19.33 82.86
N ALA A 659 -102.00 19.91 84.05
CA ALA A 659 -101.68 21.33 84.19
C ALA A 659 -100.17 21.69 84.09
N ARG A 660 -99.27 20.70 83.99
CA ARG A 660 -97.81 20.89 84.18
C ARG A 660 -96.95 20.83 82.90
N GLY A 661 -97.52 20.49 81.74
CA GLY A 661 -96.84 20.33 80.42
C GLY A 661 -96.30 21.59 79.78
N GLN A 662 -96.98 22.70 79.98
CA GLN A 662 -96.72 23.93 79.23
C GLN A 662 -95.40 24.64 79.61
N ARG A 663 -94.74 24.26 80.71
CA ARG A 663 -93.49 24.88 81.21
C ARG A 663 -92.20 24.13 80.82
N LEU A 664 -92.28 22.99 80.12
CA LEU A 664 -91.11 22.14 79.80
C LEU A 664 -90.51 22.38 78.41
N GLU A 665 -91.28 22.96 77.48
CA GLU A 665 -90.86 23.25 76.10
C GLU A 665 -89.71 24.28 76.05
N GLU A 666 -89.80 25.36 76.83
CA GLU A 666 -88.81 26.45 76.86
C GLU A 666 -87.44 26.03 77.41
N SER A 667 -87.38 24.94 78.20
CA SER A 667 -86.12 24.41 78.76
C SER A 667 -85.39 23.45 77.82
N LEU A 668 -86.03 22.99 76.73
CA LEU A 668 -85.47 22.02 75.78
C LEU A 668 -84.52 22.70 74.79
N GLU A 669 -84.90 23.87 74.25
CA GLU A 669 -84.10 24.60 73.25
C GLU A 669 -82.73 25.05 73.80
N TYR A 670 -82.65 25.45 75.07
CA TYR A 670 -81.39 25.80 75.73
C TYR A 670 -80.45 24.59 75.91
N GLN A 671 -80.99 23.42 76.26
CA GLN A 671 -80.18 22.20 76.44
C GLN A 671 -79.55 21.72 75.11
N GLN A 672 -80.22 21.96 73.99
CA GLN A 672 -79.73 21.57 72.67
C GLN A 672 -78.55 22.43 72.21
N PHE A 673 -78.55 23.74 72.51
CA PHE A 673 -77.39 24.61 72.29
C PHE A 673 -76.18 24.18 73.12
N VAL A 674 -76.39 23.83 74.41
CA VAL A 674 -75.30 23.40 75.30
C VAL A 674 -74.64 22.12 74.81
N ALA A 675 -75.42 21.14 74.32
CA ALA A 675 -74.90 19.90 73.77
C ALA A 675 -74.01 20.12 72.54
N ASN A 676 -74.43 21.00 71.62
CA ASN A 676 -73.65 21.30 70.41
C ASN A 676 -72.32 22.02 70.74
N VAL A 677 -72.30 22.88 71.77
CA VAL A 677 -71.05 23.48 72.26
C VAL A 677 -70.12 22.42 72.83
N GLU A 678 -70.63 21.48 73.63
CA GLU A 678 -69.82 20.44 74.27
C GLU A 678 -69.23 19.45 73.26
N GLU A 679 -69.94 19.16 72.16
CA GLU A 679 -69.44 18.31 71.07
C GLU A 679 -68.23 18.93 70.36
N GLU A 680 -68.33 20.19 69.94
CA GLU A 680 -67.22 20.87 69.27
C GLU A 680 -66.05 21.16 70.23
N GLU A 681 -66.32 21.45 71.51
CA GLU A 681 -65.25 21.56 72.52
C GLU A 681 -64.50 20.24 72.73
N ALA A 682 -65.20 19.10 72.70
CA ALA A 682 -64.57 17.79 72.83
C ALA A 682 -63.65 17.49 71.64
N TRP A 683 -64.10 17.79 70.41
CA TRP A 683 -63.29 17.62 69.20
C TRP A 683 -62.04 18.52 69.21
N ILE A 684 -62.18 19.80 69.55
CA ILE A 684 -61.05 20.74 69.61
C ILE A 684 -60.00 20.28 70.63
N ASN A 685 -60.45 19.82 71.81
CA ASN A 685 -59.54 19.32 72.85
C ASN A 685 -58.80 18.04 72.41
N GLU A 686 -59.47 17.12 71.71
CA GLU A 686 -58.83 15.93 71.15
C GLU A 686 -57.74 16.32 70.14
N LYS A 687 -58.05 17.25 69.21
CA LYS A 687 -57.08 17.66 68.19
C LYS A 687 -55.95 18.52 68.73
N LEU A 688 -56.18 19.34 69.74
CA LEU A 688 -55.11 20.10 70.44
C LEU A 688 -54.03 19.15 70.98
N ASN A 689 -54.43 18.03 71.59
CA ASN A 689 -53.49 17.02 72.08
C ASN A 689 -52.70 16.35 70.94
N LEU A 690 -53.32 16.11 69.78
CA LEU A 690 -52.67 15.49 68.63
C LEU A 690 -51.70 16.43 67.90
N VAL A 691 -52.04 17.73 67.82
CA VAL A 691 -51.21 18.77 67.19
C VAL A 691 -50.07 19.20 68.12
N GLY A 692 -50.21 19.04 69.43
CA GLY A 692 -49.14 19.24 70.41
C GLY A 692 -48.03 18.18 70.42
N SER A 693 -48.09 17.16 69.55
CA SER A 693 -47.04 16.15 69.43
C SER A 693 -45.71 16.74 68.95
N GLU A 694 -44.62 16.42 69.65
CA GLU A 694 -43.24 16.78 69.29
C GLU A 694 -42.56 15.77 68.34
N ASP A 695 -43.30 14.76 67.86
CA ASP A 695 -42.80 13.81 66.87
C ASP A 695 -42.88 14.39 65.44
N TYR A 696 -41.71 14.75 64.90
CA TYR A 696 -41.55 15.29 63.55
C TYR A 696 -40.97 14.27 62.55
N GLY A 697 -40.77 13.01 62.96
CA GLY A 697 -40.19 11.95 62.14
C GLY A 697 -38.65 11.96 62.09
N ASP A 698 -38.04 10.79 62.08
CA ASP A 698 -36.58 10.58 62.06
C ASP A 698 -36.03 10.23 60.67
N THR A 699 -36.92 9.98 59.71
CA THR A 699 -36.58 9.63 58.32
C THR A 699 -37.37 10.49 57.33
N LEU A 700 -36.82 10.67 56.12
CA LEU A 700 -37.45 11.47 55.08
C LEU A 700 -38.87 10.96 54.73
N ALA A 701 -39.07 9.64 54.74
CA ALA A 701 -40.38 9.03 54.53
C ALA A 701 -41.33 9.28 55.71
N ALA A 702 -40.83 9.22 56.96
CA ALA A 702 -41.64 9.49 58.15
C ALA A 702 -42.13 10.94 58.19
N VAL A 703 -41.25 11.92 57.96
CA VAL A 703 -41.63 13.35 57.97
C VAL A 703 -42.59 13.69 56.83
N GLN A 704 -42.41 13.10 55.63
CA GLN A 704 -43.37 13.24 54.52
C GLN A 704 -44.74 12.63 54.85
N GLY A 705 -44.77 11.49 55.52
CA GLY A 705 -46.00 10.87 56.00
C GLY A 705 -46.72 11.72 57.06
N LEU A 706 -45.96 12.36 57.95
CA LEU A 706 -46.49 13.28 58.96
C LEU A 706 -47.02 14.59 58.35
N LEU A 707 -46.33 15.14 57.34
CA LEU A 707 -46.80 16.29 56.57
C LEU A 707 -48.15 16.01 55.89
N LYS A 708 -48.29 14.86 55.21
CA LYS A 708 -49.57 14.46 54.60
C LYS A 708 -50.70 14.32 55.62
N LYS A 709 -50.41 13.76 56.81
CA LYS A 709 -51.38 13.68 57.91
C LYS A 709 -51.76 15.07 58.44
N HIS A 710 -50.81 16.01 58.46
CA HIS A 710 -51.05 17.38 58.86
C HIS A 710 -51.93 18.13 57.85
N GLU A 711 -51.71 17.94 56.55
CA GLU A 711 -52.57 18.48 55.49
C GLU A 711 -54.01 17.98 55.63
N ALA A 712 -54.21 16.68 55.92
CA ALA A 712 -55.54 16.12 56.19
C ALA A 712 -56.21 16.71 57.45
N PHE A 713 -55.41 17.02 58.48
CA PHE A 713 -55.90 17.73 59.65
C PHE A 713 -56.34 19.17 59.31
N GLU A 714 -55.57 19.91 58.49
CA GLU A 714 -55.93 21.28 58.09
C GLU A 714 -57.27 21.31 57.31
N THR A 715 -57.54 20.28 56.49
CA THR A 715 -58.83 20.14 55.81
C THR A 715 -59.98 19.90 56.79
N ASP A 716 -59.80 19.01 57.77
CA ASP A 716 -60.83 18.72 58.79
C ASP A 716 -61.07 19.94 59.70
N PHE A 717 -60.00 20.64 60.10
CA PHE A 717 -60.07 21.84 60.93
C PHE A 717 -60.89 22.95 60.29
N THR A 718 -60.83 23.08 58.97
CA THR A 718 -61.63 24.07 58.25
C THR A 718 -63.13 23.79 58.40
N VAL A 719 -63.55 22.53 58.30
CA VAL A 719 -64.98 22.13 58.43
C VAL A 719 -65.51 22.37 59.84
N HIS A 720 -64.73 22.01 60.86
CA HIS A 720 -65.13 22.20 62.27
C HIS A 720 -65.14 23.68 62.68
N ARG A 721 -64.24 24.49 62.13
CA ARG A 721 -64.27 25.95 62.31
C ARG A 721 -65.59 26.54 61.81
N ASP A 722 -66.10 26.07 60.68
CA ASP A 722 -67.38 26.54 60.13
C ASP A 722 -68.56 26.09 61.02
N ARG A 723 -68.56 24.85 61.52
CA ARG A 723 -69.57 24.37 62.49
C ARG A 723 -69.59 25.17 63.79
N VAL A 724 -68.42 25.53 64.33
CA VAL A 724 -68.34 26.39 65.52
C VAL A 724 -68.98 27.76 65.27
N ASN A 725 -68.84 28.32 64.06
CA ASN A 725 -69.52 29.56 63.69
C ASN A 725 -71.04 29.39 63.63
N ASP A 726 -71.54 28.25 63.13
CA ASP A 726 -72.97 27.94 63.11
C ASP A 726 -73.55 27.78 64.52
N VAL A 727 -72.85 27.06 65.42
CA VAL A 727 -73.24 26.91 66.83
C VAL A 727 -73.29 28.27 67.54
N CYS A 728 -72.31 29.13 67.27
CA CYS A 728 -72.32 30.50 67.79
C CYS A 728 -73.53 31.30 67.27
N SER A 729 -73.86 31.19 65.98
CA SER A 729 -75.02 31.86 65.38
C SER A 729 -76.34 31.41 66.00
N ASN A 730 -76.51 30.10 66.24
CA ASN A 730 -77.67 29.55 66.95
C ASN A 730 -77.78 30.08 68.40
N GLY A 731 -76.64 30.28 69.07
CA GLY A 731 -76.59 30.92 70.38
C GLY A 731 -77.09 32.37 70.35
N GLU A 732 -76.70 33.14 69.33
CA GLU A 732 -77.17 34.52 69.13
C GLU A 732 -78.68 34.59 68.90
N GLU A 733 -79.27 33.63 68.17
CA GLU A 733 -80.73 33.55 68.00
C GLU A 733 -81.48 33.29 69.31
N LEU A 734 -80.96 32.41 70.18
CA LEU A 734 -81.55 32.15 71.50
C LEU A 734 -81.47 33.35 72.43
N ILE A 735 -80.41 34.16 72.32
CA ILE A 735 -80.29 35.45 73.03
C ILE A 735 -81.36 36.42 72.52
N ASN A 736 -81.55 36.52 71.20
CA ASN A 736 -82.54 37.42 70.59
C ASN A 736 -84.00 37.04 70.95
N LYS A 737 -84.29 35.76 71.22
CA LYS A 737 -85.60 35.26 71.68
C LYS A 737 -85.87 35.48 73.17
N ASN A 738 -84.96 36.14 73.89
CA ASN A 738 -85.09 36.45 75.32
C ASN A 738 -85.24 35.20 76.21
N ASN A 739 -84.52 34.12 75.87
CA ASN A 739 -84.44 32.91 76.67
C ASN A 739 -83.87 33.23 78.06
N HIS A 740 -84.37 32.60 79.12
CA HIS A 740 -83.99 32.89 80.51
C HIS A 740 -82.50 32.62 80.87
N HIS A 741 -81.67 32.14 79.93
CA HIS A 741 -80.26 31.79 80.11
C HIS A 741 -79.24 32.64 79.30
N VAL A 742 -79.59 33.86 78.87
CA VAL A 742 -78.75 34.74 78.02
C VAL A 742 -77.27 34.81 78.43
N ASP A 743 -76.97 35.07 79.72
CA ASP A 743 -75.58 35.25 80.20
C ASP A 743 -74.72 33.98 80.03
N SER A 744 -75.33 32.80 80.23
CA SER A 744 -74.67 31.50 80.09
C SER A 744 -74.36 31.17 78.63
N ILE A 745 -75.29 31.50 77.72
CA ILE A 745 -75.14 31.29 76.28
C ILE A 745 -73.97 32.13 75.75
N SER A 746 -73.91 33.42 76.14
CA SER A 746 -72.85 34.34 75.71
C SER A 746 -71.46 33.92 76.20
N ALA A 747 -71.35 33.47 77.46
CA ALA A 747 -70.09 32.97 78.01
C ALA A 747 -69.56 31.71 77.29
N LYS A 748 -70.44 30.75 76.98
CA LYS A 748 -70.08 29.50 76.27
C LYS A 748 -69.62 29.78 74.83
N MET A 749 -70.23 30.72 74.11
CA MET A 749 -69.77 31.11 72.78
C MET A 749 -68.37 31.73 72.79
N SER A 750 -68.09 32.61 73.77
CA SER A 750 -66.78 33.25 73.88
C SER A 750 -65.67 32.24 74.18
N ALA A 751 -65.94 31.27 75.07
CA ALA A 751 -65.00 30.19 75.38
C ALA A 751 -64.69 29.29 74.17
N LEU A 752 -65.72 28.89 73.41
CA LEU A 752 -65.56 28.05 72.22
C LEU A 752 -64.74 28.73 71.12
N ARG A 753 -64.98 30.03 70.85
CA ARG A 753 -64.17 30.81 69.90
C ARG A 753 -62.70 30.90 70.32
N GLY A 754 -62.42 31.05 71.63
CA GLY A 754 -61.06 31.08 72.15
C GLY A 754 -60.27 29.79 71.90
N LYS A 755 -60.90 28.63 72.08
CA LYS A 755 -60.26 27.31 71.85
C LYS A 755 -59.92 27.06 70.37
N VAL A 756 -60.74 27.55 69.43
CA VAL A 756 -60.45 27.43 67.99
C VAL A 756 -59.18 28.19 67.62
N SER A 757 -59.00 29.42 68.12
CA SER A 757 -57.78 30.21 67.86
C SER A 757 -56.53 29.57 68.45
N GLU A 758 -56.64 28.85 69.57
CA GLU A 758 -55.52 28.12 70.17
C GLU A 758 -55.07 26.95 69.29
N LEU A 759 -56.02 26.17 68.76
CA LEU A 759 -55.74 25.04 67.86
C LEU A 759 -55.10 25.50 66.54
N GLU A 760 -55.56 26.62 65.98
CA GLU A 760 -54.98 27.22 64.77
C GLU A 760 -53.50 27.58 64.95
N ARG A 761 -53.16 28.21 66.08
CA ARG A 761 -51.76 28.56 66.40
C ARG A 761 -50.89 27.32 66.58
N ALA A 762 -51.38 26.31 67.29
CA ALA A 762 -50.65 25.06 67.51
C ALA A 762 -50.38 24.33 66.18
N ALA A 763 -51.35 24.34 65.27
CA ALA A 763 -51.23 23.72 63.94
C ALA A 763 -50.13 24.38 63.10
N ALA A 764 -50.15 25.72 63.02
CA ALA A 764 -49.13 26.47 62.29
C ALA A 764 -47.72 26.21 62.83
N GLN A 765 -47.57 26.13 64.16
CA GLN A 765 -46.28 25.83 64.79
C GLN A 765 -45.78 24.41 64.46
N ARG A 766 -46.66 23.42 64.46
CA ARG A 766 -46.32 22.04 64.08
C ARG A 766 -45.90 21.95 62.61
N LYS A 767 -46.62 22.61 61.70
CA LYS A 767 -46.30 22.64 60.26
C LYS A 767 -44.89 23.17 60.00
N ALA A 768 -44.56 24.32 60.60
CA ALA A 768 -43.23 24.92 60.49
C ALA A 768 -42.11 23.96 60.97
N LYS A 769 -42.34 23.23 62.06
CA LYS A 769 -41.38 22.24 62.58
C LYS A 769 -41.21 21.00 61.69
N LEU A 770 -42.29 20.52 61.07
CA LEU A 770 -42.26 19.42 60.11
C LEU A 770 -41.50 19.80 58.83
N ASP A 771 -41.75 21.01 58.29
CA ASP A 771 -41.06 21.53 57.11
C ASP A 771 -39.56 21.73 57.37
N GLU A 772 -39.21 22.28 58.54
CA GLU A 772 -37.84 22.47 59.00
C GLU A 772 -37.08 21.12 59.09
N ASN A 773 -37.69 20.10 59.70
CA ASN A 773 -37.10 18.77 59.82
C ASN A 773 -36.97 18.04 58.46
N SER A 774 -37.93 18.23 57.56
CA SER A 774 -37.89 17.71 56.18
C SER A 774 -36.68 18.25 55.41
N ALA A 775 -36.44 19.57 55.48
CA ALA A 775 -35.29 20.20 54.83
C ALA A 775 -33.94 19.67 55.38
N PHE A 776 -33.83 19.44 56.69
CA PHE A 776 -32.63 18.89 57.33
C PHE A 776 -32.34 17.44 56.90
N LEU A 777 -33.36 16.60 56.81
CA LEU A 777 -33.22 15.22 56.34
C LEU A 777 -32.87 15.15 54.85
N GLN A 778 -33.39 16.07 54.03
CA GLN A 778 -33.00 16.22 52.63
C GLN A 778 -31.53 16.63 52.46
N PHE A 779 -31.04 17.56 53.29
CA PHE A 779 -29.63 17.93 53.29
C PHE A 779 -28.72 16.74 53.59
N ASN A 780 -29.00 15.97 54.65
CA ASN A 780 -28.18 14.81 55.02
C ASN A 780 -28.19 13.73 53.93
N TRP A 781 -29.36 13.41 53.38
CA TRP A 781 -29.45 12.44 52.30
C TRP A 781 -28.66 12.88 51.06
N LYS A 782 -28.75 14.16 50.66
CA LYS A 782 -27.94 14.67 49.55
C LYS A 782 -26.45 14.71 49.87
N ALA A 783 -26.06 14.96 51.12
CA ALA A 783 -24.67 14.88 51.57
C ALA A 783 -24.11 13.47 51.40
N ASP A 784 -24.86 12.44 51.80
CA ASP A 784 -24.46 11.04 51.64
C ASP A 784 -24.29 10.66 50.16
N VAL A 785 -25.21 11.11 49.30
CA VAL A 785 -25.13 10.89 47.84
C VAL A 785 -23.87 11.52 47.26
N VAL A 786 -23.56 12.76 47.64
CA VAL A 786 -22.37 13.47 47.16
C VAL A 786 -21.08 12.84 47.70
N GLU A 787 -21.04 12.44 48.98
CA GLU A 787 -19.90 11.74 49.58
C GLU A 787 -19.62 10.39 48.88
N SER A 788 -20.68 9.63 48.57
CA SER A 788 -20.57 8.37 47.83
C SER A 788 -20.05 8.59 46.40
N TRP A 789 -20.58 9.60 45.70
CA TRP A 789 -20.14 9.94 44.35
C TRP A 789 -18.66 10.34 44.31
N ILE A 790 -18.22 11.19 45.25
CA ILE A 790 -16.81 11.58 45.39
C ILE A 790 -15.94 10.35 45.64
N GLY A 791 -16.36 9.44 46.54
CA GLY A 791 -15.63 8.21 46.83
C GLY A 791 -15.44 7.29 45.62
N GLU A 792 -16.44 7.16 44.76
CA GLU A 792 -16.35 6.39 43.52
C GLU A 792 -15.33 7.00 42.54
N LYS A 793 -15.35 8.33 42.38
CA LYS A 793 -14.44 9.04 41.48
C LYS A 793 -13.00 9.10 42.01
N GLU A 794 -12.80 9.21 43.32
CA GLU A 794 -11.49 9.08 43.96
C GLU A 794 -10.84 7.72 43.69
N ASN A 795 -11.62 6.63 43.71
CA ASN A 795 -11.10 5.29 43.40
C ASN A 795 -10.68 5.16 41.93
N SER A 796 -11.41 5.81 41.03
CA SER A 796 -11.11 5.78 39.58
C SER A 796 -9.76 6.47 39.26
N LEU A 797 -9.33 7.43 40.07
CA LEU A 797 -8.06 8.16 39.88
C LEU A 797 -6.83 7.44 40.47
N LYS A 798 -6.99 6.36 41.24
CA LYS A 798 -5.89 5.65 41.93
C LYS A 798 -4.95 4.85 41.03
N THR A 799 -5.26 4.70 39.75
CA THR A 799 -4.42 3.91 38.84
C THR A 799 -3.17 4.69 38.41
N ASP A 800 -1.99 4.08 38.50
CA ASP A 800 -0.72 4.63 37.98
C ASP A 800 -0.47 4.31 36.49
N ASP A 801 -1.54 3.96 35.76
CA ASP A 801 -1.47 3.77 34.31
C ASP A 801 -1.55 5.11 33.57
N TYR A 802 -0.44 5.46 32.92
CA TYR A 802 -0.30 6.65 32.08
C TYR A 802 -0.13 6.32 30.58
N GLY A 803 -0.32 5.04 30.21
CA GLY A 803 -0.12 4.53 28.85
C GLY A 803 1.32 4.09 28.57
N ARG A 804 1.46 3.24 27.55
CA ARG A 804 2.71 2.55 27.16
C ARG A 804 3.21 2.94 25.76
N ASP A 805 2.39 3.67 25.02
CA ASP A 805 2.60 4.13 23.66
C ASP A 805 1.69 5.36 23.42
N LEU A 806 1.94 6.12 22.35
CA LEU A 806 1.21 7.37 22.09
C LEU A 806 -0.31 7.16 22.01
N SER A 807 -0.76 6.06 21.43
CA SER A 807 -2.19 5.72 21.26
C SER A 807 -2.90 5.44 22.59
N SER A 808 -2.26 4.66 23.47
CA SER A 808 -2.79 4.38 24.81
C SER A 808 -2.82 5.63 25.68
N VAL A 809 -1.81 6.51 25.61
CA VAL A 809 -1.87 7.81 26.30
C VAL A 809 -3.02 8.67 25.77
N GLN A 810 -3.20 8.75 24.45
CA GLN A 810 -4.29 9.51 23.83
C GLN A 810 -5.66 9.01 24.31
N THR A 811 -5.85 7.69 24.37
CA THR A 811 -7.09 7.06 24.86
C THR A 811 -7.34 7.41 26.32
N LEU A 812 -6.29 7.40 27.16
CA LEU A 812 -6.39 7.77 28.57
C LEU A 812 -6.67 9.27 28.75
N LEU A 813 -6.14 10.14 27.88
CA LEU A 813 -6.48 11.56 27.85
C LEU A 813 -7.95 11.80 27.51
N THR A 814 -8.51 11.11 26.51
CA THR A 814 -9.95 11.20 26.20
C THR A 814 -10.81 10.74 27.39
N LYS A 815 -10.41 9.65 28.06
CA LYS A 815 -11.07 9.21 29.31
C LYS A 815 -10.94 10.25 30.42
N GLN A 816 -9.81 10.93 30.53
CA GLN A 816 -9.61 12.02 31.50
C GLN A 816 -10.48 13.25 31.18
N GLU A 817 -10.66 13.59 29.91
CA GLU A 817 -11.56 14.69 29.48
C GLU A 817 -13.02 14.39 29.79
N THR A 818 -13.49 13.18 29.52
CA THR A 818 -14.85 12.75 29.90
C THR A 818 -15.05 12.75 31.42
N PHE A 819 -14.01 12.37 32.18
CA PHE A 819 -14.03 12.46 33.64
C PHE A 819 -14.11 13.92 34.12
N ASP A 820 -13.32 14.83 33.54
CA ASP A 820 -13.34 16.26 33.86
C ASP A 820 -14.71 16.89 33.52
N ALA A 821 -15.33 16.52 32.39
CA ALA A 821 -16.67 16.96 32.03
C ALA A 821 -17.72 16.48 33.04
N GLY A 822 -17.59 15.23 33.51
CA GLY A 822 -18.43 14.68 34.58
C GLY A 822 -18.29 15.44 35.90
N LEU A 823 -17.07 15.85 36.27
CA LEU A 823 -16.83 16.72 37.43
C LEU A 823 -17.52 18.07 37.27
N GLN A 824 -17.43 18.69 36.09
CA GLN A 824 -18.04 20.00 35.85
C GLN A 824 -19.57 19.95 35.92
N ALA A 825 -20.20 18.92 35.36
CA ALA A 825 -21.64 18.70 35.47
C ALA A 825 -22.06 18.50 36.94
N PHE A 826 -21.34 17.66 37.68
CA PHE A 826 -21.64 17.39 39.08
C PHE A 826 -21.42 18.61 39.99
N GLN A 827 -20.49 19.50 39.65
CA GLN A 827 -20.33 20.78 40.34
C GLN A 827 -21.58 21.65 40.23
N GLN A 828 -22.22 21.68 39.05
CA GLN A 828 -23.39 22.51 38.76
C GLN A 828 -24.70 21.96 39.34
N GLU A 829 -24.81 20.64 39.53
CA GLU A 829 -26.04 20.01 40.02
C GLU A 829 -25.92 19.42 41.44
N GLY A 830 -24.78 18.88 41.82
CA GLY A 830 -24.56 18.28 43.14
C GLY A 830 -24.15 19.33 44.17
N ILE A 831 -23.02 19.99 43.90
CA ILE A 831 -22.37 20.89 44.87
C ILE A 831 -23.16 22.17 45.10
N THR A 832 -23.70 22.80 44.05
CA THR A 832 -24.59 23.98 44.15
C THR A 832 -25.86 23.67 44.95
N ASN A 833 -26.54 22.56 44.67
CA ASN A 833 -27.81 22.21 45.30
C ASN A 833 -27.66 21.91 46.79
N ILE A 834 -26.60 21.20 47.20
CA ILE A 834 -26.35 20.96 48.62
C ILE A 834 -25.93 22.23 49.36
N THR A 835 -25.22 23.14 48.69
CA THR A 835 -24.88 24.46 49.23
C THR A 835 -26.14 25.32 49.44
N ALA A 836 -27.06 25.33 48.47
CA ALA A 836 -28.33 26.05 48.60
C ALA A 836 -29.20 25.53 49.75
N LEU A 837 -29.25 24.20 49.97
CA LEU A 837 -29.96 23.61 51.11
C LEU A 837 -29.32 23.96 52.45
N MET A 838 -27.98 23.99 52.52
CA MET A 838 -27.27 24.48 53.70
C MET A 838 -27.66 25.94 53.98
N ASP A 839 -27.55 26.83 52.98
CA ASP A 839 -27.85 28.25 53.13
C ASP A 839 -29.31 28.47 53.60
N GLN A 840 -30.26 27.70 53.08
CA GLN A 840 -31.66 27.73 53.50
C GLN A 840 -31.83 27.35 54.99
N LEU A 841 -31.17 26.27 55.44
CA LEU A 841 -31.25 25.80 56.83
C LEU A 841 -30.56 26.76 57.80
N LEU A 842 -29.48 27.41 57.37
CA LEU A 842 -28.79 28.44 58.16
C LEU A 842 -29.61 29.72 58.27
N ALA A 843 -30.24 30.17 57.17
CA ALA A 843 -31.14 31.31 57.18
C ALA A 843 -32.35 31.08 58.11
N ALA A 844 -32.83 29.84 58.19
CA ALA A 844 -33.92 29.43 59.09
C ALA A 844 -33.48 29.25 60.57
N GLN A 845 -32.20 29.43 60.90
CA GLN A 845 -31.63 29.23 62.24
C GLN A 845 -31.89 27.81 62.80
N HIS A 846 -31.75 26.79 61.95
CA HIS A 846 -31.97 25.40 62.34
C HIS A 846 -31.13 25.00 63.58
N VAL A 847 -31.69 24.18 64.47
CA VAL A 847 -31.00 23.74 65.72
C VAL A 847 -29.68 23.00 65.47
N GLN A 848 -29.53 22.36 64.30
CA GLN A 848 -28.30 21.66 63.86
C GLN A 848 -27.38 22.50 62.95
N SER A 849 -27.55 23.82 62.86
CA SER A 849 -26.78 24.70 61.95
C SER A 849 -25.25 24.45 61.97
N LYS A 850 -24.66 24.33 63.16
CA LYS A 850 -23.21 24.04 63.31
C LYS A 850 -22.79 22.70 62.72
N ALA A 851 -23.63 21.67 62.83
CA ALA A 851 -23.35 20.34 62.29
C ALA A 851 -23.47 20.32 60.76
N ILE A 852 -24.44 21.07 60.20
CA ILE A 852 -24.64 21.24 58.76
C ILE A 852 -23.42 21.93 58.14
N GLU A 853 -22.97 23.06 58.72
CA GLU A 853 -21.76 23.78 58.27
C GLU A 853 -20.52 22.90 58.30
N ALA A 854 -20.30 22.17 59.40
CA ALA A 854 -19.14 21.29 59.54
C ALA A 854 -19.14 20.18 58.50
N ARG A 855 -20.30 19.57 58.22
CA ARG A 855 -20.44 18.51 57.23
C ARG A 855 -20.24 19.02 55.80
N HIS A 856 -20.84 20.17 55.46
CA HIS A 856 -20.63 20.81 54.15
C HIS A 856 -19.17 21.17 53.93
N ALA A 857 -18.49 21.75 54.94
CA ALA A 857 -17.08 22.08 54.85
C ALA A 857 -16.18 20.85 54.62
N ALA A 858 -16.48 19.73 55.29
CA ALA A 858 -15.76 18.47 55.07
C ALA A 858 -15.95 17.93 53.64
N LEU A 859 -17.17 18.02 53.11
CA LEU A 859 -17.51 17.62 51.75
C LEU A 859 -16.80 18.49 50.71
N MET A 860 -16.79 19.81 50.90
CA MET A 860 -16.08 20.75 50.02
C MET A 860 -14.57 20.54 50.04
N LYS A 861 -14.00 20.20 51.20
CA LYS A 861 -12.57 19.83 51.29
C LYS A 861 -12.25 18.62 50.41
N ARG A 862 -13.09 17.58 50.48
CA ARG A 862 -12.93 16.34 49.70
C ARG A 862 -13.15 16.56 48.21
N TRP A 863 -14.14 17.38 47.85
CA TRP A 863 -14.37 17.83 46.48
C TRP A 863 -13.16 18.54 45.87
N ASN A 864 -12.58 19.51 46.59
CA ASN A 864 -11.39 20.22 46.12
C ASN A 864 -10.16 19.31 45.98
N GLN A 865 -10.02 18.30 46.86
CA GLN A 865 -8.96 17.30 46.73
C GLN A 865 -9.13 16.45 45.47
N LEU A 866 -10.37 16.04 45.15
CA LEU A 866 -10.68 15.30 43.93
C LEU A 866 -10.30 16.09 42.66
N LEU A 867 -10.65 17.38 42.62
CA LEU A 867 -10.26 18.28 41.52
C LEU A 867 -8.74 18.38 41.36
N SER A 868 -8.01 18.53 42.48
CA SER A 868 -6.55 18.57 42.46
C SER A 868 -5.93 17.26 41.96
N ASN A 869 -6.48 16.12 42.36
CA ASN A 869 -6.00 14.80 41.92
C ASN A 869 -6.25 14.60 40.42
N SER A 870 -7.43 15.02 39.92
CA SER A 870 -7.77 14.98 38.50
C SER A 870 -6.78 15.81 37.67
N ALA A 871 -6.52 17.06 38.09
CA ALA A 871 -5.59 17.95 37.42
C ALA A 871 -4.15 17.39 37.42
N SER A 872 -3.69 16.82 38.54
CA SER A 872 -2.36 16.20 38.61
C SER A 872 -2.22 15.00 37.69
N ARG A 873 -3.26 14.16 37.57
CA ARG A 873 -3.26 13.02 36.67
C ARG A 873 -3.22 13.46 35.21
N LYS A 874 -4.06 14.44 34.84
CA LYS A 874 -4.06 15.04 33.50
C LYS A 874 -2.69 15.58 33.11
N LYS A 875 -2.01 16.27 34.03
CA LYS A 875 -0.65 16.77 33.81
C LYS A 875 0.33 15.64 33.47
N LYS A 876 0.33 14.55 34.25
CA LYS A 876 1.20 13.39 34.01
C LYS A 876 0.89 12.69 32.68
N LEU A 877 -0.39 12.59 32.31
CA LEU A 877 -0.80 12.05 31.00
C LEU A 877 -0.29 12.92 29.83
N LEU A 878 -0.33 14.25 29.96
CA LEU A 878 0.23 15.16 28.96
C LEU A 878 1.77 15.05 28.89
N GLU A 879 2.44 14.90 30.04
CA GLU A 879 3.90 14.65 30.08
C GLU A 879 4.26 13.33 29.39
N ALA A 880 3.48 12.26 29.61
CA ALA A 880 3.64 10.97 28.93
C ALA A 880 3.36 11.07 27.42
N GLN A 881 2.36 11.84 27.01
CA GLN A 881 2.03 12.07 25.61
C GLN A 881 3.19 12.75 24.89
N GLU A 882 3.79 13.78 25.50
CA GLU A 882 4.95 14.47 24.94
C GLU A 882 6.17 13.57 24.85
N HIS A 883 6.37 12.70 25.85
CA HIS A 883 7.45 11.71 25.84
C HIS A 883 7.31 10.75 24.64
N PHE A 884 6.15 10.10 24.48
CA PHE A 884 5.93 9.18 23.37
C PHE A 884 5.90 9.87 22.00
N ARG A 885 5.44 11.13 21.93
CA ARG A 885 5.51 11.92 20.69
C ARG A 885 6.94 12.12 20.19
N LYS A 886 7.89 12.37 21.10
CA LYS A 886 9.32 12.50 20.75
C LYS A 886 9.91 11.19 20.27
N VAL A 887 9.54 10.07 20.91
CA VAL A 887 9.95 8.73 20.47
C VAL A 887 9.42 8.44 19.07
N GLU A 888 8.16 8.79 18.80
CA GLU A 888 7.53 8.61 17.49
C GLU A 888 8.25 9.39 16.38
N ASP A 889 8.63 10.64 16.66
CA ASP A 889 9.36 11.49 15.72
C ASP A 889 10.76 10.94 15.41
N LEU A 890 11.45 10.42 16.44
CA LEU A 890 12.73 9.73 16.27
C LEU A 890 12.56 8.45 15.44
N PHE A 891 11.51 7.66 15.71
CA PHE A 891 11.22 6.45 14.94
C PHE A 891 10.96 6.74 13.46
N LEU A 892 10.13 7.74 13.15
CA LEU A 892 9.85 8.16 11.77
C LEU A 892 11.11 8.69 11.08
N THR A 893 11.93 9.48 11.79
CA THR A 893 13.17 10.03 11.26
C THR A 893 14.18 8.91 10.93
N PHE A 894 14.35 7.96 11.85
CA PHE A 894 15.19 6.78 11.62
C PHE A 894 14.68 5.97 10.43
N ALA A 895 13.37 5.64 10.38
CA ALA A 895 12.77 4.86 9.31
C ALA A 895 12.97 5.50 7.93
N LYS A 896 12.77 6.82 7.82
CA LYS A 896 12.97 7.56 6.58
C LYS A 896 14.44 7.54 6.13
N LYS A 897 15.38 7.80 7.05
CA LYS A 897 16.82 7.78 6.74
C LYS A 897 17.31 6.37 6.41
N ALA A 898 16.84 5.35 7.12
CA ALA A 898 17.21 3.96 6.90
C ALA A 898 16.76 3.47 5.52
N SER A 899 15.54 3.83 5.11
CA SER A 899 15.04 3.51 3.77
C SER A 899 15.83 4.20 2.66
N ALA A 900 16.14 5.49 2.82
CA ALA A 900 16.96 6.23 1.85
C ALA A 900 18.38 5.64 1.74
N PHE A 901 18.98 5.30 2.88
CA PHE A 901 20.29 4.67 2.94
C PHE A 901 20.29 3.26 2.32
N ASN A 902 19.24 2.46 2.54
CA ASN A 902 19.11 1.15 1.93
C ASN A 902 18.97 1.23 0.40
N SER A 903 18.17 2.16 -0.12
CA SER A 903 18.05 2.37 -1.57
C SER A 903 19.37 2.82 -2.19
N TRP A 904 20.11 3.72 -1.53
CA TRP A 904 21.45 4.08 -1.97
C TRP A 904 22.40 2.87 -1.97
N PHE A 905 22.33 2.02 -0.94
CA PHE A 905 23.15 0.81 -0.85
C PHE A 905 22.82 -0.20 -1.96
N GLU A 906 21.55 -0.45 -2.26
CA GLU A 906 21.13 -1.38 -3.33
C GLU A 906 21.67 -0.95 -4.69
N ASN A 907 21.53 0.34 -5.03
CA ASN A 907 22.09 0.88 -6.28
C ASN A 907 23.62 0.76 -6.31
N ALA A 908 24.29 1.05 -5.18
CA ALA A 908 25.74 0.91 -5.07
C ALA A 908 26.20 -0.55 -5.18
N GLU A 909 25.43 -1.50 -4.64
CA GLU A 909 25.71 -2.93 -4.76
C GLU A 909 25.54 -3.41 -6.20
N GLU A 910 24.49 -2.99 -6.90
CA GLU A 910 24.26 -3.29 -8.32
C GLU A 910 25.41 -2.77 -9.19
N ASP A 911 25.74 -1.47 -9.11
CA ASP A 911 26.81 -0.84 -9.89
C ASP A 911 28.20 -1.50 -9.68
N LEU A 912 28.46 -1.97 -8.46
CA LEU A 912 29.75 -2.58 -8.10
C LEU A 912 29.83 -4.07 -8.44
N THR A 913 28.70 -4.76 -8.56
CA THR A 913 28.64 -6.19 -8.89
C THR A 913 28.54 -6.48 -10.38
N ASP A 914 28.27 -5.45 -11.20
CA ASP A 914 28.28 -5.54 -12.67
C ASP A 914 29.60 -6.09 -13.21
N PRO A 915 29.63 -7.06 -14.15
CA PRO A 915 30.88 -7.64 -14.63
C PRO A 915 31.81 -6.61 -15.32
N VAL A 916 33.08 -6.52 -14.89
CA VAL A 916 34.09 -5.70 -15.60
C VAL A 916 34.38 -6.33 -16.98
N ARG A 917 34.01 -5.66 -18.07
CA ARG A 917 34.35 -6.03 -19.45
C ARG A 917 34.68 -4.78 -20.24
N CYS A 918 35.85 -4.74 -20.85
CA CYS A 918 36.28 -3.66 -21.73
C CYS A 918 37.18 -4.22 -22.84
N ASN A 919 37.30 -3.48 -23.94
CA ASN A 919 38.07 -3.88 -25.12
C ASN A 919 39.32 -3.02 -25.35
N SER A 920 39.49 -1.96 -24.55
CA SER A 920 40.56 -0.97 -24.70
C SER A 920 41.14 -0.52 -23.36
N LEU A 921 42.35 0.05 -23.42
CA LEU A 921 43.02 0.64 -22.26
C LEU A 921 42.32 1.93 -21.79
N GLU A 922 41.65 2.63 -22.70
CA GLU A 922 40.89 3.83 -22.41
C GLU A 922 39.61 3.52 -21.62
N GLU A 923 38.86 2.48 -22.02
CA GLU A 923 37.66 2.02 -21.32
C GLU A 923 37.97 1.58 -19.88
N ILE A 924 39.03 0.79 -19.67
CA ILE A 924 39.38 0.36 -18.30
C ILE A 924 39.85 1.53 -17.43
N ARG A 925 40.50 2.55 -18.01
CA ARG A 925 40.81 3.79 -17.26
C ARG A 925 39.54 4.51 -16.84
N ALA A 926 38.57 4.67 -17.74
CA ALA A 926 37.30 5.32 -17.43
C ALA A 926 36.54 4.58 -16.30
N LEU A 927 36.48 3.24 -16.34
CA LEU A 927 35.87 2.44 -15.28
C LEU A 927 36.59 2.59 -13.93
N ARG A 928 37.92 2.70 -13.93
CA ARG A 928 38.69 2.95 -12.70
C ARG A 928 38.48 4.35 -12.15
N GLU A 929 38.40 5.36 -13.02
CA GLU A 929 38.08 6.74 -12.62
C GLU A 929 36.67 6.83 -12.03
N ALA A 930 35.69 6.15 -12.63
CA ALA A 930 34.33 6.05 -12.09
C ALA A 930 34.31 5.37 -10.71
N HIS A 931 35.05 4.29 -10.54
CA HIS A 931 35.18 3.61 -9.24
C HIS A 931 35.85 4.50 -8.17
N GLU A 932 36.86 5.29 -8.54
CA GLU A 932 37.51 6.23 -7.62
C GLU A 932 36.59 7.40 -7.24
N ALA A 933 35.78 7.89 -8.18
CA ALA A 933 34.75 8.88 -7.92
C ALA A 933 33.67 8.34 -6.95
N PHE A 934 33.24 7.09 -7.14
CA PHE A 934 32.36 6.40 -6.19
C PHE A 934 33.01 6.26 -4.80
N ARG A 935 34.29 5.89 -4.72
CA ARG A 935 35.00 5.82 -3.43
C ARG A 935 35.08 7.16 -2.71
N SER A 936 35.17 8.25 -3.46
CA SER A 936 35.16 9.60 -2.90
C SER A 936 33.80 9.97 -2.31
N SER A 937 32.69 9.48 -2.88
CA SER A 937 31.33 9.74 -2.40
C SER A 937 30.95 8.94 -1.14
N LEU A 938 31.64 7.83 -0.83
CA LEU A 938 31.44 7.02 0.38
C LEU A 938 31.51 7.82 1.69
N SER A 939 32.28 8.91 1.71
CA SER A 939 32.38 9.78 2.88
C SER A 939 31.04 10.37 3.31
N SER A 940 30.18 10.72 2.34
CA SER A 940 28.82 11.22 2.61
C SER A 940 27.92 10.11 3.14
N ALA A 941 27.92 8.94 2.49
CA ALA A 941 27.13 7.80 2.92
C ALA A 941 27.54 7.30 4.32
N GLN A 942 28.84 7.31 4.64
CA GLN A 942 29.34 6.99 5.97
C GLN A 942 28.83 7.99 7.03
N ALA A 943 28.66 9.27 6.69
CA ALA A 943 28.08 10.26 7.59
C ALA A 943 26.59 9.99 7.84
N ASP A 944 25.83 9.64 6.80
CA ASP A 944 24.42 9.25 6.92
C ASP A 944 24.24 7.98 7.75
N PHE A 945 25.12 6.99 7.57
CA PHE A 945 25.17 5.78 8.39
C PHE A 945 25.44 6.08 9.87
N ASN A 946 26.38 6.98 10.16
CA ASN A 946 26.68 7.40 11.54
C ASN A 946 25.50 8.15 12.19
N GLN A 947 24.75 8.95 11.41
CA GLN A 947 23.54 9.59 11.91
C GLN A 947 22.44 8.58 12.24
N LEU A 948 22.31 7.51 11.46
CA LEU A 948 21.40 6.40 11.78
C LEU A 948 21.81 5.72 13.10
N ALA A 949 23.11 5.49 13.30
CA ALA A 949 23.63 4.94 14.56
C ALA A 949 23.30 5.85 15.76
N GLU A 950 23.45 7.17 15.61
CA GLU A 950 23.12 8.14 16.66
C GLU A 950 21.62 8.18 16.97
N LEU A 951 20.77 8.14 15.93
CA LEU A 951 19.31 8.06 16.09
C LEU A 951 18.90 6.76 16.80
N ASP A 952 19.48 5.62 16.45
CA ASP A 952 19.24 4.35 17.13
C ASP A 952 19.67 4.39 18.61
N GLN A 953 20.82 5.02 18.91
CA GLN A 953 21.27 5.22 20.29
C GLN A 953 20.30 6.12 21.08
N GLN A 954 19.80 7.20 20.46
CA GLN A 954 18.80 8.07 21.07
C GLN A 954 17.50 7.30 21.32
N ILE A 955 16.99 6.54 20.36
CA ILE A 955 15.80 5.69 20.49
C ILE A 955 15.97 4.67 21.63
N LYS A 956 17.09 3.96 21.69
CA LYS A 956 17.40 2.97 22.75
C LYS A 956 17.45 3.61 24.14
N SER A 957 17.81 4.89 24.26
CA SER A 957 17.79 5.62 25.54
C SER A 957 16.38 5.79 26.13
N TYR A 958 15.33 5.74 25.30
CA TYR A 958 13.92 5.79 25.71
C TYR A 958 13.35 4.43 26.15
N GLN A 959 14.15 3.36 26.16
CA GLN A 959 13.75 2.01 26.61
C GLN A 959 12.53 1.42 25.88
N VAL A 960 12.37 1.75 24.59
CA VAL A 960 11.30 1.23 23.72
C VAL A 960 11.77 0.01 22.93
N VAL A 961 10.83 -0.88 22.61
CA VAL A 961 11.12 -2.28 22.22
C VAL A 961 11.51 -2.45 20.75
N SER A 962 10.92 -1.67 19.83
CA SER A 962 11.26 -1.69 18.40
C SER A 962 10.56 -0.54 17.67
N ASN A 963 11.17 -0.04 16.59
CA ASN A 963 10.56 0.92 15.68
C ASN A 963 9.45 0.22 14.86
N PRO A 964 8.18 0.67 14.92
CA PRO A 964 7.08 0.04 14.17
C PRO A 964 7.00 0.48 12.69
N TYR A 965 7.76 1.52 12.29
CA TYR A 965 7.69 2.12 10.95
C TYR A 965 8.71 1.56 9.97
N THR A 966 9.62 0.72 10.43
CA THR A 966 10.62 0.08 9.58
C THR A 966 11.07 -1.24 10.18
N TRP A 967 11.40 -2.19 9.31
CA TRP A 967 12.02 -3.46 9.69
C TRP A 967 13.56 -3.38 9.67
N PHE A 968 14.13 -2.30 9.15
CA PHE A 968 15.57 -2.07 9.18
C PHE A 968 15.99 -1.79 10.62
N THR A 969 16.87 -2.64 11.15
CA THR A 969 17.55 -2.36 12.42
C THR A 969 18.96 -1.87 12.16
N MET A 970 19.53 -1.14 13.11
CA MET A 970 20.92 -0.69 12.99
C MET A 970 21.88 -1.88 12.81
N GLU A 971 21.61 -3.01 13.48
CA GLU A 971 22.41 -4.23 13.36
C GLU A 971 22.39 -4.82 11.94
N ALA A 972 21.23 -4.77 11.25
CA ALA A 972 21.11 -5.21 9.86
C ALA A 972 21.83 -4.25 8.91
N LEU A 973 21.71 -2.94 9.11
CA LEU A 973 22.41 -1.93 8.32
C LEU A 973 23.94 -1.99 8.52
N GLU A 974 24.41 -2.35 9.71
CA GLU A 974 25.84 -2.60 9.96
C GLU A 974 26.37 -3.80 9.17
N GLU A 975 25.54 -4.81 8.95
CA GLU A 975 25.92 -5.98 8.15
C GLU A 975 25.96 -5.63 6.65
N THR A 976 24.96 -4.92 6.12
CA THR A 976 24.96 -4.47 4.73
C THR A 976 26.13 -3.51 4.45
N TRP A 977 26.40 -2.56 5.36
CA TRP A 977 27.56 -1.67 5.24
C TRP A 977 28.89 -2.44 5.20
N ARG A 978 29.04 -3.49 6.04
CA ARG A 978 30.22 -4.37 5.99
C ARG A 978 30.31 -5.14 4.67
N ASN A 979 29.18 -5.59 4.11
CA ASN A 979 29.16 -6.27 2.82
C ASN A 979 29.58 -5.33 1.68
N LEU A 980 29.09 -4.08 1.66
CA LEU A 980 29.50 -3.08 0.66
C LEU A 980 31.01 -2.89 0.64
N GLN A 981 31.61 -2.76 1.83
CA GLN A 981 33.06 -2.58 1.98
C GLN A 981 33.86 -3.79 1.45
N LYS A 982 33.27 -4.98 1.46
CA LYS A 982 33.85 -6.18 0.85
C LYS A 982 33.73 -6.14 -0.68
N ILE A 983 32.54 -5.82 -1.19
CA ILE A 983 32.26 -5.72 -2.64
C ILE A 983 33.16 -4.67 -3.29
N ILE A 984 33.35 -3.50 -2.66
CA ILE A 984 34.26 -2.45 -3.15
C ILE A 984 35.68 -2.99 -3.36
N LYS A 985 36.19 -3.79 -2.42
CA LYS A 985 37.54 -4.39 -2.53
C LYS A 985 37.62 -5.44 -3.63
N GLU A 986 36.56 -6.23 -3.79
CA GLU A 986 36.47 -7.24 -4.87
C GLU A 986 36.45 -6.54 -6.24
N ARG A 987 35.65 -5.48 -6.38
CA ARG A 987 35.59 -4.64 -7.59
C ARG A 987 36.94 -4.01 -7.94
N GLU A 988 37.65 -3.48 -6.94
CA GLU A 988 38.98 -2.90 -7.15
C GLU A 988 39.98 -3.96 -7.67
N LEU A 989 39.90 -5.20 -7.18
CA LEU A 989 40.74 -6.31 -7.64
C LEU A 989 40.38 -6.73 -9.08
N GLU A 990 39.10 -6.78 -9.43
CA GLU A 990 38.65 -7.11 -10.78
C GLU A 990 39.09 -6.06 -11.81
N LEU A 991 38.92 -4.77 -11.49
CA LEU A 991 39.39 -3.67 -12.34
C LEU A 991 40.91 -3.72 -12.55
N GLN A 992 41.68 -4.08 -11.51
CA GLN A 992 43.13 -4.27 -11.64
C GLN A 992 43.50 -5.45 -12.54
N LYS A 993 42.78 -6.58 -12.45
CA LYS A 993 43.02 -7.74 -13.30
C LYS A 993 42.72 -7.43 -14.76
N GLU A 994 41.58 -6.80 -15.02
CA GLU A 994 41.19 -6.44 -16.39
C GLU A 994 42.14 -5.40 -16.99
N GLN A 995 42.63 -4.44 -16.20
CA GLN A 995 43.65 -3.51 -16.67
C GLN A 995 44.92 -4.24 -17.12
N ARG A 996 45.44 -5.17 -16.32
CA ARG A 996 46.64 -5.93 -16.70
C ARG A 996 46.41 -6.71 -18.00
N ARG A 997 45.25 -7.33 -18.15
CA ARG A 997 44.87 -8.03 -19.37
C ARG A 997 44.87 -7.08 -20.58
N GLN A 998 44.31 -5.88 -20.45
CA GLN A 998 44.31 -4.89 -21.53
C GLN A 998 45.72 -4.35 -21.85
N GLU A 999 46.59 -4.21 -20.85
CA GLU A 999 48.00 -3.83 -21.04
C GLU A 999 48.77 -4.92 -21.79
N GLU A 1000 48.55 -6.20 -21.45
CA GLU A 1000 49.11 -7.35 -22.16
C GLU A 1000 48.58 -7.44 -23.59
N ASN A 1001 47.29 -7.19 -23.80
CA ASN A 1001 46.68 -7.17 -25.12
C ASN A 1001 47.23 -6.04 -26.00
N ASP A 1002 47.39 -4.81 -25.49
CA ASP A 1002 47.99 -3.71 -26.25
C ASP A 1002 49.47 -4.00 -26.57
N LYS A 1003 50.20 -4.65 -25.66
CA LYS A 1003 51.57 -5.11 -25.91
C LYS A 1003 51.64 -6.14 -27.06
N LEU A 1004 50.76 -7.13 -27.08
CA LEU A 1004 50.66 -8.09 -28.19
C LEU A 1004 50.38 -7.39 -29.53
N ARG A 1005 49.47 -6.40 -29.53
CA ARG A 1005 49.21 -5.57 -30.72
C ARG A 1005 50.49 -4.86 -31.20
N GLN A 1006 51.26 -4.25 -30.31
CA GLN A 1006 52.51 -3.56 -30.67
C GLN A 1006 53.57 -4.53 -31.21
N GLU A 1007 53.76 -5.68 -30.57
CA GLU A 1007 54.75 -6.69 -30.99
C GLU A 1007 54.41 -7.27 -32.38
N PHE A 1008 53.14 -7.60 -32.62
CA PHE A 1008 52.67 -8.03 -33.93
C PHE A 1008 52.90 -6.94 -34.97
N ALA A 1009 52.51 -5.70 -34.69
CA ALA A 1009 52.66 -4.58 -35.62
C ALA A 1009 54.12 -4.31 -35.98
N GLN A 1010 55.02 -4.34 -34.99
CA GLN A 1010 56.45 -4.17 -35.22
C GLN A 1010 56.99 -5.21 -36.22
N HIS A 1011 56.65 -6.48 -36.03
CA HIS A 1011 57.09 -7.56 -36.92
C HIS A 1011 56.40 -7.50 -38.28
N ALA A 1012 55.10 -7.24 -38.32
CA ALA A 1012 54.30 -7.14 -39.53
C ALA A 1012 54.77 -5.98 -40.44
N ASN A 1013 54.97 -4.79 -39.88
CA ASN A 1013 55.43 -3.61 -40.61
C ASN A 1013 56.84 -3.80 -41.18
N ALA A 1014 57.77 -4.32 -40.37
CA ALA A 1014 59.14 -4.60 -40.81
C ALA A 1014 59.17 -5.66 -41.93
N PHE A 1015 58.37 -6.71 -41.80
CA PHE A 1015 58.28 -7.76 -42.82
C PHE A 1015 57.62 -7.28 -44.10
N HIS A 1016 56.57 -6.45 -44.01
CA HIS A 1016 55.96 -5.80 -45.16
C HIS A 1016 56.96 -4.93 -45.92
N GLN A 1017 57.73 -4.10 -45.21
CA GLN A 1017 58.76 -3.26 -45.82
C GLN A 1017 59.79 -4.11 -46.56
N TRP A 1018 60.29 -5.17 -45.92
CA TRP A 1018 61.23 -6.10 -46.55
C TRP A 1018 60.64 -6.79 -47.79
N LEU A 1019 59.36 -7.18 -47.77
CA LEU A 1019 58.64 -7.73 -48.92
C LEU A 1019 58.61 -6.74 -50.09
N GLN A 1020 58.31 -5.48 -49.83
CA GLN A 1020 58.28 -4.43 -50.87
C GLN A 1020 59.66 -4.16 -51.45
N GLU A 1021 60.68 -4.00 -50.60
CA GLU A 1021 62.07 -3.78 -51.03
C GLU A 1021 62.57 -4.96 -51.89
N THR A 1022 62.29 -6.19 -51.47
CA THR A 1022 62.69 -7.40 -52.18
C THR A 1022 61.93 -7.59 -53.50
N ARG A 1023 60.64 -7.22 -53.53
CA ARG A 1023 59.83 -7.23 -54.75
C ARG A 1023 60.35 -6.21 -55.77
N THR A 1024 60.67 -5.01 -55.33
CA THR A 1024 61.28 -3.97 -56.17
C THR A 1024 62.63 -4.42 -56.70
N TYR A 1025 63.48 -5.04 -55.86
CA TYR A 1025 64.76 -5.61 -56.28
C TYR A 1025 64.62 -6.64 -57.41
N LEU A 1026 63.61 -7.53 -57.35
CA LEU A 1026 63.38 -8.53 -58.40
C LEU A 1026 62.78 -7.93 -59.69
N LEU A 1027 61.99 -6.85 -59.60
CA LEU A 1027 61.28 -6.27 -60.75
C LEU A 1027 62.08 -5.20 -61.50
N ASP A 1028 62.92 -4.42 -60.82
CA ASP A 1028 63.58 -3.27 -61.43
C ASP A 1028 64.70 -3.66 -62.41
N GLY A 1029 65.15 -4.93 -62.41
CA GLY A 1029 66.04 -5.53 -63.42
C GLY A 1029 67.45 -4.93 -63.56
N SER A 1030 67.66 -3.68 -63.14
CA SER A 1030 68.87 -2.89 -63.33
C SER A 1030 69.99 -3.35 -62.38
N CYS A 1031 69.66 -3.77 -61.16
CA CYS A 1031 70.63 -4.39 -60.25
C CYS A 1031 71.13 -5.77 -60.72
N MET A 1032 70.37 -6.52 -61.53
CA MET A 1032 70.82 -7.83 -62.05
C MET A 1032 71.65 -7.71 -63.33
N VAL A 1033 71.63 -6.56 -63.99
CA VAL A 1033 72.39 -6.29 -65.21
C VAL A 1033 73.80 -5.77 -64.91
N GLU A 1034 74.03 -5.17 -63.74
CA GLU A 1034 75.33 -4.56 -63.39
C GLU A 1034 76.34 -5.53 -62.76
N GLU A 1035 75.93 -6.68 -62.21
CA GLU A 1035 76.89 -7.63 -61.58
C GLU A 1035 77.15 -8.93 -62.35
N SER A 1036 76.48 -9.21 -63.47
CA SER A 1036 76.92 -10.33 -64.33
C SER A 1036 76.37 -10.34 -65.76
N GLY A 1037 77.31 -10.42 -66.70
CA GLY A 1037 77.04 -10.30 -68.13
C GLY A 1037 76.44 -11.53 -68.82
N THR A 1038 76.25 -12.65 -68.11
CA THR A 1038 75.75 -13.91 -68.69
C THR A 1038 74.45 -14.39 -68.04
N LEU A 1039 73.60 -15.05 -68.83
CA LEU A 1039 72.32 -15.62 -68.37
C LEU A 1039 72.51 -16.59 -67.19
N GLU A 1040 73.60 -17.36 -67.15
CA GLU A 1040 73.92 -18.30 -66.07
C GLU A 1040 74.12 -17.59 -64.72
N SER A 1041 74.71 -16.39 -64.72
CA SER A 1041 74.98 -15.68 -63.48
C SER A 1041 73.78 -14.88 -62.99
N GLN A 1042 72.93 -14.37 -63.90
CA GLN A 1042 71.62 -13.83 -63.52
C GLN A 1042 70.70 -14.91 -62.93
N LEU A 1043 70.76 -16.13 -63.47
CA LEU A 1043 70.05 -17.29 -62.91
C LEU A 1043 70.56 -17.61 -61.50
N GLU A 1044 71.88 -17.63 -61.29
CA GLU A 1044 72.49 -17.91 -59.98
C GLU A 1044 72.15 -16.82 -58.95
N ALA A 1045 72.19 -15.54 -59.34
CA ALA A 1045 71.78 -14.43 -58.49
C ALA A 1045 70.29 -14.50 -58.13
N THR A 1046 69.43 -14.86 -59.08
CA THR A 1046 67.98 -15.08 -58.85
C THR A 1046 67.74 -16.30 -57.96
N LYS A 1047 68.54 -17.36 -58.10
CA LYS A 1047 68.52 -18.55 -57.22
C LYS A 1047 68.89 -18.21 -55.79
N ARG A 1048 69.94 -17.41 -55.57
CA ARG A 1048 70.32 -16.93 -54.23
C ARG A 1048 69.23 -16.06 -53.61
N LYS A 1049 68.70 -15.08 -54.36
CA LYS A 1049 67.66 -14.18 -53.83
C LYS A 1049 66.37 -14.92 -53.49
N HIS A 1050 65.99 -15.91 -54.30
CA HIS A 1050 64.85 -16.78 -54.02
C HIS A 1050 65.08 -17.66 -52.78
N GLN A 1051 66.30 -18.16 -52.56
CA GLN A 1051 66.64 -18.86 -51.32
C GLN A 1051 66.53 -17.93 -50.09
N GLU A 1052 66.95 -16.67 -50.20
CA GLU A 1052 66.74 -15.67 -49.14
C GLU A 1052 65.24 -15.45 -48.87
N ILE A 1053 64.41 -15.34 -49.91
CA ILE A 1053 62.95 -15.23 -49.76
C ILE A 1053 62.38 -16.43 -49.01
N ARG A 1054 62.83 -17.65 -49.35
CA ARG A 1054 62.43 -18.87 -48.65
C ARG A 1054 62.89 -18.92 -47.20
N ALA A 1055 64.08 -18.43 -46.90
CA ALA A 1055 64.60 -18.37 -45.53
C ALA A 1055 63.75 -17.45 -44.63
N MET A 1056 63.18 -16.39 -45.21
CA MET A 1056 62.29 -15.46 -44.50
C MET A 1056 60.92 -16.05 -44.12
N ARG A 1057 60.61 -17.30 -44.53
CA ARG A 1057 59.44 -18.04 -44.04
C ARG A 1057 59.41 -18.16 -42.51
N SER A 1058 60.59 -18.21 -41.88
CA SER A 1058 60.72 -18.24 -40.42
C SER A 1058 60.21 -16.96 -39.74
N GLN A 1059 60.43 -15.79 -40.35
CA GLN A 1059 59.88 -14.53 -39.84
C GLN A 1059 58.37 -14.43 -40.07
N LEU A 1060 57.88 -14.89 -41.23
CA LEU A 1060 56.44 -15.01 -41.47
C LEU A 1060 55.78 -15.93 -40.43
N LYS A 1061 56.41 -17.06 -40.08
CA LYS A 1061 55.91 -17.98 -39.06
C LYS A 1061 55.81 -17.30 -37.68
N LYS A 1062 56.78 -16.45 -37.32
CA LYS A 1062 56.72 -15.65 -36.09
C LYS A 1062 55.52 -14.69 -36.09
N ILE A 1063 55.22 -14.08 -37.23
CA ILE A 1063 54.04 -13.21 -37.39
C ILE A 1063 52.75 -14.03 -37.31
N GLU A 1064 52.71 -15.22 -37.91
CA GLU A 1064 51.57 -16.16 -37.80
C GLU A 1064 51.33 -16.57 -36.34
N ASP A 1065 52.37 -16.88 -35.58
CA ASP A 1065 52.26 -17.27 -34.17
C ASP A 1065 51.79 -16.09 -33.29
N LEU A 1066 52.28 -14.87 -33.54
CA LEU A 1066 51.80 -13.66 -32.87
C LEU A 1066 50.34 -13.35 -33.23
N GLY A 1067 49.96 -13.55 -34.49
CA GLY A 1067 48.58 -13.40 -34.95
C GLY A 1067 47.65 -14.42 -34.29
N ALA A 1068 48.07 -15.68 -34.16
CA ALA A 1068 47.33 -16.71 -33.45
C ALA A 1068 47.19 -16.40 -31.95
N ALA A 1069 48.26 -15.88 -31.31
CA ALA A 1069 48.20 -15.45 -29.91
C ALA A 1069 47.24 -14.27 -29.71
N MET A 1070 47.17 -13.34 -30.67
CA MET A 1070 46.18 -12.26 -30.67
C MET A 1070 44.75 -12.80 -30.83
N GLU A 1071 44.51 -13.75 -31.73
CA GLU A 1071 43.20 -14.40 -31.91
C GLU A 1071 42.77 -15.18 -30.65
N GLU A 1072 43.68 -15.91 -30.02
CA GLU A 1072 43.43 -16.63 -28.76
C GLU A 1072 43.09 -15.67 -27.61
N ALA A 1073 43.73 -14.49 -27.58
CA ALA A 1073 43.42 -13.40 -26.67
C ALA A 1073 42.15 -12.59 -27.06
N LEU A 1074 41.45 -13.01 -28.13
CA LEU A 1074 40.27 -12.36 -28.72
C LEU A 1074 40.52 -10.91 -29.19
N ILE A 1075 41.74 -10.64 -29.63
CA ILE A 1075 42.15 -9.37 -30.21
C ILE A 1075 41.97 -9.43 -31.73
N LEU A 1076 40.93 -8.76 -32.23
CA LEU A 1076 40.57 -8.79 -33.64
C LEU A 1076 41.10 -7.59 -34.43
N ASP A 1077 41.49 -6.52 -33.72
CA ASP A 1077 41.93 -5.26 -34.29
C ASP A 1077 43.34 -4.90 -33.82
N ASN A 1078 44.11 -4.24 -34.70
CA ASN A 1078 45.42 -3.72 -34.36
C ASN A 1078 45.61 -2.30 -34.88
N LYS A 1079 45.49 -1.32 -33.99
CA LYS A 1079 45.64 0.11 -34.32
C LYS A 1079 47.07 0.51 -34.76
N TYR A 1080 48.06 -0.36 -34.61
CA TYR A 1080 49.47 -0.06 -34.91
C TYR A 1080 49.95 -0.61 -36.26
N THR A 1081 49.13 -1.38 -36.99
CA THR A 1081 49.45 -1.91 -38.32
C THR A 1081 48.20 -2.13 -39.16
N GLU A 1082 48.27 -1.82 -40.45
CA GLU A 1082 47.20 -2.16 -41.41
C GLU A 1082 47.41 -3.55 -42.03
N HIS A 1083 48.53 -4.21 -41.73
CA HIS A 1083 48.92 -5.47 -42.31
C HIS A 1083 48.42 -6.64 -41.46
N SER A 1084 47.67 -7.56 -42.07
CA SER A 1084 47.22 -8.80 -41.44
C SER A 1084 48.16 -9.97 -41.74
N THR A 1085 48.14 -10.99 -40.88
CA THR A 1085 48.89 -12.24 -41.08
C THR A 1085 48.64 -12.85 -42.45
N VAL A 1086 47.35 -12.94 -42.84
CA VAL A 1086 46.92 -13.49 -44.12
C VAL A 1086 47.43 -12.64 -45.28
N GLY A 1087 47.33 -11.30 -45.16
CA GLY A 1087 47.80 -10.38 -46.20
C GLY A 1087 49.31 -10.48 -46.43
N LEU A 1088 50.10 -10.57 -45.36
CA LEU A 1088 51.56 -10.73 -45.45
C LEU A 1088 51.97 -12.10 -45.98
N ALA A 1089 51.28 -13.16 -45.57
CA ALA A 1089 51.52 -14.50 -46.10
C ALA A 1089 51.26 -14.56 -47.60
N GLN A 1090 50.17 -13.97 -48.07
CA GLN A 1090 49.84 -13.91 -49.49
C GLN A 1090 50.87 -13.10 -50.28
N GLN A 1091 51.32 -11.95 -49.77
CA GLN A 1091 52.36 -11.14 -50.43
C GLN A 1091 53.71 -11.87 -50.50
N TRP A 1092 54.07 -12.62 -49.46
CA TRP A 1092 55.25 -13.47 -49.46
C TRP A 1092 55.13 -14.63 -50.46
N ASP A 1093 53.99 -15.33 -50.51
CA ASP A 1093 53.76 -16.42 -51.46
C ASP A 1093 53.83 -15.91 -52.91
N GLN A 1094 53.27 -14.72 -53.20
CA GLN A 1094 53.39 -14.08 -54.51
C GLN A 1094 54.85 -13.77 -54.87
N LEU A 1095 55.66 -13.37 -53.89
CA LEU A 1095 57.06 -13.06 -54.07
C LEU A 1095 57.91 -14.33 -54.29
N ASP A 1096 57.65 -15.42 -53.56
CA ASP A 1096 58.27 -16.74 -53.81
C ASP A 1096 57.90 -17.24 -55.23
N GLN A 1097 56.63 -17.16 -55.61
CA GLN A 1097 56.20 -17.53 -56.97
C GLN A 1097 56.85 -16.66 -58.06
N LEU A 1098 57.08 -15.37 -57.80
CA LEU A 1098 57.80 -14.49 -58.72
C LEU A 1098 59.26 -14.95 -58.88
N GLY A 1099 59.96 -15.19 -57.77
CA GLY A 1099 61.33 -15.70 -57.80
C GLY A 1099 61.46 -17.04 -58.55
N MET A 1100 60.52 -17.96 -58.35
CA MET A 1100 60.47 -19.24 -59.06
C MET A 1100 60.24 -19.06 -60.57
N ARG A 1101 59.30 -18.19 -60.97
CA ARG A 1101 59.02 -17.90 -62.39
C ARG A 1101 60.20 -17.26 -63.10
N MET A 1102 60.90 -16.32 -62.44
CA MET A 1102 62.08 -15.68 -63.01
C MET A 1102 63.22 -16.69 -63.24
N GLN A 1103 63.45 -17.61 -62.29
CA GLN A 1103 64.42 -18.70 -62.50
C GLN A 1103 64.05 -19.58 -63.69
N HIS A 1104 62.79 -19.99 -63.77
CA HIS A 1104 62.33 -20.85 -64.86
C HIS A 1104 62.45 -20.15 -66.21
N ASN A 1105 62.15 -18.84 -66.29
CA ASN A 1105 62.30 -18.06 -67.51
C ASN A 1105 63.77 -17.95 -67.95
N LEU A 1106 64.69 -17.68 -67.02
CA LEU A 1106 66.13 -17.64 -67.30
C LEU A 1106 66.66 -19.02 -67.72
N GLU A 1107 66.19 -20.11 -67.11
CA GLU A 1107 66.53 -21.48 -67.51
C GLU A 1107 66.05 -21.80 -68.94
N GLN A 1108 64.84 -21.38 -69.30
CA GLN A 1108 64.33 -21.54 -70.67
C GLN A 1108 65.12 -20.73 -71.70
N GLN A 1109 65.55 -19.51 -71.36
CA GLN A 1109 66.41 -18.70 -72.24
C GLN A 1109 67.77 -19.36 -72.47
N ILE A 1110 68.40 -19.92 -71.42
CA ILE A 1110 69.66 -20.68 -71.52
C ILE A 1110 69.46 -21.93 -72.40
N GLN A 1111 68.33 -22.63 -72.24
CA GLN A 1111 68.02 -23.80 -73.03
C GLN A 1111 67.80 -23.46 -74.51
N ALA A 1112 67.11 -22.34 -74.81
CA ALA A 1112 66.94 -21.85 -76.17
C ALA A 1112 68.27 -21.50 -76.85
N ARG A 1113 69.20 -20.84 -76.13
CA ARG A 1113 70.58 -20.57 -76.59
C ARG A 1113 71.30 -21.87 -76.98
N ASN A 1114 71.26 -22.88 -76.12
CA ASN A 1114 71.99 -24.12 -76.32
C ASN A 1114 71.43 -25.00 -77.45
N THR A 1115 70.17 -24.81 -77.87
CA THR A 1115 69.50 -25.67 -78.87
C THR A 1115 69.51 -25.09 -80.29
N THR A 1116 69.65 -23.77 -80.46
CA THR A 1116 69.51 -23.06 -81.75
C THR A 1116 70.83 -22.56 -82.36
N GLY A 1117 71.94 -22.59 -81.62
CA GLY A 1117 73.27 -22.24 -82.14
C GLY A 1117 73.52 -20.75 -82.38
N VAL A 1118 72.60 -19.87 -81.97
CA VAL A 1118 72.74 -18.41 -82.07
C VAL A 1118 73.58 -17.86 -80.92
N THR A 1119 74.49 -16.93 -81.19
CA THR A 1119 75.41 -16.34 -80.19
C THR A 1119 74.68 -15.43 -79.19
N GLU A 1120 75.27 -15.27 -78.00
CA GLU A 1120 74.70 -14.48 -76.90
C GLU A 1120 74.56 -12.99 -77.28
N GLU A 1121 75.46 -12.45 -78.11
CA GLU A 1121 75.35 -11.09 -78.65
C GLU A 1121 74.14 -10.92 -79.59
N ALA A 1122 73.86 -11.89 -80.47
CA ALA A 1122 72.78 -11.79 -81.45
C ALA A 1122 71.39 -11.87 -80.80
N LEU A 1123 71.19 -12.79 -79.84
CA LEU A 1123 69.94 -12.86 -79.05
C LEU A 1123 69.70 -11.58 -78.23
N LYS A 1124 70.79 -10.99 -77.70
CA LYS A 1124 70.74 -9.74 -76.94
C LYS A 1124 70.41 -8.55 -77.84
N GLU A 1125 70.97 -8.49 -79.05
CA GLU A 1125 70.62 -7.48 -80.06
C GLU A 1125 69.14 -7.58 -80.47
N PHE A 1126 68.64 -8.78 -80.78
CA PHE A 1126 67.22 -8.97 -81.11
C PHE A 1126 66.30 -8.52 -79.97
N SER A 1127 66.60 -8.93 -78.72
CA SER A 1127 65.83 -8.48 -77.55
C SER A 1127 65.93 -6.97 -77.29
N MET A 1128 67.10 -6.35 -77.51
CA MET A 1128 67.27 -4.91 -77.36
C MET A 1128 66.51 -4.14 -78.44
N MET A 1129 66.52 -4.61 -79.69
CA MET A 1129 65.74 -4.02 -80.77
C MET A 1129 64.24 -4.14 -80.52
N PHE A 1130 63.75 -5.28 -80.05
CA PHE A 1130 62.35 -5.41 -79.64
C PHE A 1130 61.97 -4.40 -78.55
N LYS A 1131 62.77 -4.30 -77.48
CA LYS A 1131 62.54 -3.33 -76.40
C LYS A 1131 62.64 -1.87 -76.83
N HIS A 1132 63.43 -1.56 -77.87
CA HIS A 1132 63.55 -0.20 -78.39
C HIS A 1132 62.25 0.28 -79.05
N PHE A 1133 61.54 -0.64 -79.73
CA PHE A 1133 60.30 -0.34 -80.43
C PHE A 1133 59.03 -0.58 -79.58
N ASP A 1134 59.08 -1.40 -78.54
CA ASP A 1134 58.00 -1.58 -77.55
C ASP A 1134 58.01 -0.44 -76.52
N LYS A 1135 57.64 0.77 -76.97
CA LYS A 1135 57.70 2.00 -76.15
C LYS A 1135 56.79 1.95 -74.93
N GLU A 1136 55.70 1.20 -75.00
CA GLU A 1136 54.75 1.04 -73.90
C GLU A 1136 55.13 -0.10 -72.94
N LYS A 1137 56.22 -0.84 -73.21
CA LYS A 1137 56.65 -2.03 -72.44
C LYS A 1137 55.53 -3.07 -72.31
N SER A 1138 54.72 -3.19 -73.35
CA SER A 1138 53.55 -4.07 -73.40
C SER A 1138 53.92 -5.53 -73.59
N GLY A 1139 55.17 -5.81 -74.01
CA GLY A 1139 55.66 -7.12 -74.40
C GLY A 1139 55.24 -7.55 -75.80
N ARG A 1140 54.67 -6.64 -76.61
CA ARG A 1140 54.16 -6.86 -77.97
C ARG A 1140 54.49 -5.65 -78.85
N LEU A 1141 54.75 -5.88 -80.15
CA LEU A 1141 54.90 -4.82 -81.16
C LEU A 1141 53.68 -4.84 -82.07
N ASN A 1142 53.02 -3.70 -82.29
CA ASN A 1142 51.99 -3.65 -83.32
C ASN A 1142 52.61 -3.74 -84.73
N HIS A 1143 51.81 -4.01 -85.75
CA HIS A 1143 52.33 -4.19 -87.12
C HIS A 1143 53.16 -3.00 -87.63
N GLN A 1144 52.84 -1.77 -87.23
CA GLN A 1144 53.58 -0.57 -87.66
C GLN A 1144 54.94 -0.45 -86.95
N GLU A 1145 55.00 -0.77 -85.66
CA GLU A 1145 56.23 -0.87 -84.87
C GLU A 1145 57.12 -2.02 -85.34
N PHE A 1146 56.54 -3.18 -85.63
CA PHE A 1146 57.26 -4.33 -86.18
C PHE A 1146 57.80 -4.03 -87.59
N LYS A 1147 57.02 -3.38 -88.46
CA LYS A 1147 57.48 -2.91 -89.79
C LYS A 1147 58.66 -1.94 -89.67
N SER A 1148 58.59 -1.04 -88.70
CA SER A 1148 59.67 -0.07 -88.43
C SER A 1148 60.92 -0.75 -87.88
N CYS A 1149 60.76 -1.75 -87.01
CA CYS A 1149 61.84 -2.56 -86.47
C CYS A 1149 62.58 -3.33 -87.60
N LEU A 1150 61.85 -3.98 -88.51
CA LEU A 1150 62.46 -4.68 -89.66
C LEU A 1150 63.25 -3.73 -90.59
N ARG A 1151 62.73 -2.52 -90.88
CA ARG A 1151 63.48 -1.52 -91.65
C ARG A 1151 64.77 -1.08 -90.94
N SER A 1152 64.74 -0.92 -89.61
CA SER A 1152 65.92 -0.54 -88.83
C SER A 1152 66.99 -1.62 -88.79
N LEU A 1153 66.59 -2.88 -88.94
CA LEU A 1153 67.46 -4.06 -89.07
C LEU A 1153 68.03 -4.24 -90.50
N GLY A 1154 67.71 -3.33 -91.44
CA GLY A 1154 68.24 -3.35 -92.80
C GLY A 1154 67.44 -4.17 -93.80
N TYR A 1155 66.20 -4.56 -93.48
CA TYR A 1155 65.31 -5.21 -94.45
C TYR A 1155 64.76 -4.19 -95.45
N ASP A 1156 65.04 -4.41 -96.74
CA ASP A 1156 64.66 -3.52 -97.83
C ASP A 1156 63.19 -3.79 -98.23
N LEU A 1157 62.27 -3.12 -97.54
CA LEU A 1157 60.83 -3.16 -97.84
C LEU A 1157 60.45 -1.97 -98.74
N PRO A 1158 59.81 -2.17 -99.90
CA PRO A 1158 59.50 -1.11 -100.86
C PRO A 1158 58.67 0.03 -100.23
N MET A 1159 58.92 1.27 -100.64
CA MET A 1159 58.09 2.41 -100.24
C MET A 1159 56.77 2.37 -101.00
N VAL A 1160 55.70 2.01 -100.29
CA VAL A 1160 54.31 2.06 -100.78
C VAL A 1160 53.57 3.22 -100.09
N GLU A 1161 52.69 3.92 -100.79
CA GLU A 1161 51.87 5.01 -100.23
C GLU A 1161 50.93 4.50 -99.11
N GLU A 1162 50.60 5.38 -98.16
CA GLU A 1162 49.88 5.06 -96.93
C GLU A 1162 48.47 4.50 -97.23
N GLY A 1163 48.30 3.18 -97.08
CA GLY A 1163 47.02 2.48 -97.28
C GLY A 1163 47.00 1.39 -98.36
N GLU A 1164 48.07 1.20 -99.13
CA GLU A 1164 48.17 0.08 -100.08
C GLU A 1164 48.91 -1.14 -99.47
N PRO A 1165 48.49 -2.38 -99.79
CA PRO A 1165 49.09 -3.60 -99.25
C PRO A 1165 50.51 -3.80 -99.79
N ASP A 1166 51.46 -3.93 -98.87
CA ASP A 1166 52.87 -4.21 -99.14
C ASP A 1166 53.06 -5.74 -99.18
N PRO A 1167 53.16 -6.36 -100.37
CA PRO A 1167 53.11 -7.83 -100.50
C PRO A 1167 54.26 -8.53 -99.78
N GLU A 1168 55.40 -7.86 -99.64
CA GLU A 1168 56.61 -8.41 -99.05
C GLU A 1168 56.57 -8.36 -97.53
N PHE A 1169 55.97 -7.30 -96.97
CA PHE A 1169 55.68 -7.23 -95.53
C PHE A 1169 54.53 -8.15 -95.12
N GLU A 1170 53.49 -8.27 -95.96
CA GLU A 1170 52.36 -9.18 -95.73
C GLU A 1170 52.78 -10.66 -95.68
N ALA A 1171 53.72 -11.07 -96.54
CA ALA A 1171 54.29 -12.42 -96.52
C ALA A 1171 55.10 -12.72 -95.24
N ILE A 1172 55.76 -11.70 -94.67
CA ILE A 1172 56.44 -11.83 -93.38
C ILE A 1172 55.41 -11.94 -92.25
N LEU A 1173 54.34 -11.14 -92.28
CA LEU A 1173 53.26 -11.23 -91.29
C LEU A 1173 52.56 -12.59 -91.30
N ASP A 1174 52.35 -13.21 -92.45
CA ASP A 1174 51.77 -14.56 -92.53
C ASP A 1174 52.62 -15.63 -91.79
N THR A 1175 53.91 -15.37 -91.56
CA THR A 1175 54.82 -16.25 -90.82
C THR A 1175 54.91 -15.88 -89.34
N VAL A 1176 54.83 -14.59 -89.01
CA VAL A 1176 55.12 -14.06 -87.66
C VAL A 1176 53.85 -13.74 -86.85
N ASP A 1177 52.75 -13.38 -87.51
CA ASP A 1177 51.40 -13.21 -86.94
C ASP A 1177 50.38 -13.98 -87.82
N PRO A 1178 50.44 -15.33 -87.84
CA PRO A 1178 49.56 -16.16 -88.66
C PRO A 1178 48.08 -16.10 -88.22
N ASN A 1179 47.80 -15.67 -86.99
CA ASN A 1179 46.46 -15.45 -86.45
C ASN A 1179 45.91 -14.05 -86.76
N ARG A 1180 46.71 -13.16 -87.34
CA ARG A 1180 46.34 -11.79 -87.73
C ARG A 1180 45.74 -11.01 -86.57
N ASP A 1181 46.27 -11.18 -85.35
CA ASP A 1181 45.74 -10.51 -84.15
C ASP A 1181 46.19 -9.05 -84.01
N GLY A 1182 47.01 -8.57 -84.97
CA GLY A 1182 47.43 -7.18 -85.08
C GLY A 1182 48.71 -6.87 -84.33
N ASN A 1183 49.27 -7.84 -83.59
CA ASN A 1183 50.45 -7.65 -82.77
C ASN A 1183 51.42 -8.84 -82.90
N VAL A 1184 52.71 -8.56 -82.79
CA VAL A 1184 53.78 -9.55 -82.75
C VAL A 1184 54.37 -9.59 -81.35
N SER A 1185 54.24 -10.72 -80.66
CA SER A 1185 54.83 -10.92 -79.34
C SER A 1185 56.35 -11.05 -79.39
N LEU A 1186 57.03 -10.82 -78.26
CA LEU A 1186 58.49 -11.04 -78.16
C LEU A 1186 58.88 -12.46 -78.59
N GLN A 1187 58.04 -13.46 -78.31
CA GLN A 1187 58.31 -14.85 -78.65
C GLN A 1187 58.20 -15.10 -80.16
N GLU A 1188 57.18 -14.55 -80.84
CA GLU A 1188 57.01 -14.64 -82.29
C GLU A 1188 58.11 -13.88 -83.04
N TYR A 1189 58.45 -12.68 -82.55
CA TYR A 1189 59.55 -11.88 -83.06
C TYR A 1189 60.89 -12.62 -82.95
N MET A 1190 61.21 -13.17 -81.77
CA MET A 1190 62.46 -13.90 -81.57
C MET A 1190 62.51 -15.18 -82.40
N ALA A 1191 61.41 -15.92 -82.52
CA ALA A 1191 61.35 -17.12 -83.35
C ALA A 1191 61.61 -16.78 -84.83
N PHE A 1192 61.06 -15.68 -85.33
CA PHE A 1192 61.31 -15.20 -86.69
C PHE A 1192 62.78 -14.82 -86.93
N MET A 1193 63.36 -13.99 -86.06
CA MET A 1193 64.75 -13.56 -86.18
C MET A 1193 65.73 -14.75 -86.08
N ILE A 1194 65.49 -15.68 -85.16
CA ILE A 1194 66.31 -16.91 -85.01
C ILE A 1194 66.21 -17.81 -86.25
N SER A 1195 65.00 -17.99 -86.81
CA SER A 1195 64.79 -18.83 -88.01
C SER A 1195 65.50 -18.28 -89.24
N ARG A 1196 65.66 -16.95 -89.32
CA ARG A 1196 66.28 -16.27 -90.46
C ARG A 1196 67.81 -16.30 -90.37
N GLU A 1197 68.37 -16.10 -89.18
CA GLU A 1197 69.82 -16.14 -88.93
C GLU A 1197 70.42 -17.55 -89.13
N THR A 1198 69.57 -18.59 -89.08
CA THR A 1198 69.98 -20.01 -89.15
C THR A 1198 69.78 -20.68 -90.53
N GLU A 1199 69.28 -19.98 -91.55
CA GLU A 1199 69.21 -20.52 -92.92
C GLU A 1199 70.57 -20.45 -93.64
N ASN A 1200 71.43 -21.46 -93.48
CA ASN A 1200 72.51 -21.77 -94.43
C ASN A 1200 72.78 -23.29 -94.46
N VAL A 1201 72.88 -23.84 -95.68
CA VAL A 1201 73.03 -25.25 -96.11
C VAL A 1201 71.71 -26.01 -96.35
N LYS A 1202 71.33 -26.18 -97.63
CA LYS A 1202 70.04 -26.80 -98.04
C LYS A 1202 70.18 -28.10 -98.86
N SER A 1203 71.37 -28.68 -99.07
CA SER A 1203 71.49 -30.02 -99.68
C SER A 1203 72.76 -30.81 -99.31
N SER A 1204 72.68 -32.15 -99.31
CA SER A 1204 73.82 -33.04 -99.07
C SER A 1204 74.90 -32.94 -100.16
N GLU A 1205 74.54 -32.53 -101.37
CA GLU A 1205 75.46 -32.40 -102.51
C GLU A 1205 76.49 -31.27 -102.31
N GLU A 1206 76.15 -30.22 -101.58
CA GLU A 1206 77.06 -29.11 -101.28
C GLU A 1206 78.16 -29.52 -100.28
N ILE A 1207 77.82 -30.33 -99.26
CA ILE A 1207 78.80 -30.86 -98.30
C ILE A 1207 79.65 -31.98 -98.93
N GLU A 1208 79.08 -32.83 -99.79
CA GLU A 1208 79.85 -33.80 -100.57
C GLU A 1208 80.87 -33.12 -101.50
N SER A 1209 80.51 -31.99 -102.10
CA SER A 1209 81.41 -31.19 -102.94
C SER A 1209 82.55 -30.56 -102.13
N ALA A 1210 82.26 -30.07 -100.92
CA ALA A 1210 83.28 -29.55 -100.01
C ALA A 1210 84.28 -30.63 -99.60
N PHE A 1211 83.83 -31.85 -99.27
CA PHE A 1211 84.75 -32.96 -98.97
C PHE A 1211 85.53 -33.45 -100.20
N ARG A 1212 84.96 -33.41 -101.42
CA ARG A 1212 85.72 -33.66 -102.66
C ARG A 1212 86.84 -32.65 -102.85
N ALA A 1213 86.62 -31.38 -102.53
CA ALA A 1213 87.65 -30.35 -102.62
C ALA A 1213 88.80 -30.54 -101.62
N LEU A 1214 88.57 -31.28 -100.53
CA LEU A 1214 89.58 -31.63 -99.53
C LEU A 1214 90.43 -32.86 -99.91
N SER A 1215 90.01 -33.65 -100.90
CA SER A 1215 90.76 -34.83 -101.35
C SER A 1215 91.68 -34.52 -102.53
N VAL A 1216 92.93 -34.97 -102.46
CA VAL A 1216 93.87 -34.81 -103.57
C VAL A 1216 93.35 -35.58 -104.79
N GLU A 1217 93.29 -34.94 -105.96
CA GLU A 1217 92.78 -35.51 -107.24
C GLU A 1217 91.28 -35.89 -107.26
N ASN A 1218 90.41 -35.22 -106.49
CA ASN A 1218 88.94 -35.42 -106.54
C ASN A 1218 88.51 -36.88 -106.28
N ARG A 1219 89.23 -37.55 -105.38
CA ARG A 1219 88.96 -38.93 -104.98
C ARG A 1219 87.63 -39.01 -104.20
N PRO A 1220 86.86 -40.10 -104.36
CA PRO A 1220 85.56 -40.28 -103.67
C PRO A 1220 85.71 -40.64 -102.18
N TYR A 1221 86.88 -40.39 -101.58
CA TYR A 1221 87.21 -40.62 -100.18
C TYR A 1221 88.16 -39.52 -99.69
N VAL A 1222 88.27 -39.37 -98.38
CA VAL A 1222 89.23 -38.45 -97.73
C VAL A 1222 90.10 -39.22 -96.76
N THR A 1223 91.36 -38.84 -96.62
CA THR A 1223 92.30 -39.49 -95.69
C THR A 1223 92.34 -38.80 -94.34
N LYS A 1224 92.80 -39.54 -93.32
CA LYS A 1224 92.98 -38.99 -91.96
C LYS A 1224 93.83 -37.72 -91.96
N GLU A 1225 94.93 -37.73 -92.72
CA GLU A 1225 95.84 -36.61 -92.84
C GLU A 1225 95.19 -35.40 -93.53
N GLU A 1226 94.39 -35.63 -94.58
CA GLU A 1226 93.64 -34.56 -95.29
C GLU A 1226 92.58 -33.90 -94.39
N LEU A 1227 91.94 -34.66 -93.50
CA LEU A 1227 90.98 -34.13 -92.53
C LEU A 1227 91.66 -33.22 -91.49
N TYR A 1228 92.77 -33.64 -90.87
CA TYR A 1228 93.46 -32.77 -89.89
C TYR A 1228 94.20 -31.59 -90.52
N GLN A 1229 94.55 -31.65 -91.81
CA GLN A 1229 95.17 -30.52 -92.49
C GLN A 1229 94.18 -29.38 -92.77
N ASN A 1230 92.91 -29.72 -93.03
CA ASN A 1230 91.92 -28.75 -93.50
C ASN A 1230 90.79 -28.47 -92.49
N LEU A 1231 90.63 -29.30 -91.45
CA LEU A 1231 89.65 -29.12 -90.39
C LEU A 1231 90.34 -28.94 -89.03
N SER A 1232 89.64 -28.33 -88.08
CA SER A 1232 90.13 -28.28 -86.70
C SER A 1232 90.26 -29.69 -86.10
N LYS A 1233 91.12 -29.84 -85.08
CA LYS A 1233 91.38 -31.15 -84.46
C LYS A 1233 90.10 -31.86 -84.00
N GLU A 1234 89.19 -31.13 -83.37
CA GLU A 1234 87.91 -31.67 -82.89
C GLU A 1234 86.98 -32.09 -84.05
N GLN A 1235 86.95 -31.33 -85.15
CA GLN A 1235 86.16 -31.67 -86.34
C GLN A 1235 86.72 -32.89 -87.08
N ALA A 1236 88.05 -32.96 -87.22
CA ALA A 1236 88.71 -34.11 -87.83
C ALA A 1236 88.54 -35.38 -86.98
N ASP A 1237 88.66 -35.30 -85.65
CA ASP A 1237 88.39 -36.40 -84.71
C ASP A 1237 86.93 -36.88 -84.81
N TYR A 1238 85.98 -35.95 -84.94
CA TYR A 1238 84.56 -36.25 -85.12
C TYR A 1238 84.30 -36.96 -86.46
N CYS A 1239 84.83 -36.45 -87.58
CA CYS A 1239 84.70 -37.11 -88.88
C CYS A 1239 85.31 -38.52 -88.88
N LEU A 1240 86.47 -38.72 -88.25
CA LEU A 1240 87.13 -40.03 -88.19
C LEU A 1240 86.38 -41.06 -87.34
N SER A 1241 85.65 -40.62 -86.33
CA SER A 1241 84.85 -41.52 -85.48
C SER A 1241 83.50 -41.89 -86.10
N HIS A 1242 83.01 -41.13 -87.09
CA HIS A 1242 81.68 -41.31 -87.68
C HIS A 1242 81.69 -41.67 -89.18
N MET A 1243 82.80 -41.44 -89.90
CA MET A 1243 82.98 -41.91 -91.27
C MET A 1243 83.46 -43.37 -91.29
N LYS A 1244 82.90 -44.18 -92.19
CA LYS A 1244 83.37 -45.54 -92.39
C LYS A 1244 84.62 -45.56 -93.27
N PRO A 1245 85.49 -46.59 -93.14
CA PRO A 1245 86.58 -46.80 -94.07
C PRO A 1245 86.07 -46.98 -95.51
N TYR A 1246 86.75 -46.38 -96.48
CA TYR A 1246 86.39 -46.47 -97.89
C TYR A 1246 86.74 -47.84 -98.48
N LEU A 1247 85.78 -48.44 -99.18
CA LEU A 1247 85.94 -49.71 -99.91
C LEU A 1247 86.10 -49.45 -101.41
N ASP A 1248 87.11 -50.05 -102.04
CA ASP A 1248 87.28 -49.98 -103.51
C ASP A 1248 86.14 -50.70 -104.26
N THR A 1249 86.07 -50.55 -105.59
CA THR A 1249 85.05 -51.22 -106.44
C THR A 1249 85.14 -52.76 -106.45
N LYS A 1250 86.09 -53.35 -105.69
CA LYS A 1250 86.25 -54.80 -105.48
C LYS A 1250 86.03 -55.20 -104.01
N GLY A 1251 85.53 -54.29 -103.17
CA GLY A 1251 85.17 -54.55 -101.78
C GLY A 1251 86.37 -54.67 -100.83
N ARG A 1252 87.54 -54.14 -101.19
CA ARG A 1252 88.72 -54.11 -100.32
C ARG A 1252 88.86 -52.74 -99.66
N GLU A 1253 89.08 -52.75 -98.35
CA GLU A 1253 89.30 -51.56 -97.54
C GLU A 1253 90.65 -50.91 -97.87
N LEU A 1254 90.63 -49.62 -98.21
CA LEU A 1254 91.85 -48.85 -98.38
C LEU A 1254 92.31 -48.32 -97.01
N PRO A 1255 93.54 -48.64 -96.57
CA PRO A 1255 94.05 -48.15 -95.29
C PRO A 1255 94.06 -46.61 -95.24
N SER A 1256 93.54 -46.05 -94.14
CA SER A 1256 93.49 -44.60 -93.86
C SER A 1256 92.62 -43.75 -94.80
N ALA A 1257 91.73 -44.35 -95.59
CA ALA A 1257 90.75 -43.65 -96.42
C ALA A 1257 89.33 -43.80 -95.85
N PHE A 1258 88.56 -42.72 -95.85
CA PHE A 1258 87.22 -42.65 -95.25
C PHE A 1258 86.18 -42.19 -96.27
N ASP A 1259 85.02 -42.85 -96.27
CA ASP A 1259 83.91 -42.55 -97.18
C ASP A 1259 83.08 -41.38 -96.63
N PHE A 1260 83.37 -40.19 -97.16
CA PHE A 1260 82.61 -39.00 -96.78
C PHE A 1260 81.23 -38.94 -97.45
N VAL A 1261 80.99 -39.68 -98.54
CA VAL A 1261 79.72 -39.69 -99.28
C VAL A 1261 78.67 -40.49 -98.51
N GLU A 1262 79.05 -41.65 -97.96
CA GLU A 1262 78.16 -42.40 -97.07
C GLU A 1262 77.89 -41.63 -95.76
N PHE A 1263 78.89 -40.92 -95.25
CA PHE A 1263 78.77 -40.10 -94.04
C PHE A 1263 77.87 -38.88 -94.22
N THR A 1264 77.98 -38.13 -95.32
CA THR A 1264 77.04 -37.05 -95.62
C THR A 1264 75.63 -37.58 -95.82
N ARG A 1265 75.45 -38.69 -96.53
CA ARG A 1265 74.12 -39.28 -96.73
C ARG A 1265 73.48 -39.75 -95.43
N SER A 1266 74.23 -40.26 -94.46
CA SER A 1266 73.68 -40.68 -93.17
C SER A 1266 73.26 -39.52 -92.26
N LEU A 1267 73.84 -38.33 -92.46
CA LEU A 1267 73.51 -37.10 -91.72
C LEU A 1267 72.36 -36.31 -92.34
N PHE A 1268 72.10 -36.47 -93.63
CA PHE A 1268 71.00 -35.83 -94.36
C PHE A 1268 69.79 -36.77 -94.62
N VAL A 1269 69.64 -37.84 -93.83
CA VAL A 1269 68.42 -38.67 -93.84
C VAL A 1269 67.28 -37.90 -93.17
N ASN A 1270 66.46 -37.25 -93.99
CA ASN A 1270 65.02 -37.05 -93.74
C ASN A 1270 64.24 -37.85 -94.78
#